data_AF-A0AAW9C8D8-F1
#
_entry.id   AF-A0AAW9C8D8-F1
#
_cell.length_a   1.000
_cell.length_b   1.000
_cell.length_c   1.000
_cell.angle_alpha   90.00
_cell.angle_beta   90.00
_cell.angle_gamma   90.00
#
_symmetry.space_group_name_H-M   'P 1'
#
loop_
_entity.id
_entity.type
_entity.pdbx_description
1 polymer ?
#
loop_
_entity_poly.entity_id
_entity_poly.type
_entity_poly.pdbx_seq_one_letter_code
_entity_poly.pdbx_strand_id
1 'polypeptide(L)'
;MNKKLKKLIRDPKLFFNDMLSKRKLAIQKKNISEKNLNLIKKEMVPPKTRYTYEVVVVVNNKVINLPRCISSIYEQQNLDFEHINITILDLGATSEQIEYISSLADNVRVYSANDELAYLSFISSLQLNYTLFLWGDDFLDMSFIQSTDKFLLSDPKKNRRGSIICTSVLTANSNSEIGRNYNPITALYSKLPADDVLPEQMVVESIYGCFFPSGVLKAIMRKQGGFYCLKFDGVGIFFDIFRSIPDTRRLTISGKSKYLVHEENISHPFKENFWDESVLYTEYFILLCDKFHSNIAGSKKWQELLRRSFLYILLKYMKKGLANQSLLDNIDSAEKDAFINALKSSLELIGTNSINKFNVACAEQFKVGCLNFIEKGRVSSAVDILQYDLDKDMFMLRYYTPSFMPEYFMMGKMDLIPIVDKNISHNLFGQTFFIERVVWLSVTKEIMSSQLSINLDGKNIKIRGFDKKVVNSISPIAIKKQFNTIKPKFNFSSKYRNAWIFMDRDNQADDNAEHLYRYVLNTRPDIPAWFVLQKESHDWKRLSDEGFKLLAFGEPEHEKALESCSRVISSHAAQFATDYFKDKRMTWKKFIFLQHGVIHNDQSALFKPDWKKFDVFVTSATDEYKSIVDEMTPYKFTPKEVVLTGLPRHDALLNSNIEKEKIILVMPTWRPSLLGKVISGTERELLPDFVESEYARAWYNFLSNDRLKYAAEREGYKIIFFPHANIQPYLGEYVLPEHVTVLSHSSGSIQSLFLRASIMVTDYSSVAFEMAYLNKPVCYYQFDEDDFFNKGHYNKGYFNYRDDGFGPVHTDSERIVDFVINTISNNCAMQSYYAVKANLFFPYRDGRCCERTISAIESIDKKELDNVIFENSGVATGRLKIAEWALKAYCAKNVSFAYRRYLSIFAESNGDGRFDDIDAKYIVNYIETLLHLGYMDKAKEVTNQACKLSNDDLIKIKLKIRLIDGILMESDRAIPFSNNEDIESVYYNKLFSSGFIFDKNKPDIALRECDMTFLHLYDENEIDAVKYLSDNKDCFNFNTLNSTILKYRIFELTGRYGYIVSDFIKLSVLDKQNILVKFIYLRALYKMNKWGMILKFIGSSSILQGRTMIPLFVSCYFFGMRGARKKIKKLDDFSNLYEFPNLLKDDYKLELLKYLLYIEKDLIKSKLFIDEFFDVIPIKVVEDYIYMLCSDNFTNESYSYFKSMNISELSGKSLNLFGELAMSYGEYDVAVACFQQACLSKLPVVDDELKKKLATARVWANKETDLLIRMSLDKIA
;
A
#
# COMPACT_ATOMS: atom_id res chain seq x y z
N MET A 1 22.08 -20.66 34.82
CA MET A 1 22.11 -21.99 35.47
C MET A 1 20.73 -22.65 35.41
N ASN A 2 20.62 -23.74 34.66
CA ASN A 2 19.37 -24.33 34.18
C ASN A 2 18.46 -24.85 35.33
N LYS A 3 17.13 -24.71 35.25
CA LYS A 3 16.17 -25.18 36.29
C LYS A 3 16.31 -26.69 36.59
N LYS A 4 16.76 -27.47 35.61
CA LYS A 4 17.11 -28.90 35.77
C LYS A 4 18.41 -29.11 36.56
N LEU A 5 19.41 -28.25 36.33
CA LEU A 5 20.69 -28.25 37.05
C LEU A 5 20.50 -27.79 38.51
N LYS A 6 19.61 -26.82 38.75
CA LYS A 6 19.21 -26.41 40.12
C LYS A 6 18.44 -27.53 40.86
N LYS A 7 17.63 -28.33 40.16
CA LYS A 7 16.92 -29.49 40.75
C LYS A 7 17.89 -30.64 41.09
N LEU A 8 18.90 -30.86 40.25
CA LEU A 8 19.98 -31.83 40.47
C LEU A 8 20.85 -31.48 41.68
N ILE A 9 21.18 -30.19 41.85
CA ILE A 9 22.00 -29.72 42.98
C ILE A 9 21.19 -29.66 44.29
N ARG A 10 19.89 -29.32 44.24
CA ARG A 10 19.02 -29.12 45.41
C ARG A 10 18.45 -30.42 46.00
N ASP A 11 18.09 -31.40 45.17
CA ASP A 11 17.53 -32.68 45.62
C ASP A 11 17.80 -33.79 44.57
N PRO A 12 18.96 -34.46 44.64
CA PRO A 12 19.38 -35.45 43.66
C PRO A 12 18.42 -36.64 43.57
N LYS A 13 17.81 -37.04 44.70
CA LYS A 13 16.86 -38.16 44.77
C LYS A 13 15.59 -37.87 43.97
N LEU A 14 15.05 -36.65 44.08
CA LEU A 14 13.86 -36.24 43.33
C LEU A 14 14.15 -36.10 41.81
N PHE A 15 15.36 -35.70 41.43
CA PHE A 15 15.79 -35.63 40.03
C PHE A 15 15.88 -37.03 39.37
N PHE A 16 16.54 -37.98 40.03
CA PHE A 16 16.65 -39.35 39.52
C PHE A 16 15.31 -40.10 39.56
N ASN A 17 14.45 -39.85 40.54
CA ASN A 17 13.10 -40.43 40.56
C ASN A 17 12.17 -39.87 39.46
N ASP A 18 12.24 -38.58 39.12
CA ASP A 18 11.51 -37.99 37.98
C ASP A 18 12.01 -38.50 36.63
N MET A 19 13.33 -38.77 36.54
CA MET A 19 13.94 -39.36 35.36
C MET A 19 13.55 -40.84 35.22
N LEU A 20 13.53 -41.59 36.33
CA LEU A 20 13.10 -42.99 36.38
C LEU A 20 11.59 -43.15 36.14
N SER A 21 10.74 -42.23 36.61
CA SER A 21 9.29 -42.25 36.36
C SER A 21 8.96 -41.91 34.89
N LYS A 22 9.66 -40.94 34.29
CA LYS A 22 9.53 -40.61 32.86
C LYS A 22 10.11 -41.70 31.95
N ARG A 23 11.19 -42.39 32.37
CA ARG A 23 11.68 -43.59 31.68
C ARG A 23 10.78 -44.81 31.89
N LYS A 24 10.12 -44.99 33.05
CA LYS A 24 9.10 -46.04 33.24
C LYS A 24 7.90 -45.85 32.32
N LEU A 25 7.43 -44.61 32.11
CA LEU A 25 6.37 -44.28 31.14
C LEU A 25 6.80 -44.47 29.67
N ALA A 26 8.06 -44.18 29.35
CA ALA A 26 8.62 -44.40 28.01
C ALA A 26 8.95 -45.88 27.72
N ILE A 27 9.32 -46.66 28.73
CA ILE A 27 9.62 -48.11 28.62
C ILE A 27 8.33 -48.95 28.66
N GLN A 28 7.27 -48.49 29.33
CA GLN A 28 5.94 -49.11 29.24
C GLN A 28 5.23 -48.87 27.90
N LYS A 29 5.64 -47.87 27.09
CA LYS A 29 5.22 -47.72 25.68
C LYS A 29 6.14 -48.42 24.67
N LYS A 30 7.34 -48.86 25.07
CA LYS A 30 8.34 -49.49 24.18
C LYS A 30 8.53 -51.01 24.35
N ASN A 31 7.90 -51.64 25.35
CA ASN A 31 7.94 -53.10 25.55
C ASN A 31 6.57 -53.77 25.32
N ILE A 32 5.90 -53.47 24.21
CA ILE A 32 4.94 -54.38 23.58
C ILE A 32 5.25 -54.41 22.07
N SER A 33 6.45 -54.87 21.74
CA SER A 33 6.74 -55.50 20.45
C SER A 33 7.50 -56.80 20.75
N GLU A 34 7.00 -57.89 20.17
CA GLU A 34 7.70 -59.17 19.91
C GLU A 34 7.71 -60.33 20.92
N LYS A 35 7.02 -60.29 22.07
CA LYS A 35 6.76 -61.54 22.81
C LYS A 35 5.38 -61.57 23.47
N ASN A 36 4.38 -61.90 22.64
CA ASN A 36 3.25 -62.77 22.98
C ASN A 36 2.37 -62.95 21.72
N LEU A 37 2.93 -63.67 20.75
CA LEU A 37 2.16 -64.67 20.03
C LEU A 37 1.65 -65.67 21.09
N ASN A 38 0.32 -65.81 21.15
CA ASN A 38 -0.49 -66.74 21.93
C ASN A 38 -0.76 -66.44 23.43
N LEU A 39 -2.06 -66.16 23.67
CA LEU A 39 -2.89 -66.42 24.85
C LEU A 39 -2.90 -65.38 26.00
N ILE A 40 -3.85 -64.43 25.94
CA ILE A 40 -4.99 -64.39 26.88
C ILE A 40 -6.26 -64.03 26.09
N LYS A 41 -7.03 -65.06 25.74
CA LYS A 41 -8.48 -64.97 25.55
C LYS A 41 -9.09 -64.57 26.89
N LYS A 42 -9.56 -63.34 27.02
CA LYS A 42 -10.68 -62.99 27.90
C LYS A 42 -11.49 -61.86 27.27
N GLU A 43 -12.53 -62.32 26.57
CA GLU A 43 -13.71 -61.60 26.10
C GLU A 43 -13.47 -60.25 25.40
N MET A 44 -12.71 -60.28 24.30
CA MET A 44 -13.03 -59.37 23.21
C MET A 44 -14.35 -59.82 22.59
N VAL A 45 -15.43 -59.15 22.96
CA VAL A 45 -16.61 -59.11 22.07
C VAL A 45 -16.11 -58.52 20.75
N PRO A 46 -16.17 -59.24 19.62
CA PRO A 46 -15.74 -58.69 18.35
C PRO A 46 -16.64 -57.47 18.07
N PRO A 47 -16.10 -56.27 17.79
CA PRO A 47 -16.92 -55.25 17.19
C PRO A 47 -17.25 -55.79 15.80
N LYS A 48 -18.51 -56.16 15.57
CA LYS A 48 -19.00 -56.36 14.20
C LYS A 48 -19.01 -54.98 13.54
N THR A 49 -17.88 -54.54 12.99
CA THR A 49 -17.88 -53.53 11.93
C THR A 49 -18.79 -54.07 10.85
N ARG A 50 -19.98 -53.47 10.73
CA ARG A 50 -21.02 -53.94 9.79
C ARG A 50 -20.96 -53.24 8.46
N TYR A 51 -20.22 -52.13 8.38
CA TYR A 51 -20.05 -51.34 7.18
C TYR A 51 -18.64 -51.52 6.62
N THR A 52 -18.57 -51.52 5.29
CA THR A 52 -17.33 -51.54 4.52
C THR A 52 -17.00 -50.14 4.00
N TYR A 53 -15.71 -49.80 3.95
CA TYR A 53 -15.22 -48.46 3.64
C TYR A 53 -14.19 -48.45 2.51
N GLU A 54 -14.43 -47.61 1.51
CA GLU A 54 -13.47 -47.29 0.47
C GLU A 54 -12.73 -46.00 0.87
N VAL A 55 -11.43 -46.10 1.11
CA VAL A 55 -10.57 -44.99 1.54
C VAL A 55 -9.77 -44.52 0.34
N VAL A 56 -10.15 -43.37 -0.22
CA VAL A 56 -9.57 -42.81 -1.43
C VAL A 56 -8.57 -41.71 -1.07
N VAL A 57 -7.29 -41.96 -1.33
CA VAL A 57 -6.19 -41.02 -1.08
C VAL A 57 -5.84 -40.30 -2.38
N VAL A 58 -5.96 -38.97 -2.40
CA VAL A 58 -5.65 -38.14 -3.56
C VAL A 58 -4.23 -37.61 -3.46
N VAL A 59 -3.44 -37.82 -4.52
CA VAL A 59 -2.01 -37.47 -4.58
C VAL A 59 -1.71 -36.63 -5.81
N ASN A 60 -0.90 -35.59 -5.64
CA ASN A 60 -0.31 -34.81 -6.73
C ASN A 60 1.12 -34.39 -6.35
N ASN A 61 1.78 -33.65 -7.25
CA ASN A 61 3.13 -33.13 -7.06
C ASN A 61 3.30 -32.14 -5.89
N LYS A 62 2.22 -31.64 -5.28
CA LYS A 62 2.25 -30.73 -4.12
C LYS A 62 2.09 -31.45 -2.79
N VAL A 63 1.82 -32.76 -2.80
CA VAL A 63 1.79 -33.59 -1.58
C VAL A 63 3.22 -33.78 -1.07
N ILE A 64 3.44 -33.51 0.22
CA ILE A 64 4.74 -33.52 0.88
C ILE A 64 4.90 -34.80 1.72
N ASN A 65 3.83 -35.31 2.35
CA ASN A 65 3.93 -36.37 3.37
C ASN A 65 2.95 -37.55 3.16
N LEU A 66 2.98 -38.12 1.95
CA LEU A 66 2.20 -39.30 1.60
C LEU A 66 2.42 -40.52 2.54
N PRO A 67 3.67 -40.84 2.96
CA PRO A 67 3.89 -42.02 3.79
C PRO A 67 3.17 -41.98 5.14
N ARG A 68 3.12 -40.79 5.77
CA ARG A 68 2.42 -40.63 7.04
C ARG A 68 0.90 -40.71 6.88
N CYS A 69 0.34 -40.17 5.80
CA CYS A 69 -1.09 -40.32 5.46
C CYS A 69 -1.50 -41.79 5.39
N ILE A 70 -0.78 -42.57 4.57
CA ILE A 70 -1.01 -44.01 4.43
C ILE A 70 -0.85 -44.75 5.77
N SER A 71 0.19 -44.43 6.53
CA SER A 71 0.41 -45.04 7.86
C SER A 71 -0.77 -44.78 8.81
N SER A 72 -1.40 -43.59 8.78
CA SER A 72 -2.54 -43.27 9.64
C SER A 72 -3.80 -44.11 9.34
N ILE A 73 -3.91 -44.64 8.12
CA ILE A 73 -4.97 -45.57 7.73
C ILE A 73 -4.70 -46.96 8.32
N TYR A 74 -3.44 -47.43 8.25
CA TYR A 74 -3.04 -48.71 8.83
C TYR A 74 -3.07 -48.72 10.37
N GLU A 75 -2.92 -47.56 11.00
CA GLU A 75 -2.94 -47.39 12.46
C GLU A 75 -4.34 -47.43 13.08
N GLN A 76 -5.42 -47.48 12.29
CA GLN A 76 -6.78 -47.40 12.82
C GLN A 76 -7.11 -48.57 13.77
N GLN A 77 -7.58 -48.26 15.00
CA GLN A 77 -7.77 -49.26 16.06
C GLN A 77 -8.98 -50.19 15.86
N ASN A 78 -8.80 -51.48 16.21
CA ASN A 78 -9.84 -52.52 16.25
C ASN A 78 -10.61 -52.69 14.93
N LEU A 79 -9.91 -52.58 13.80
CA LEU A 79 -10.46 -52.82 12.48
C LEU A 79 -10.10 -54.20 11.97
N ASP A 80 -11.06 -54.81 11.30
CA ASP A 80 -10.81 -55.89 10.37
C ASP A 80 -10.50 -55.26 8.99
N PHE A 81 -9.26 -55.40 8.52
CA PHE A 81 -8.85 -54.85 7.21
C PHE A 81 -9.59 -55.52 6.05
N GLU A 82 -10.29 -56.64 6.26
CA GLU A 82 -11.21 -57.23 5.27
C GLU A 82 -12.38 -56.29 4.89
N HIS A 83 -12.59 -55.20 5.62
CA HIS A 83 -13.67 -54.25 5.40
C HIS A 83 -13.21 -52.86 4.90
N ILE A 84 -11.91 -52.65 4.68
CA ILE A 84 -11.35 -51.41 4.15
C ILE A 84 -10.60 -51.69 2.85
N ASN A 85 -10.99 -51.00 1.78
CA ASN A 85 -10.15 -50.90 0.57
C ASN A 85 -9.42 -49.55 0.59
N ILE A 86 -8.14 -49.57 0.25
CA ILE A 86 -7.35 -48.36 0.05
C ILE A 86 -7.16 -48.17 -1.45
N THR A 87 -7.57 -47.00 -1.94
CA THR A 87 -7.42 -46.60 -3.33
C THR A 87 -6.62 -45.31 -3.40
N ILE A 88 -5.58 -45.27 -4.23
CA ILE A 88 -4.76 -44.09 -4.51
C ILE A 88 -5.17 -43.53 -5.87
N LEU A 89 -5.51 -42.24 -5.88
CA LEU A 89 -5.73 -41.46 -7.09
C LEU A 89 -4.50 -40.58 -7.34
N ASP A 90 -3.73 -40.97 -8.34
CA ASP A 90 -2.57 -40.23 -8.80
C ASP A 90 -3.01 -39.18 -9.83
N LEU A 91 -2.96 -37.90 -9.44
CA LEU A 91 -3.27 -36.74 -10.28
C LEU A 91 -2.01 -36.03 -10.79
N GLY A 92 -0.85 -36.69 -10.74
CA GLY A 92 0.44 -36.13 -11.15
C GLY A 92 1.48 -36.20 -10.04
N ALA A 93 1.68 -37.38 -9.46
CA ALA A 93 2.66 -37.66 -8.43
C ALA A 93 4.11 -37.51 -8.93
N THR A 94 5.03 -37.14 -8.05
CA THR A 94 6.47 -37.10 -8.33
C THR A 94 7.07 -38.50 -8.47
N SER A 95 8.27 -38.61 -9.06
CA SER A 95 8.95 -39.90 -9.20
C SER A 95 9.16 -40.62 -7.85
N GLU A 96 9.51 -39.88 -6.79
CA GLU A 96 9.68 -40.41 -5.43
C GLU A 96 8.35 -40.92 -4.84
N GLN A 97 7.25 -40.19 -5.07
CA GLN A 97 5.92 -40.61 -4.64
C GLN A 97 5.47 -41.88 -5.39
N ILE A 98 5.75 -41.98 -6.69
CA ILE A 98 5.42 -43.18 -7.50
C ILE A 98 6.20 -44.39 -7.00
N GLU A 99 7.48 -44.23 -6.67
CA GLU A 99 8.29 -45.29 -6.07
C GLU A 99 7.70 -45.76 -4.74
N TYR A 100 7.32 -44.83 -3.86
CA TYR A 100 6.65 -45.15 -2.60
C TYR A 100 5.31 -45.86 -2.83
N ILE A 101 4.46 -45.36 -3.73
CA ILE A 101 3.17 -45.98 -4.07
C ILE A 101 3.36 -47.42 -4.57
N SER A 102 4.38 -47.65 -5.39
CA SER A 102 4.71 -48.98 -5.92
C SER A 102 5.22 -49.95 -4.86
N SER A 103 5.73 -49.43 -3.73
CA SER A 103 6.20 -50.23 -2.58
C SER A 103 5.07 -50.68 -1.64
N LEU A 104 3.85 -50.16 -1.82
CA LEU A 104 2.69 -50.53 -1.00
C LEU A 104 2.20 -51.95 -1.34
N ALA A 105 1.56 -52.60 -0.37
CA ALA A 105 1.08 -53.98 -0.53
C ALA A 105 0.05 -54.15 -1.67
N ASP A 106 -0.04 -55.37 -2.22
CA ASP A 106 -0.92 -55.73 -3.36
C ASP A 106 -2.41 -55.39 -3.17
N ASN A 107 -2.85 -55.13 -1.93
CA ASN A 107 -4.22 -54.76 -1.60
C ASN A 107 -4.55 -53.26 -1.77
N VAL A 108 -3.59 -52.43 -2.21
CA VAL A 108 -3.80 -51.03 -2.57
C VAL A 108 -4.07 -50.90 -4.06
N ARG A 109 -5.19 -50.26 -4.44
CA ARG A 109 -5.52 -49.97 -5.85
C ARG A 109 -4.98 -48.62 -6.24
N VAL A 110 -4.38 -48.51 -7.42
CA VAL A 110 -3.86 -47.23 -7.94
C VAL A 110 -4.55 -46.91 -9.27
N TYR A 111 -5.06 -45.69 -9.39
CA TYR A 111 -5.61 -45.16 -10.64
C TYR A 111 -4.90 -43.85 -10.95
N SER A 112 -4.21 -43.79 -12.09
CA SER A 112 -3.53 -42.59 -12.55
C SER A 112 -4.44 -41.81 -13.49
N ALA A 113 -4.52 -40.49 -13.31
CA ALA A 113 -5.26 -39.60 -14.21
C ALA A 113 -4.68 -39.56 -15.63
N ASN A 114 -3.46 -40.06 -15.82
CA ASN A 114 -2.83 -40.19 -17.14
C ASN A 114 -3.38 -41.37 -17.97
N ASP A 115 -4.16 -42.27 -17.38
CA ASP A 115 -4.85 -43.35 -18.08
C ASP A 115 -6.30 -42.95 -18.40
N GLU A 116 -6.63 -42.85 -19.69
CA GLU A 116 -7.95 -42.44 -20.20
C GLU A 116 -9.10 -43.33 -19.68
N LEU A 117 -8.82 -44.59 -19.35
CA LEU A 117 -9.81 -45.54 -18.81
C LEU A 117 -9.83 -45.60 -17.28
N ALA A 118 -8.86 -44.97 -16.61
CA ALA A 118 -8.73 -45.04 -15.15
C ALA A 118 -9.92 -44.44 -14.43
N TYR A 119 -10.53 -43.38 -14.95
CA TYR A 119 -11.68 -42.73 -14.31
C TYR A 119 -12.90 -43.66 -14.19
N LEU A 120 -13.26 -44.34 -15.29
CA LEU A 120 -14.39 -45.28 -15.31
C LEU A 120 -14.09 -46.54 -14.48
N SER A 121 -12.82 -46.99 -14.50
CA SER A 121 -12.35 -48.13 -13.70
C SER A 121 -12.41 -47.82 -12.20
N PHE A 122 -11.92 -46.64 -11.80
CA PHE A 122 -12.01 -46.14 -10.42
C PHE A 122 -13.47 -46.09 -9.94
N ILE A 123 -14.36 -45.45 -10.69
CA ILE A 123 -15.79 -45.38 -10.35
C ILE A 123 -16.39 -46.79 -10.20
N SER A 124 -16.02 -47.71 -11.08
CA SER A 124 -16.52 -49.07 -11.06
C SER A 124 -16.06 -49.85 -9.83
N SER A 125 -14.87 -49.52 -9.31
CA SER A 125 -14.27 -50.10 -8.09
C SER A 125 -14.95 -49.69 -6.78
N LEU A 126 -15.67 -48.54 -6.76
CA LEU A 126 -16.43 -48.07 -5.60
C LEU A 126 -17.65 -48.99 -5.35
N GLN A 127 -17.44 -50.08 -4.61
CA GLN A 127 -18.46 -51.12 -4.35
C GLN A 127 -18.83 -51.27 -2.87
N LEU A 128 -18.03 -50.70 -1.97
CA LEU A 128 -18.25 -50.78 -0.52
C LEU A 128 -19.40 -49.87 -0.06
N ASN A 129 -19.73 -49.88 1.24
CA ASN A 129 -20.90 -49.14 1.74
C ASN A 129 -20.67 -47.61 1.75
N TYR A 130 -19.49 -47.19 2.17
CA TYR A 130 -19.12 -45.78 2.31
C TYR A 130 -17.79 -45.48 1.65
N THR A 131 -17.64 -44.29 1.09
CA THR A 131 -16.39 -43.77 0.55
C THR A 131 -15.93 -42.56 1.36
N LEU A 132 -14.65 -42.54 1.72
CA LEU A 132 -13.96 -41.47 2.43
C LEU A 132 -12.83 -40.94 1.55
N PHE A 133 -12.80 -39.63 1.30
CA PHE A 133 -11.67 -39.00 0.63
C PHE A 133 -10.67 -38.46 1.65
N LEU A 134 -9.38 -38.68 1.39
CA LEU A 134 -8.26 -38.08 2.09
C LEU A 134 -7.35 -37.38 1.08
N TRP A 135 -6.84 -36.23 1.49
CA TRP A 135 -5.68 -35.63 0.85
C TRP A 135 -4.39 -36.33 1.30
N GLY A 136 -3.42 -36.48 0.39
CA GLY A 136 -2.18 -37.20 0.63
C GLY A 136 -1.30 -36.68 1.78
N ASP A 137 -1.50 -35.44 2.25
CA ASP A 137 -0.77 -34.91 3.43
C ASP A 137 -1.54 -35.03 4.75
N ASP A 138 -2.83 -35.34 4.69
CA ASP A 138 -3.68 -35.32 5.87
C ASP A 138 -3.74 -36.69 6.53
N PHE A 139 -4.17 -36.72 7.78
CA PHE A 139 -4.13 -37.91 8.62
C PHE A 139 -5.49 -38.21 9.26
N LEU A 140 -5.69 -39.47 9.62
CA LEU A 140 -6.81 -39.88 10.45
C LEU A 140 -6.37 -40.01 11.92
N ASP A 141 -7.20 -39.55 12.85
CA ASP A 141 -7.04 -39.95 14.25
C ASP A 141 -7.15 -41.47 14.41
N MET A 142 -6.42 -42.06 15.37
CA MET A 142 -6.35 -43.51 15.63
C MET A 142 -7.71 -44.22 15.70
N SER A 143 -8.77 -43.50 16.07
CA SER A 143 -10.12 -44.06 16.24
C SER A 143 -11.13 -43.56 15.21
N PHE A 144 -10.69 -42.92 14.12
CA PHE A 144 -11.53 -42.22 13.15
C PHE A 144 -12.64 -43.10 12.56
N ILE A 145 -12.26 -44.21 11.92
CA ILE A 145 -13.23 -45.11 11.26
C ILE A 145 -14.04 -45.87 12.32
N GLN A 146 -13.40 -46.37 13.38
CA GLN A 146 -14.08 -47.07 14.47
C GLN A 146 -15.15 -46.19 15.15
N SER A 147 -14.86 -44.90 15.35
CA SER A 147 -15.80 -43.94 15.94
C SER A 147 -16.98 -43.69 15.01
N THR A 148 -16.74 -43.61 13.70
CA THR A 148 -17.81 -43.49 12.69
C THR A 148 -18.70 -44.74 12.67
N ASP A 149 -18.12 -45.93 12.66
CA ASP A 149 -18.87 -47.19 12.65
C ASP A 149 -19.72 -47.36 13.93
N LYS A 150 -19.12 -47.11 15.11
CA LYS A 150 -19.85 -47.05 16.38
C LYS A 150 -20.98 -46.03 16.34
N PHE A 151 -20.74 -44.86 15.75
CA PHE A 151 -21.76 -43.82 15.61
C PHE A 151 -22.91 -44.29 14.70
N LEU A 152 -22.65 -44.93 13.58
CA LEU A 152 -23.70 -45.48 12.71
C LEU A 152 -24.53 -46.57 13.41
N LEU A 153 -23.91 -47.35 14.30
CA LEU A 153 -24.52 -48.48 15.00
C LEU A 153 -25.21 -48.11 16.33
N SER A 154 -24.99 -46.90 16.86
CA SER A 154 -25.35 -46.59 18.26
C SER A 154 -26.85 -46.49 18.55
N ASP A 155 -27.71 -46.31 17.54
CA ASP A 155 -29.17 -46.22 17.72
C ASP A 155 -29.94 -46.81 16.51
N PRO A 156 -30.45 -48.07 16.62
CA PRO A 156 -31.19 -48.73 15.55
C PRO A 156 -32.50 -48.02 15.17
N LYS A 157 -33.09 -47.22 16.08
CA LYS A 157 -34.36 -46.52 15.83
C LYS A 157 -34.20 -45.29 14.94
N LYS A 158 -32.98 -44.77 14.79
CA LYS A 158 -32.68 -43.55 14.03
C LYS A 158 -32.32 -43.77 12.55
N ASN A 159 -32.30 -45.03 12.08
CA ASN A 159 -31.93 -45.45 10.71
C ASN A 159 -30.97 -44.49 10.00
N ARG A 160 -29.70 -44.49 10.42
CA ARG A 160 -28.63 -43.65 9.86
C ARG A 160 -28.03 -44.21 8.56
N ARG A 161 -28.63 -45.28 8.01
CA ARG A 161 -28.08 -46.02 6.87
C ARG A 161 -28.15 -45.18 5.59
N GLY A 162 -26.98 -44.90 5.02
CA GLY A 162 -26.85 -44.10 3.81
C GLY A 162 -27.05 -42.59 4.04
N SER A 163 -26.83 -42.10 5.26
CA SER A 163 -26.62 -40.68 5.56
C SER A 163 -25.24 -40.21 5.11
N ILE A 164 -25.07 -38.91 4.85
CA ILE A 164 -23.74 -38.29 4.69
C ILE A 164 -23.21 -37.96 6.08
N ILE A 165 -21.94 -38.26 6.35
CA ILE A 165 -21.32 -38.10 7.67
C ILE A 165 -20.19 -37.08 7.56
N CYS A 166 -20.41 -35.90 8.16
CA CYS A 166 -19.36 -34.90 8.33
C CYS A 166 -18.60 -35.19 9.63
N THR A 167 -17.28 -34.96 9.63
CA THR A 167 -16.43 -35.22 10.79
C THR A 167 -15.82 -33.93 11.34
N SER A 168 -15.16 -34.00 12.50
CA SER A 168 -14.47 -32.84 13.07
C SER A 168 -13.12 -32.66 12.40
N VAL A 169 -12.79 -31.44 11.97
CA VAL A 169 -11.53 -31.13 11.29
C VAL A 169 -10.59 -30.40 12.26
N LEU A 170 -9.36 -30.89 12.45
CA LEU A 170 -8.37 -30.34 13.36
C LEU A 170 -7.01 -30.16 12.65
N THR A 171 -6.14 -29.32 13.22
CA THR A 171 -4.75 -29.20 12.75
C THR A 171 -3.88 -30.31 13.31
N ALA A 172 -2.86 -30.71 12.54
CA ALA A 172 -1.75 -31.51 13.03
C ALA A 172 -0.43 -31.11 12.35
N ASN A 173 0.67 -31.28 13.07
CA ASN A 173 2.02 -31.21 12.50
C ASN A 173 2.43 -32.56 11.89
N SER A 174 3.63 -32.63 11.31
CA SER A 174 4.21 -33.85 10.73
C SER A 174 4.29 -35.04 11.70
N ASN A 175 4.32 -34.78 13.02
CA ASN A 175 4.32 -35.80 14.08
C ASN A 175 2.90 -36.18 14.57
N SER A 176 1.84 -35.71 13.89
CA SER A 176 0.45 -35.90 14.28
C SER A 176 0.09 -35.34 15.67
N GLU A 177 0.87 -34.39 16.18
CA GLU A 177 0.51 -33.68 17.40
C GLU A 177 -0.67 -32.75 17.08
N ILE A 178 -1.81 -33.01 17.71
CA ILE A 178 -3.03 -32.25 17.50
C ILE A 178 -2.80 -30.81 17.95
N GLY A 179 -2.87 -29.88 17.00
CA GLY A 179 -2.74 -28.45 17.24
C GLY A 179 -4.05 -27.81 17.76
N ARG A 180 -4.08 -26.48 17.80
CA ARG A 180 -5.29 -25.75 18.19
C ARG A 180 -6.37 -25.87 17.12
N ASN A 181 -7.64 -25.82 17.52
CA ASN A 181 -8.75 -25.75 16.59
C ASN A 181 -8.65 -24.45 15.77
N TYR A 182 -8.33 -24.57 14.48
CA TYR A 182 -8.18 -23.47 13.53
C TYR A 182 -9.41 -23.24 12.67
N ASN A 183 -10.30 -24.24 12.59
CA ASN A 183 -11.40 -24.28 11.66
C ASN A 183 -12.72 -23.90 12.35
N PRO A 184 -13.36 -22.78 11.98
CA PRO A 184 -14.65 -22.35 12.54
C PRO A 184 -15.78 -23.37 12.36
N ILE A 185 -15.69 -24.24 11.35
CA ILE A 185 -16.68 -25.31 11.09
C ILE A 185 -16.66 -26.33 12.24
N THR A 186 -15.49 -26.67 12.78
CA THR A 186 -15.40 -27.61 13.91
C THR A 186 -16.08 -27.05 15.16
N ALA A 187 -15.94 -25.75 15.41
CA ALA A 187 -16.66 -25.08 16.50
C ALA A 187 -18.18 -25.03 16.25
N LEU A 188 -18.63 -24.87 14.99
CA LEU A 188 -20.04 -24.97 14.62
C LEU A 188 -20.57 -26.38 14.89
N TYR A 189 -19.90 -27.42 14.39
CA TYR A 189 -20.32 -28.81 14.50
C TYR A 189 -20.45 -29.26 15.96
N SER A 190 -19.57 -28.78 16.84
CA SER A 190 -19.64 -29.08 18.28
C SER A 190 -20.93 -28.59 18.97
N LYS A 191 -21.65 -27.63 18.37
CA LYS A 191 -22.90 -27.04 18.90
C LYS A 191 -24.16 -27.64 18.27
N LEU A 192 -24.01 -28.45 17.22
CA LEU A 192 -25.12 -29.05 16.50
C LEU A 192 -25.43 -30.45 17.05
N PRO A 193 -26.69 -30.92 16.94
CA PRO A 193 -27.00 -32.31 17.26
C PRO A 193 -26.24 -33.25 16.32
N ALA A 194 -25.89 -34.45 16.80
CA ALA A 194 -25.19 -35.44 15.98
C ALA A 194 -26.08 -36.03 14.85
N ASP A 195 -27.40 -36.06 15.07
CA ASP A 195 -28.42 -36.58 14.15
C ASP A 195 -29.38 -35.47 13.73
N ASP A 196 -30.02 -35.65 12.57
CA ASP A 196 -31.12 -34.80 12.06
C ASP A 196 -30.74 -33.31 11.99
N VAL A 197 -29.49 -33.05 11.59
CA VAL A 197 -28.98 -31.69 11.38
C VAL A 197 -29.73 -31.05 10.23
N LEU A 198 -30.35 -29.90 10.49
CA LEU A 198 -31.03 -29.14 9.45
C LEU A 198 -29.99 -28.57 8.48
N PRO A 199 -30.21 -28.67 7.15
CA PRO A 199 -29.25 -28.16 6.15
C PRO A 199 -28.89 -26.69 6.35
N GLU A 200 -29.85 -25.87 6.80
CA GLU A 200 -29.67 -24.45 7.10
C GLU A 200 -28.77 -24.14 8.32
N GLN A 201 -28.43 -25.15 9.12
CA GLN A 201 -27.52 -25.02 10.27
C GLN A 201 -26.08 -25.43 9.91
N MET A 202 -25.90 -26.15 8.82
CA MET A 202 -24.63 -26.71 8.37
C MET A 202 -23.86 -25.77 7.43
N VAL A 203 -22.57 -26.05 7.32
CA VAL A 203 -21.60 -25.50 6.36
C VAL A 203 -20.61 -26.63 6.08
N VAL A 204 -20.28 -26.86 4.81
CA VAL A 204 -19.26 -27.84 4.41
C VAL A 204 -18.29 -27.11 3.49
N GLU A 205 -16.98 -27.26 3.72
CA GLU A 205 -15.97 -26.61 2.86
C GLU A 205 -15.27 -27.57 1.89
N SER A 206 -15.30 -28.87 2.18
CA SER A 206 -14.55 -29.89 1.44
C SER A 206 -15.23 -31.26 1.57
N ILE A 207 -15.00 -32.13 0.59
CA ILE A 207 -15.36 -33.55 0.68
C ILE A 207 -14.37 -34.37 1.52
N TYR A 208 -13.14 -33.86 1.72
CA TYR A 208 -12.11 -34.56 2.48
C TYR A 208 -12.52 -34.71 3.94
N GLY A 209 -12.27 -35.89 4.50
CA GLY A 209 -12.70 -36.22 5.87
C GLY A 209 -14.20 -36.48 6.03
N CYS A 210 -15.01 -36.43 4.96
CA CYS A 210 -16.43 -36.78 4.99
C CYS A 210 -16.68 -38.19 4.44
N PHE A 211 -17.66 -38.90 5.01
CA PHE A 211 -18.11 -40.19 4.48
C PHE A 211 -19.38 -40.01 3.63
N PHE A 212 -19.32 -40.54 2.41
CA PHE A 212 -20.43 -40.54 1.47
C PHE A 212 -20.90 -41.98 1.20
N PRO A 213 -22.21 -42.24 1.09
CA PRO A 213 -22.68 -43.54 0.61
C PRO A 213 -22.14 -43.80 -0.81
N SER A 214 -21.37 -44.86 -1.00
CA SER A 214 -20.62 -45.07 -2.26
C SER A 214 -21.51 -45.13 -3.49
N GLY A 215 -22.72 -45.69 -3.36
CA GLY A 215 -23.70 -45.71 -4.46
C GLY A 215 -24.17 -44.31 -4.91
N VAL A 216 -24.29 -43.35 -3.98
CA VAL A 216 -24.64 -41.96 -4.31
C VAL A 216 -23.47 -41.29 -5.01
N LEU A 217 -22.27 -41.41 -4.43
CA LEU A 217 -21.05 -40.82 -5.01
C LEU A 217 -20.79 -41.36 -6.42
N LYS A 218 -20.88 -42.68 -6.60
CA LYS A 218 -20.72 -43.35 -7.90
C LYS A 218 -21.67 -42.82 -8.96
N ALA A 219 -22.94 -42.60 -8.62
CA ALA A 219 -23.93 -42.06 -9.54
C ALA A 219 -23.63 -40.61 -9.96
N ILE A 220 -23.07 -39.80 -9.06
CA ILE A 220 -22.68 -38.41 -9.35
C ILE A 220 -21.40 -38.37 -10.18
N MET A 221 -20.35 -39.11 -9.79
CA MET A 221 -19.07 -39.11 -10.50
C MET A 221 -19.22 -39.64 -11.93
N ARG A 222 -20.12 -40.61 -12.19
CA ARG A 222 -20.42 -41.05 -13.57
C ARG A 222 -20.86 -39.93 -14.51
N LYS A 223 -21.49 -38.87 -13.99
CA LYS A 223 -21.96 -37.73 -14.79
C LYS A 223 -20.88 -36.67 -15.04
N GLN A 224 -19.79 -36.66 -14.28
CA GLN A 224 -18.73 -35.65 -14.43
C GLN A 224 -17.79 -35.97 -15.59
N GLY A 225 -17.48 -37.26 -15.82
CA GLY A 225 -16.63 -37.67 -16.94
C GLY A 225 -15.11 -37.44 -16.76
N GLY A 226 -14.62 -37.11 -15.56
CA GLY A 226 -13.18 -37.04 -15.27
C GLY A 226 -12.84 -36.62 -13.83
N PHE A 227 -11.55 -36.69 -13.47
CA PHE A 227 -11.05 -36.37 -12.13
C PHE A 227 -11.04 -34.87 -11.79
N TYR A 228 -11.32 -33.98 -12.75
CA TYR A 228 -11.42 -32.53 -12.52
C TYR A 228 -12.44 -32.16 -11.41
N CYS A 229 -13.40 -33.04 -11.14
CA CYS A 229 -14.39 -32.84 -10.10
C CYS A 229 -13.79 -32.88 -8.66
N LEU A 230 -12.58 -33.41 -8.49
CA LEU A 230 -11.84 -33.40 -7.22
C LEU A 230 -11.06 -32.09 -6.97
N LYS A 231 -10.97 -31.20 -7.97
CA LYS A 231 -10.38 -29.87 -7.80
C LYS A 231 -11.17 -29.04 -6.77
N PHE A 232 -10.55 -27.99 -6.22
CA PHE A 232 -11.15 -27.12 -5.20
C PHE A 232 -11.64 -27.89 -3.97
N ASP A 233 -10.82 -28.81 -3.47
CA ASP A 233 -11.18 -29.66 -2.34
C ASP A 233 -12.46 -30.50 -2.54
N GLY A 234 -12.81 -30.77 -3.80
CA GLY A 234 -13.99 -31.51 -4.23
C GLY A 234 -15.31 -30.76 -4.08
N VAL A 235 -15.29 -29.43 -3.95
CA VAL A 235 -16.50 -28.61 -3.76
C VAL A 235 -17.51 -28.79 -4.90
N GLY A 236 -17.04 -28.97 -6.14
CA GLY A 236 -17.92 -29.23 -7.29
C GLY A 236 -18.77 -30.49 -7.09
N ILE A 237 -18.13 -31.60 -6.70
CA ILE A 237 -18.84 -32.85 -6.36
C ILE A 237 -19.82 -32.63 -5.22
N PHE A 238 -19.44 -31.86 -4.21
CA PHE A 238 -20.32 -31.53 -3.10
C PHE A 238 -21.61 -30.86 -3.60
N PHE A 239 -21.52 -29.86 -4.48
CA PHE A 239 -22.70 -29.22 -5.07
C PHE A 239 -23.58 -30.20 -5.84
N ASP A 240 -22.97 -31.06 -6.66
CA ASP A 240 -23.70 -32.04 -7.47
C ASP A 240 -24.41 -33.12 -6.62
N ILE A 241 -23.78 -33.54 -5.50
CA ILE A 241 -24.38 -34.49 -4.54
C ILE A 241 -25.66 -33.88 -3.95
N PHE A 242 -25.58 -32.68 -3.38
CA PHE A 242 -26.72 -32.09 -2.68
C PHE A 242 -27.82 -31.57 -3.62
N ARG A 243 -27.48 -31.32 -4.90
CA ARG A 243 -28.46 -31.08 -5.96
C ARG A 243 -29.36 -32.28 -6.25
N SER A 244 -28.80 -33.49 -6.15
CA SER A 244 -29.39 -34.73 -6.65
C SER A 244 -29.86 -35.68 -5.54
N ILE A 245 -29.52 -35.39 -4.29
CA ILE A 245 -29.84 -36.27 -3.17
C ILE A 245 -31.33 -36.12 -2.76
N PRO A 246 -32.08 -37.23 -2.57
CA PRO A 246 -33.49 -37.17 -2.17
C PRO A 246 -33.67 -36.49 -0.81
N ASP A 247 -34.80 -35.79 -0.63
CA ASP A 247 -35.14 -35.09 0.62
C ASP A 247 -35.31 -36.03 1.82
N THR A 248 -35.44 -37.34 1.59
CA THR A 248 -35.49 -38.38 2.62
C THR A 248 -34.13 -38.68 3.25
N ARG A 249 -33.02 -38.24 2.63
CA ARG A 249 -31.66 -38.44 3.16
C ARG A 249 -31.35 -37.48 4.31
N ARG A 250 -30.52 -37.95 5.24
CA ARG A 250 -30.12 -37.22 6.45
C ARG A 250 -28.64 -36.81 6.39
N LEU A 251 -28.35 -35.66 6.99
CA LEU A 251 -27.00 -35.19 7.31
C LEU A 251 -26.70 -35.54 8.77
N THR A 252 -25.51 -36.06 9.02
CA THR A 252 -25.07 -36.45 10.36
C THR A 252 -23.67 -35.94 10.65
N ILE A 253 -23.37 -35.70 11.92
CA ILE A 253 -22.06 -35.22 12.39
C ILE A 253 -21.47 -36.25 13.34
N SER A 254 -20.26 -36.72 13.04
CA SER A 254 -19.44 -37.47 14.00
C SER A 254 -18.46 -36.53 14.70
N GLY A 255 -18.81 -36.14 15.94
CA GLY A 255 -17.92 -35.33 16.78
C GLY A 255 -16.71 -36.10 17.35
N LYS A 256 -16.72 -37.44 17.25
CA LYS A 256 -15.62 -38.29 17.75
C LYS A 256 -14.61 -38.65 16.66
N SER A 257 -15.04 -38.69 15.40
CA SER A 257 -14.16 -38.89 14.25
C SER A 257 -13.46 -37.56 13.94
N LYS A 258 -12.13 -37.55 14.02
CA LYS A 258 -11.29 -36.37 13.81
C LYS A 258 -10.39 -36.52 12.58
N TYR A 259 -10.65 -35.71 11.57
CA TYR A 259 -9.80 -35.57 10.39
C TYR A 259 -8.71 -34.53 10.70
N LEU A 260 -7.44 -34.88 10.49
CA LEU A 260 -6.29 -34.08 10.87
C LEU A 260 -5.63 -33.50 9.61
N VAL A 261 -5.76 -32.19 9.44
CA VAL A 261 -5.20 -31.45 8.30
C VAL A 261 -3.76 -31.04 8.61
N HIS A 262 -2.86 -31.26 7.66
CA HIS A 262 -1.47 -30.85 7.79
C HIS A 262 -1.35 -29.32 7.92
N GLU A 263 -0.49 -28.85 8.82
CA GLU A 263 -0.41 -27.42 9.15
C GLU A 263 -0.04 -26.51 7.97
N GLU A 264 0.75 -27.01 7.02
CA GLU A 264 1.17 -26.25 5.83
C GLU A 264 0.02 -26.03 4.84
N ASN A 265 -0.97 -26.93 4.82
CA ASN A 265 -2.15 -26.82 3.95
C ASN A 265 -3.19 -25.81 4.46
N ILE A 266 -3.02 -25.26 5.67
CA ILE A 266 -3.96 -24.31 6.28
C ILE A 266 -3.90 -22.94 5.59
N SER A 267 -2.72 -22.53 5.13
CA SER A 267 -2.50 -21.25 4.46
C SER A 267 -3.03 -21.22 3.03
N HIS A 268 -3.31 -22.38 2.44
CA HIS A 268 -3.70 -22.50 1.04
C HIS A 268 -5.21 -22.24 0.86
N PRO A 269 -5.63 -21.61 -0.25
CA PRO A 269 -7.05 -21.45 -0.60
C PRO A 269 -7.78 -22.79 -0.69
N PHE A 270 -7.13 -23.74 -1.38
CA PHE A 270 -7.50 -25.13 -1.59
C PHE A 270 -6.22 -25.96 -1.53
N LYS A 271 -6.32 -27.26 -1.28
CA LYS A 271 -5.15 -28.13 -1.04
C LYS A 271 -4.13 -28.17 -2.19
N GLU A 272 -4.54 -27.85 -3.42
CA GLU A 272 -3.70 -27.93 -4.61
C GLU A 272 -3.21 -26.57 -5.15
N ASN A 273 -3.57 -25.44 -4.55
CA ASN A 273 -3.27 -24.11 -5.13
C ASN A 273 -2.69 -23.13 -4.11
N PHE A 274 -1.89 -22.18 -4.58
CA PHE A 274 -1.42 -21.04 -3.81
C PHE A 274 -2.11 -19.74 -4.24
N TRP A 275 -2.22 -18.76 -3.34
CA TRP A 275 -2.91 -17.50 -3.60
C TRP A 275 -2.27 -16.60 -4.67
N ASP A 276 -1.05 -16.87 -5.09
CA ASP A 276 -0.32 -16.14 -6.14
C ASP A 276 -0.52 -16.75 -7.53
N GLU A 277 -1.22 -17.88 -7.64
CA GLU A 277 -1.59 -18.46 -8.94
C GLU A 277 -2.76 -17.70 -9.57
N SER A 278 -2.53 -17.04 -10.72
CA SER A 278 -3.55 -16.25 -11.43
C SER A 278 -4.80 -17.06 -11.77
N VAL A 279 -4.63 -18.34 -12.11
CA VAL A 279 -5.73 -19.25 -12.49
C VAL A 279 -6.83 -19.30 -11.44
N LEU A 280 -6.50 -19.15 -10.14
CA LEU A 280 -7.46 -19.15 -9.03
C LEU A 280 -8.49 -18.03 -9.07
N TYR A 281 -8.19 -16.95 -9.80
CA TYR A 281 -9.04 -15.79 -9.96
C TYR A 281 -9.64 -15.71 -11.37
N THR A 282 -9.15 -16.51 -12.32
CA THR A 282 -9.66 -16.55 -13.69
C THR A 282 -10.48 -17.81 -13.91
N GLU A 283 -10.05 -18.73 -14.78
CA GLU A 283 -10.77 -19.94 -15.20
C GLU A 283 -11.34 -20.72 -14.01
N TYR A 284 -10.56 -20.88 -12.95
CA TYR A 284 -10.91 -21.78 -11.85
C TYR A 284 -12.03 -21.22 -10.98
N PHE A 285 -12.00 -19.90 -10.72
CA PHE A 285 -13.06 -19.25 -9.96
C PHE A 285 -14.37 -19.22 -10.74
N ILE A 286 -14.30 -18.97 -12.05
CA ILE A 286 -15.47 -18.96 -12.93
C ILE A 286 -16.12 -20.35 -12.94
N LEU A 287 -15.33 -21.41 -13.14
CA LEU A 287 -15.83 -22.78 -13.11
C LEU A 287 -16.51 -23.13 -11.77
N LEU A 288 -15.93 -22.69 -10.66
CA LEU A 288 -16.51 -22.89 -9.33
C LEU A 288 -17.85 -22.15 -9.17
N CYS A 289 -17.93 -20.90 -9.64
CA CYS A 289 -19.17 -20.13 -9.66
C CYS A 289 -20.24 -20.81 -10.52
N ASP A 290 -19.89 -21.23 -11.74
CA ASP A 290 -20.81 -21.92 -12.66
C ASP A 290 -21.35 -23.22 -12.06
N LYS A 291 -20.51 -23.97 -11.37
CA LYS A 291 -20.92 -25.16 -10.61
C LYS A 291 -21.90 -24.82 -9.50
N PHE A 292 -21.71 -23.72 -8.78
CA PHE A 292 -22.70 -23.26 -7.80
C PHE A 292 -24.01 -22.82 -8.47
N HIS A 293 -23.94 -22.03 -9.54
CA HIS A 293 -25.10 -21.44 -10.23
C HIS A 293 -25.99 -22.53 -10.85
N SER A 294 -25.39 -23.53 -11.49
CA SER A 294 -26.11 -24.66 -12.07
C SER A 294 -26.78 -25.56 -11.01
N ASN A 295 -26.21 -25.64 -9.80
CA ASN A 295 -26.70 -26.52 -8.74
C ASN A 295 -27.65 -25.84 -7.74
N ILE A 296 -27.67 -24.51 -7.62
CA ILE A 296 -28.52 -23.83 -6.64
C ILE A 296 -30.02 -23.93 -6.97
N ALA A 297 -30.39 -24.17 -8.23
CA ALA A 297 -31.78 -24.40 -8.66
C ALA A 297 -32.37 -25.76 -8.22
N GLY A 298 -31.65 -26.51 -7.37
CA GLY A 298 -32.03 -27.83 -6.87
C GLY A 298 -33.15 -27.89 -5.84
N SER A 299 -33.22 -29.03 -5.13
CA SER A 299 -34.19 -29.23 -4.05
C SER A 299 -34.12 -28.10 -3.02
N LYS A 300 -35.28 -27.52 -2.69
CA LYS A 300 -35.43 -26.44 -1.70
C LYS A 300 -34.82 -26.80 -0.35
N LYS A 301 -34.82 -28.08 0.04
CA LYS A 301 -34.24 -28.55 1.31
C LYS A 301 -32.75 -28.24 1.42
N TRP A 302 -32.00 -28.38 0.32
CA TRP A 302 -30.53 -28.31 0.31
C TRP A 302 -29.99 -26.97 -0.16
N GLN A 303 -30.82 -26.10 -0.76
CA GLN A 303 -30.38 -24.80 -1.27
C GLN A 303 -29.66 -23.96 -0.21
N GLU A 304 -30.18 -23.91 1.02
CA GLU A 304 -29.57 -23.09 2.07
C GLU A 304 -28.18 -23.64 2.49
N LEU A 305 -28.01 -24.96 2.53
CA LEU A 305 -26.70 -25.57 2.76
C LEU A 305 -25.70 -25.17 1.67
N LEU A 306 -26.11 -25.21 0.39
CA LEU A 306 -25.29 -24.81 -0.74
C LEU A 306 -24.90 -23.33 -0.63
N ARG A 307 -25.86 -22.44 -0.38
CA ARG A 307 -25.62 -21.00 -0.20
C ARG A 307 -24.63 -20.70 0.91
N ARG A 308 -24.83 -21.34 2.08
CA ARG A 308 -23.97 -21.15 3.26
C ARG A 308 -22.55 -21.69 3.04
N SER A 309 -22.44 -22.85 2.39
CA SER A 309 -21.16 -23.49 2.07
C SER A 309 -20.39 -22.66 1.04
N PHE A 310 -21.06 -22.17 0.00
CA PHE A 310 -20.40 -21.33 -0.99
C PHE A 310 -20.04 -19.94 -0.44
N LEU A 311 -20.91 -19.32 0.37
CA LEU A 311 -20.55 -18.08 1.08
C LEU A 311 -19.30 -18.26 1.95
N TYR A 312 -19.15 -19.40 2.62
CA TYR A 312 -17.95 -19.71 3.39
C TYR A 312 -16.67 -19.76 2.53
N ILE A 313 -16.78 -20.32 1.31
CA ILE A 313 -15.68 -20.35 0.34
C ILE A 313 -15.36 -18.94 -0.17
N LEU A 314 -16.37 -18.17 -0.57
CA LEU A 314 -16.21 -16.78 -1.01
C LEU A 314 -15.60 -15.90 0.10
N LEU A 315 -15.87 -16.19 1.38
CA LEU A 315 -15.23 -15.50 2.50
C LEU A 315 -13.72 -15.71 2.55
N LYS A 316 -13.17 -16.82 2.03
CA LYS A 316 -11.72 -17.01 1.91
C LYS A 316 -11.15 -15.98 0.92
N TYR A 317 -11.75 -15.88 -0.27
CA TYR A 317 -11.39 -14.89 -1.30
C TYR A 317 -11.55 -13.45 -0.80
N MET A 318 -12.68 -13.12 -0.19
CA MET A 318 -12.93 -11.76 0.33
C MET A 318 -11.95 -11.38 1.44
N LYS A 319 -11.64 -12.28 2.38
CA LYS A 319 -10.65 -12.01 3.44
C LYS A 319 -9.26 -11.77 2.87
N LYS A 320 -8.87 -12.57 1.87
CA LYS A 320 -7.57 -12.44 1.22
C LYS A 320 -7.49 -11.15 0.40
N GLY A 321 -8.52 -10.83 -0.39
CA GLY A 321 -8.63 -9.58 -1.15
C GLY A 321 -8.62 -8.32 -0.27
N LEU A 322 -9.36 -8.31 0.85
CA LEU A 322 -9.31 -7.20 1.82
C LEU A 322 -7.92 -7.01 2.44
N ALA A 323 -7.10 -8.06 2.53
CA ALA A 323 -5.78 -8.01 3.12
C ALA A 323 -4.68 -7.59 2.12
N ASN A 324 -4.83 -7.98 0.86
CA ASN A 324 -3.91 -7.64 -0.23
C ASN A 324 -4.72 -7.24 -1.48
N GLN A 325 -4.67 -5.96 -1.83
CA GLN A 325 -5.38 -5.43 -3.01
C GLN A 325 -4.68 -5.81 -4.33
N SER A 326 -3.37 -6.10 -4.28
CA SER A 326 -2.55 -6.32 -5.47
C SER A 326 -2.68 -7.72 -6.08
N LEU A 327 -3.50 -8.60 -5.49
CA LEU A 327 -3.71 -9.97 -5.99
C LEU A 327 -4.21 -10.05 -7.43
N LEU A 328 -4.91 -9.01 -7.90
CA LEU A 328 -5.43 -8.94 -9.27
C LEU A 328 -4.66 -7.96 -10.15
N ASP A 329 -3.53 -7.40 -9.68
CA ASP A 329 -2.78 -6.39 -10.45
C ASP A 329 -2.10 -7.00 -11.69
N ASN A 330 -1.80 -8.31 -11.63
CA ASN A 330 -1.13 -9.05 -12.71
C ASN A 330 -2.09 -9.77 -13.67
N ILE A 331 -3.40 -9.57 -13.49
CA ILE A 331 -4.45 -10.17 -14.31
C ILE A 331 -4.97 -9.12 -15.28
N ASP A 332 -5.32 -9.52 -16.51
CA ASP A 332 -5.84 -8.56 -17.48
C ASP A 332 -7.18 -7.96 -17.04
N SER A 333 -7.52 -6.80 -17.59
CA SER A 333 -8.72 -6.06 -17.16
C SER A 333 -10.03 -6.84 -17.44
N ALA A 334 -10.09 -7.62 -18.51
CA ALA A 334 -11.29 -8.37 -18.87
C ALA A 334 -11.51 -9.57 -17.95
N GLU A 335 -10.45 -10.28 -17.58
CA GLU A 335 -10.46 -11.36 -16.61
C GLU A 335 -10.81 -10.87 -15.21
N LYS A 336 -10.26 -9.71 -14.80
CA LYS A 336 -10.62 -9.05 -13.53
C LYS A 336 -12.11 -8.72 -13.47
N ASP A 337 -12.67 -8.16 -14.55
CA ASP A 337 -14.10 -7.87 -14.64
C ASP A 337 -14.93 -9.15 -14.59
N ALA A 338 -14.52 -10.21 -15.29
CA ALA A 338 -15.20 -11.51 -15.25
C ALA A 338 -15.25 -12.09 -13.83
N PHE A 339 -14.12 -12.05 -13.10
CA PHE A 339 -14.04 -12.49 -11.71
C PHE A 339 -14.99 -11.70 -10.79
N ILE A 340 -14.95 -10.37 -10.89
CA ILE A 340 -15.79 -9.48 -10.07
C ILE A 340 -17.27 -9.72 -10.37
N ASN A 341 -17.63 -9.86 -11.64
CA ASN A 341 -19.01 -10.14 -12.05
C ASN A 341 -19.48 -11.51 -11.53
N ALA A 342 -18.68 -12.56 -11.66
CA ALA A 342 -19.00 -13.88 -11.13
C ALA A 342 -19.17 -13.87 -9.60
N LEU A 343 -18.33 -13.10 -8.88
CA LEU A 343 -18.46 -12.89 -7.44
C LEU A 343 -19.78 -12.18 -7.09
N LYS A 344 -20.13 -11.10 -7.80
CA LYS A 344 -21.41 -10.37 -7.61
C LYS A 344 -22.62 -11.27 -7.86
N SER A 345 -22.69 -11.92 -9.01
CA SER A 345 -23.80 -12.83 -9.36
C SER A 345 -23.94 -13.98 -8.36
N SER A 346 -22.82 -14.50 -7.85
CA SER A 346 -22.81 -15.53 -6.80
C SER A 346 -23.41 -15.02 -5.48
N LEU A 347 -23.04 -13.82 -5.03
CA LEU A 347 -23.60 -13.20 -3.83
C LEU A 347 -25.10 -12.89 -3.97
N GLU A 348 -25.55 -12.52 -5.17
CA GLU A 348 -26.97 -12.33 -5.48
C GLU A 348 -27.78 -13.62 -5.32
N LEU A 349 -27.27 -14.74 -5.84
CA LEU A 349 -27.88 -16.07 -5.72
C LEU A 349 -27.85 -16.62 -4.30
N ILE A 350 -26.81 -16.30 -3.52
CA ILE A 350 -26.76 -16.57 -2.08
C ILE A 350 -27.87 -15.80 -1.37
N GLY A 351 -28.07 -14.53 -1.71
CA GLY A 351 -29.21 -13.73 -1.28
C GLY A 351 -29.10 -13.15 0.14
N THR A 352 -29.87 -12.09 0.37
CA THR A 352 -29.78 -11.23 1.55
C THR A 352 -30.06 -11.94 2.87
N ASN A 353 -31.06 -12.82 2.91
CA ASN A 353 -31.44 -13.55 4.11
C ASN A 353 -30.32 -14.47 4.61
N SER A 354 -29.72 -15.23 3.69
CA SER A 354 -28.62 -16.16 3.95
C SER A 354 -27.40 -15.41 4.47
N ILE A 355 -27.00 -14.33 3.79
CA ILE A 355 -25.89 -13.45 4.21
C ILE A 355 -26.14 -12.88 5.62
N ASN A 356 -27.34 -12.38 5.89
CA ASN A 356 -27.67 -11.77 7.20
C ASN A 356 -27.58 -12.78 8.36
N LYS A 357 -28.05 -14.01 8.14
CA LYS A 357 -28.07 -15.08 9.15
C LYS A 357 -26.75 -15.86 9.25
N PHE A 358 -25.80 -15.63 8.36
CA PHE A 358 -24.54 -16.35 8.35
C PHE A 358 -23.59 -15.88 9.46
N ASN A 359 -23.40 -16.69 10.50
CA ASN A 359 -22.60 -16.34 11.69
C ASN A 359 -21.35 -17.23 11.86
N VAL A 360 -20.95 -17.95 10.81
CA VAL A 360 -19.82 -18.90 10.85
C VAL A 360 -18.59 -18.21 10.24
N ALA A 361 -17.62 -17.84 11.07
CA ALA A 361 -16.41 -17.11 10.61
C ALA A 361 -16.68 -15.79 9.86
N CYS A 362 -17.90 -15.25 9.99
CA CYS A 362 -18.38 -14.06 9.29
C CYS A 362 -18.72 -12.99 10.32
N ALA A 363 -17.90 -11.95 10.35
CA ALA A 363 -18.11 -10.79 11.20
C ALA A 363 -19.08 -9.80 10.55
N GLU A 364 -19.64 -8.87 11.33
CA GLU A 364 -20.71 -7.96 10.87
C GLU A 364 -20.30 -7.15 9.64
N GLN A 365 -19.04 -6.70 9.56
CA GLN A 365 -18.53 -5.94 8.42
C GLN A 365 -18.56 -6.71 7.10
N PHE A 366 -18.40 -8.05 7.12
CA PHE A 366 -18.51 -8.86 5.91
C PHE A 366 -19.94 -8.90 5.41
N LYS A 367 -20.93 -8.88 6.31
CA LYS A 367 -22.35 -8.86 5.91
C LYS A 367 -22.73 -7.52 5.29
N VAL A 368 -22.25 -6.44 5.89
CA VAL A 368 -22.38 -5.08 5.32
C VAL A 368 -21.73 -5.05 3.94
N GLY A 369 -20.49 -5.53 3.84
CA GLY A 369 -19.75 -5.53 2.58
C GLY A 369 -20.37 -6.38 1.48
N CYS A 370 -20.76 -7.63 1.77
CA CYS A 370 -21.39 -8.51 0.78
C CYS A 370 -22.67 -7.89 0.22
N LEU A 371 -23.48 -7.23 1.05
CA LEU A 371 -24.72 -6.59 0.59
C LEU A 371 -24.48 -5.27 -0.11
N ASN A 372 -23.44 -4.53 0.26
CA ASN A 372 -23.00 -3.35 -0.48
C ASN A 372 -22.51 -3.71 -1.89
N PHE A 373 -21.73 -4.79 -1.99
CA PHE A 373 -21.14 -5.26 -3.25
C PHE A 373 -22.17 -5.70 -4.30
N ILE A 374 -23.38 -6.04 -3.86
CA ILE A 374 -24.55 -6.35 -4.71
C ILE A 374 -25.65 -5.27 -4.63
N GLU A 375 -25.31 -4.06 -4.20
CA GLU A 375 -26.17 -2.88 -4.21
C GLU A 375 -27.47 -3.00 -3.38
N LYS A 376 -27.46 -3.88 -2.35
CA LYS A 376 -28.60 -4.10 -1.44
C LYS A 376 -28.48 -3.38 -0.11
N GLY A 377 -27.41 -2.61 0.11
CA GLY A 377 -27.20 -1.65 1.22
C GLY A 377 -27.63 -2.09 2.62
N ARG A 378 -26.67 -2.28 3.55
CA ARG A 378 -27.00 -2.62 4.95
C ARG A 378 -26.06 -1.92 5.94
N VAL A 379 -26.63 -1.31 6.97
CA VAL A 379 -25.86 -0.87 8.15
C VAL A 379 -25.66 -1.97 9.18
N SER A 380 -24.65 -1.77 10.03
CA SER A 380 -24.41 -2.62 11.20
C SER A 380 -25.63 -2.69 12.13
N SER A 381 -25.89 -3.88 12.66
CA SER A 381 -26.97 -4.16 13.61
C SER A 381 -26.78 -3.53 14.99
N ALA A 382 -25.55 -3.15 15.32
CA ALA A 382 -25.22 -2.40 16.53
C ALA A 382 -24.02 -1.47 16.28
N VAL A 383 -23.96 -0.38 17.05
CA VAL A 383 -22.78 0.48 17.18
C VAL A 383 -21.96 0.03 18.38
N ASP A 384 -20.67 -0.23 18.18
CA ASP A 384 -19.75 -0.64 19.23
C ASP A 384 -19.16 0.57 19.96
N ILE A 385 -19.14 0.53 21.30
CA ILE A 385 -18.26 1.40 22.09
C ILE A 385 -16.90 0.71 22.18
N LEU A 386 -15.87 1.35 21.62
CA LEU A 386 -14.57 0.73 21.41
C LEU A 386 -13.50 1.24 22.39
N GLN A 387 -13.50 2.53 22.73
CA GLN A 387 -12.50 3.15 23.60
C GLN A 387 -13.10 4.25 24.48
N TYR A 388 -12.43 4.51 25.61
CA TYR A 388 -12.73 5.62 26.52
C TYR A 388 -11.41 6.33 26.87
N ASP A 389 -11.40 7.65 26.73
CA ASP A 389 -10.30 8.52 27.13
C ASP A 389 -10.71 9.20 28.45
N LEU A 390 -10.06 8.78 29.53
CA LEU A 390 -10.39 9.22 30.89
C LEU A 390 -9.99 10.66 31.17
N ASP A 391 -8.95 11.16 30.49
CA ASP A 391 -8.43 12.50 30.74
C ASP A 391 -9.36 13.54 30.12
N LYS A 392 -9.87 13.23 28.91
CA LYS A 392 -10.78 14.10 28.15
C LYS A 392 -12.27 13.78 28.34
N ASP A 393 -12.60 12.76 29.15
CA ASP A 393 -13.97 12.29 29.39
C ASP A 393 -14.76 12.03 28.08
N MET A 394 -14.11 11.39 27.09
CA MET A 394 -14.68 11.10 25.78
C MET A 394 -14.67 9.59 25.47
N PHE A 395 -15.58 9.14 24.61
CA PHE A 395 -15.64 7.74 24.18
C PHE A 395 -15.81 7.61 22.66
N MET A 396 -15.30 6.49 22.14
CA MET A 396 -15.26 6.21 20.72
C MET A 396 -16.33 5.19 20.33
N LEU A 397 -17.09 5.53 19.31
CA LEU A 397 -18.09 4.70 18.65
C LEU A 397 -17.56 4.16 17.33
N ARG A 398 -17.96 2.93 16.97
CA ARG A 398 -17.65 2.30 15.68
C ARG A 398 -18.84 1.57 15.09
N TYR A 399 -19.07 1.74 13.79
CA TYR A 399 -20.01 0.93 13.01
C TYR A 399 -19.58 0.82 11.55
N TYR A 400 -20.21 -0.08 10.80
CA TYR A 400 -19.97 -0.30 9.37
C TYR A 400 -21.19 0.08 8.54
N THR A 401 -20.95 0.73 7.41
CA THR A 401 -21.97 1.28 6.50
C THR A 401 -21.58 1.06 5.03
N PRO A 402 -22.54 0.90 4.10
CA PRO A 402 -22.25 0.81 2.66
C PRO A 402 -21.80 2.15 2.06
N SER A 403 -22.30 3.26 2.60
CA SER A 403 -22.12 4.60 2.05
C SER A 403 -22.25 5.68 3.13
N PHE A 404 -22.04 6.93 2.74
CA PHE A 404 -22.33 8.11 3.55
C PHE A 404 -23.83 8.22 3.81
N MET A 405 -24.22 8.41 5.08
CA MET A 405 -25.63 8.48 5.48
C MET A 405 -25.86 9.46 6.63
N PRO A 406 -27.10 9.94 6.80
CA PRO A 406 -27.48 10.78 7.94
C PRO A 406 -27.31 10.05 9.28
N GLU A 407 -26.72 10.73 10.26
CA GLU A 407 -26.46 10.18 11.60
C GLU A 407 -26.78 11.20 12.70
N TYR A 408 -27.40 10.72 13.79
CA TYR A 408 -27.77 11.53 14.96
C TYR A 408 -27.33 10.84 16.24
N PHE A 409 -26.64 11.58 17.11
CA PHE A 409 -26.12 11.11 18.39
C PHE A 409 -26.87 11.82 19.52
N MET A 410 -28.03 11.26 19.87
CA MET A 410 -28.96 11.90 20.79
C MET A 410 -28.61 11.57 22.25
N MET A 411 -28.32 12.60 23.04
CA MET A 411 -28.10 12.53 24.48
C MET A 411 -29.30 13.14 25.20
N GLY A 412 -30.31 12.33 25.50
CA GLY A 412 -31.62 12.82 25.91
C GLY A 412 -32.29 13.64 24.80
N LYS A 413 -32.48 14.94 25.02
CA LYS A 413 -32.98 15.89 24.00
C LYS A 413 -31.88 16.67 23.29
N MET A 414 -30.61 16.34 23.50
CA MET A 414 -29.51 17.07 22.84
C MET A 414 -28.93 16.23 21.71
N ASP A 415 -28.69 16.85 20.55
CA ASP A 415 -27.96 16.22 19.46
C ASP A 415 -26.48 16.64 19.54
N LEU A 416 -25.58 15.65 19.54
CA LEU A 416 -24.15 15.87 19.72
C LEU A 416 -23.44 15.84 18.37
N ILE A 417 -22.63 16.88 18.12
CA ILE A 417 -21.67 16.87 17.01
C ILE A 417 -20.38 16.19 17.48
N PRO A 418 -19.87 15.19 16.75
CA PRO A 418 -18.57 14.61 17.03
C PRO A 418 -17.43 15.63 17.04
N ILE A 419 -16.50 15.48 17.97
CA ILE A 419 -15.28 16.32 18.02
C ILE A 419 -14.26 15.84 17.00
N VAL A 420 -14.12 14.52 16.91
CA VAL A 420 -13.22 13.87 15.97
C VAL A 420 -13.94 12.68 15.38
N ASP A 421 -13.85 12.54 14.07
CA ASP A 421 -14.51 11.48 13.37
C ASP A 421 -13.78 11.16 12.07
N LYS A 422 -14.00 9.95 11.57
CA LYS A 422 -13.33 9.45 10.36
C LYS A 422 -14.12 8.33 9.68
N ASN A 423 -13.98 8.23 8.38
CA ASN A 423 -14.38 7.10 7.54
C ASN A 423 -13.14 6.40 7.04
N ILE A 424 -13.14 5.08 7.19
CA ILE A 424 -12.08 4.21 6.71
C ILE A 424 -12.68 3.35 5.61
N SER A 425 -12.15 3.45 4.39
CA SER A 425 -12.57 2.59 3.31
C SER A 425 -11.90 1.22 3.46
N HIS A 426 -12.69 0.16 3.31
CA HIS A 426 -12.19 -1.20 3.15
C HIS A 426 -12.49 -1.63 1.73
N ASN A 427 -11.48 -1.60 0.88
CA ASN A 427 -11.63 -1.93 -0.53
C ASN A 427 -11.49 -3.45 -0.72
N LEU A 428 -12.27 -4.02 -1.62
CA LEU A 428 -12.15 -5.40 -2.09
C LEU A 428 -11.92 -5.34 -3.60
N PHE A 429 -10.73 -5.75 -4.05
CA PHE A 429 -10.35 -5.78 -5.46
C PHE A 429 -10.50 -4.40 -6.16
N GLY A 430 -10.16 -3.33 -5.45
CA GLY A 430 -10.24 -1.96 -5.94
C GLY A 430 -11.61 -1.27 -5.81
N GLN A 431 -12.64 -1.96 -5.32
CA GLN A 431 -13.96 -1.35 -5.07
C GLN A 431 -14.23 -1.23 -3.57
N THR A 432 -14.84 -0.14 -3.12
CA THR A 432 -15.24 0.03 -1.70
C THR A 432 -16.21 -1.08 -1.29
N PHE A 433 -15.73 -2.02 -0.46
CA PHE A 433 -16.53 -3.13 0.01
C PHE A 433 -17.45 -2.68 1.14
N PHE A 434 -16.89 -2.01 2.15
CA PHE A 434 -17.66 -1.32 3.19
C PHE A 434 -16.86 -0.15 3.75
N ILE A 435 -17.57 0.78 4.39
CA ILE A 435 -16.97 1.90 5.12
C ILE A 435 -17.05 1.59 6.61
N GLU A 436 -15.93 1.70 7.31
CA GLU A 436 -15.87 1.71 8.77
C GLU A 436 -15.91 3.15 9.27
N ARG A 437 -16.93 3.46 10.08
CA ARG A 437 -17.18 4.78 10.64
C ARG A 437 -16.74 4.80 12.08
N VAL A 438 -15.86 5.74 12.44
CA VAL A 438 -15.35 5.95 13.79
C VAL A 438 -15.66 7.37 14.24
N VAL A 439 -16.18 7.51 15.46
CA VAL A 439 -16.68 8.78 15.99
C VAL A 439 -16.31 8.94 17.46
N TRP A 440 -15.73 10.07 17.83
CA TRP A 440 -15.46 10.44 19.22
C TRP A 440 -16.47 11.46 19.73
N LEU A 441 -17.09 11.14 20.87
CA LEU A 441 -18.02 12.03 21.58
C LEU A 441 -17.44 12.38 22.96
N SER A 442 -17.35 13.66 23.28
CA SER A 442 -17.04 14.16 24.63
C SER A 442 -18.27 14.15 25.54
N VAL A 443 -18.07 14.19 26.84
CA VAL A 443 -19.12 14.16 27.85
C VAL A 443 -18.93 15.31 28.82
N THR A 444 -19.83 16.29 28.75
CA THR A 444 -19.89 17.36 29.75
C THR A 444 -20.65 16.90 31.00
N LYS A 445 -20.47 17.60 32.13
CA LYS A 445 -21.17 17.29 33.39
C LYS A 445 -22.69 17.30 33.22
N GLU A 446 -23.22 18.20 32.39
CA GLU A 446 -24.65 18.38 32.15
C GLU A 446 -25.31 17.16 31.49
N ILE A 447 -24.58 16.48 30.61
CA ILE A 447 -25.12 15.39 29.78
C ILE A 447 -24.69 14.00 30.29
N MET A 448 -23.91 13.95 31.37
CA MET A 448 -23.28 12.74 31.88
C MET A 448 -24.27 11.65 32.33
N SER A 449 -25.43 12.05 32.86
CA SER A 449 -26.51 11.13 33.27
C SER A 449 -27.54 10.82 32.19
N SER A 450 -27.52 11.57 31.09
CA SER A 450 -28.47 11.41 29.98
C SER A 450 -28.23 10.11 29.22
N GLN A 451 -29.27 9.56 28.60
CA GLN A 451 -29.18 8.34 27.81
C GLN A 451 -28.75 8.66 26.37
N LEU A 452 -27.69 8.02 25.89
CA LEU A 452 -27.28 8.05 24.49
C LEU A 452 -28.17 7.09 23.69
N SER A 453 -28.75 7.59 22.61
CA SER A 453 -29.38 6.79 21.55
C SER A 453 -28.85 7.23 20.19
N ILE A 454 -28.70 6.30 19.26
CA ILE A 454 -28.09 6.56 17.94
C ILE A 454 -29.13 6.26 16.87
N ASN A 455 -29.33 7.23 15.98
CA ASN A 455 -30.16 7.07 14.79
C ASN A 455 -29.29 7.15 13.55
N LEU A 456 -29.31 6.09 12.73
CA LEU A 456 -28.63 6.03 11.44
C LEU A 456 -29.70 5.88 10.37
N ASP A 457 -29.73 6.80 9.41
CA ASP A 457 -30.67 6.77 8.29
C ASP A 457 -32.13 6.58 8.72
N GLY A 458 -32.57 7.38 9.71
CA GLY A 458 -33.93 7.32 10.26
C GLY A 458 -34.20 6.13 11.20
N LYS A 459 -33.27 5.18 11.34
CA LYS A 459 -33.45 3.97 12.16
C LYS A 459 -32.66 4.04 13.46
N ASN A 460 -33.31 3.73 14.58
CA ASN A 460 -32.63 3.60 15.86
C ASN A 460 -31.79 2.32 15.89
N ILE A 461 -30.49 2.48 16.13
CA ILE A 461 -29.53 1.38 16.14
C ILE A 461 -29.13 1.06 17.58
N LYS A 462 -29.01 -0.23 17.90
CA LYS A 462 -28.60 -0.69 19.23
C LYS A 462 -27.13 -0.36 19.48
N ILE A 463 -26.76 -0.25 20.74
CA ILE A 463 -25.40 0.06 21.19
C ILE A 463 -24.83 -1.15 21.93
N ARG A 464 -23.61 -1.54 21.59
CA ARG A 464 -22.87 -2.60 22.28
C ARG A 464 -21.82 -1.97 23.21
N GLY A 465 -21.97 -2.18 24.51
CA GLY A 465 -21.05 -1.67 25.53
C GLY A 465 -19.75 -2.45 25.66
N PHE A 466 -18.85 -1.98 26.54
CA PHE A 466 -17.60 -2.68 26.87
C PHE A 466 -17.85 -4.06 27.48
N ASP A 467 -18.96 -4.23 28.18
CA ASP A 467 -19.43 -5.49 28.76
C ASP A 467 -20.04 -6.45 27.72
N LYS A 468 -19.99 -6.09 26.43
CA LYS A 468 -20.53 -6.81 25.27
C LYS A 468 -22.06 -6.96 25.26
N LYS A 469 -22.77 -6.32 26.18
CA LYS A 469 -24.24 -6.28 26.15
C LYS A 469 -24.71 -5.31 25.08
N VAL A 470 -25.80 -5.69 24.40
CA VAL A 470 -26.44 -4.88 23.37
C VAL A 470 -27.72 -4.26 23.94
N VAL A 471 -27.78 -2.94 23.98
CA VAL A 471 -28.87 -2.15 24.58
C VAL A 471 -29.38 -1.11 23.59
N ASN A 472 -30.60 -0.59 23.79
CA ASN A 472 -31.13 0.47 22.92
C ASN A 472 -30.54 1.85 23.24
N SER A 473 -30.17 2.06 24.50
CA SER A 473 -29.53 3.29 24.98
C SER A 473 -28.63 3.01 26.17
N ILE A 474 -27.66 3.89 26.40
CA ILE A 474 -26.71 3.80 27.52
C ILE A 474 -26.25 5.19 27.96
N SER A 475 -26.10 5.44 29.27
CA SER A 475 -25.57 6.71 29.76
C SER A 475 -24.04 6.75 29.81
N PRO A 476 -23.40 7.91 29.64
CA PRO A 476 -21.96 8.06 29.82
C PRO A 476 -21.42 7.55 31.17
N ILE A 477 -22.18 7.71 32.27
CA ILE A 477 -21.82 7.14 33.58
C ILE A 477 -21.72 5.61 33.50
N ALA A 478 -22.67 4.96 32.84
CA ALA A 478 -22.65 3.52 32.65
C ALA A 478 -21.46 3.09 31.79
N ILE A 479 -21.16 3.82 30.70
CA ILE A 479 -19.98 3.58 29.85
C ILE A 479 -18.70 3.66 30.68
N LYS A 480 -18.51 4.76 31.44
CA LYS A 480 -17.34 4.97 32.30
C LYS A 480 -17.22 3.89 33.38
N LYS A 481 -18.34 3.47 33.96
CA LYS A 481 -18.38 2.36 34.94
C LYS A 481 -17.98 1.04 34.30
N GLN A 482 -18.50 0.70 33.13
CA GLN A 482 -18.12 -0.51 32.39
C GLN A 482 -16.62 -0.49 32.06
N PHE A 483 -16.10 0.64 31.57
CA PHE A 483 -14.68 0.82 31.29
C PHE A 483 -13.82 0.61 32.55
N ASN A 484 -14.15 1.27 33.67
CA ASN A 484 -13.40 1.10 34.92
C ASN A 484 -13.44 -0.34 35.46
N THR A 485 -14.49 -1.11 35.16
CA THR A 485 -14.63 -2.51 35.61
C THR A 485 -13.65 -3.45 34.88
N ILE A 486 -13.28 -3.12 33.63
CA ILE A 486 -12.34 -3.92 32.83
C ILE A 486 -10.88 -3.46 32.98
N LYS A 487 -10.62 -2.43 33.82
CA LYS A 487 -9.27 -1.92 34.07
C LYS A 487 -8.40 -2.99 34.76
N PRO A 488 -7.21 -3.32 34.22
CA PRO A 488 -6.31 -4.28 34.84
C PRO A 488 -5.73 -3.71 36.14
N LYS A 489 -5.33 -4.62 37.04
CA LYS A 489 -4.57 -4.29 38.24
C LYS A 489 -3.08 -4.19 37.88
N PHE A 490 -2.41 -3.15 38.37
CA PHE A 490 -0.97 -2.94 38.19
C PHE A 490 -0.26 -3.01 39.55
N ASN A 491 0.93 -3.60 39.61
CA ASN A 491 1.76 -3.54 40.82
C ASN A 491 2.57 -2.24 40.81
N PHE A 492 2.14 -1.30 41.65
CA PHE A 492 2.68 0.05 41.62
C PHE A 492 3.93 0.21 42.50
N SER A 493 4.94 0.90 41.98
CA SER A 493 6.15 1.34 42.67
C SER A 493 6.20 2.87 42.68
N SER A 494 6.34 3.45 43.88
CA SER A 494 6.42 4.91 44.04
C SER A 494 7.61 5.53 43.31
N LYS A 495 8.72 4.79 43.14
CA LYS A 495 9.93 5.23 42.42
C LYS A 495 9.67 5.63 40.97
N TYR A 496 8.77 4.92 40.30
CA TYR A 496 8.46 5.09 38.87
C TYR A 496 7.12 5.78 38.64
N ARG A 497 6.56 6.40 39.70
CA ARG A 497 5.34 7.19 39.60
C ARG A 497 5.56 8.31 38.60
N ASN A 498 4.64 8.43 37.65
CA ASN A 498 4.67 9.43 36.58
C ASN A 498 5.87 9.33 35.63
N ALA A 499 6.65 8.24 35.70
CA ALA A 499 7.81 8.05 34.84
C ALA A 499 7.43 8.05 33.35
N TRP A 500 8.35 8.53 32.51
CA TRP A 500 8.35 8.34 31.07
C TRP A 500 9.38 7.26 30.74
N ILE A 501 8.94 6.18 30.10
CA ILE A 501 9.81 5.06 29.74
C ILE A 501 10.06 5.11 28.23
N PHE A 502 11.32 5.27 27.85
CA PHE A 502 11.78 5.36 26.47
C PHE A 502 12.40 4.05 26.01
N MET A 503 12.19 3.68 24.75
CA MET A 503 12.92 2.57 24.12
C MET A 503 12.90 2.66 22.60
N ASP A 504 13.93 2.18 21.93
CA ASP A 504 13.90 1.97 20.49
C ASP A 504 13.51 0.52 20.20
N ARG A 505 14.48 -0.40 20.28
CA ARG A 505 14.25 -1.84 20.34
C ARG A 505 14.63 -2.36 21.72
N ASP A 506 14.28 -3.61 22.00
CA ASP A 506 14.71 -4.26 23.23
C ASP A 506 16.24 -4.48 23.25
N ASN A 507 16.86 -4.77 22.12
CA ASN A 507 18.29 -5.12 22.03
C ASN A 507 19.21 -4.03 21.43
N GLN A 508 18.65 -2.93 20.93
CA GLN A 508 19.41 -1.88 20.23
C GLN A 508 18.78 -0.50 20.43
N ALA A 509 19.62 0.53 20.54
CA ALA A 509 19.23 1.95 20.55
C ALA A 509 19.46 2.58 19.15
N ASP A 510 19.91 3.84 19.09
CA ASP A 510 20.22 4.58 17.85
C ASP A 510 18.99 4.90 16.96
N ASP A 511 17.82 5.15 17.56
CA ASP A 511 16.64 5.64 16.84
C ASP A 511 15.94 6.81 17.59
N ASN A 512 14.71 7.15 17.22
CA ASN A 512 14.01 8.35 17.67
C ASN A 512 13.86 8.48 19.19
N ALA A 513 13.70 7.38 19.93
CA ALA A 513 13.52 7.42 21.37
C ALA A 513 14.83 7.75 22.09
N GLU A 514 15.98 7.29 21.59
CA GLU A 514 17.30 7.69 22.11
C GLU A 514 17.47 9.22 22.01
N HIS A 515 17.18 9.78 20.83
CA HIS A 515 17.33 11.22 20.58
C HIS A 515 16.35 12.05 21.40
N LEU A 516 15.09 11.62 21.50
CA LEU A 516 14.10 12.30 22.32
C LEU A 516 14.44 12.21 23.82
N TYR A 517 14.95 11.06 24.29
CA TYR A 517 15.42 10.91 25.67
C TYR A 517 16.56 11.87 25.97
N ARG A 518 17.54 11.98 25.08
CA ARG A 518 18.67 12.90 25.22
C ARG A 518 18.20 14.36 25.27
N TYR A 519 17.23 14.72 24.44
CA TYR A 519 16.60 16.04 24.51
C TYR A 519 15.93 16.27 25.88
N VAL A 520 15.16 15.31 26.40
CA VAL A 520 14.52 15.40 27.72
C VAL A 520 15.54 15.54 28.84
N LEU A 521 16.60 14.73 28.83
CA LEU A 521 17.68 14.79 29.83
C LEU A 521 18.30 16.19 29.91
N ASN A 522 18.52 16.82 28.76
CA ASN A 522 19.21 18.11 28.66
C ASN A 522 18.29 19.33 28.86
N THR A 523 17.02 19.25 28.46
CA THR A 523 16.12 20.43 28.38
C THR A 523 14.93 20.35 29.32
N ARG A 524 14.51 19.15 29.72
CA ARG A 524 13.33 18.88 30.56
C ARG A 524 13.65 17.90 31.71
N PRO A 525 14.65 18.21 32.56
CA PRO A 525 15.05 17.33 33.67
C PRO A 525 13.95 17.20 34.75
N ASP A 526 12.91 18.03 34.70
CA ASP A 526 11.69 17.92 35.50
C ASP A 526 10.89 16.64 35.18
N ILE A 527 11.05 16.08 33.97
CA ILE A 527 10.40 14.85 33.55
C ILE A 527 11.20 13.64 34.09
N PRO A 528 10.63 12.80 34.96
CA PRO A 528 11.31 11.60 35.43
C PRO A 528 11.36 10.55 34.31
N ALA A 529 12.52 10.41 33.66
CA ALA A 529 12.70 9.57 32.48
C ALA A 529 13.70 8.41 32.69
N TRP A 530 13.38 7.24 32.11
CA TRP A 530 14.26 6.08 32.02
C TRP A 530 14.29 5.53 30.60
N PHE A 531 15.41 4.92 30.22
CA PHE A 531 15.59 4.28 28.92
C PHE A 531 15.74 2.77 29.09
N VAL A 532 14.98 1.98 28.35
CA VAL A 532 14.97 0.52 28.44
C VAL A 532 15.82 -0.07 27.33
N LEU A 533 16.72 -0.99 27.70
CA LEU A 533 17.60 -1.70 26.77
C LEU A 533 18.04 -3.03 27.40
N GLN A 534 18.36 -4.06 26.61
CA GLN A 534 19.02 -5.26 27.13
C GLN A 534 20.43 -4.92 27.63
N LYS A 535 20.85 -5.55 28.73
CA LYS A 535 22.14 -5.26 29.37
C LYS A 535 23.33 -5.66 28.50
N GLU A 536 23.12 -6.65 27.64
CA GLU A 536 24.09 -7.20 26.70
C GLU A 536 24.16 -6.39 25.39
N SER A 537 23.31 -5.38 25.20
CA SER A 537 23.34 -4.53 24.02
C SER A 537 24.68 -3.81 23.89
N HIS A 538 25.19 -3.70 22.67
CA HIS A 538 26.42 -2.96 22.38
C HIS A 538 26.31 -1.46 22.69
N ASP A 539 25.09 -0.91 22.73
CA ASP A 539 24.82 0.49 23.09
C ASP A 539 24.81 0.74 24.61
N TRP A 540 24.68 -0.30 25.44
CA TRP A 540 24.45 -0.13 26.88
C TRP A 540 25.53 0.71 27.56
N LYS A 541 26.81 0.39 27.27
CA LYS A 541 27.94 1.10 27.88
C LYS A 541 27.98 2.57 27.45
N ARG A 542 27.84 2.83 26.15
CA ARG A 542 27.81 4.18 25.58
C ARG A 542 26.73 5.05 26.24
N LEU A 543 25.50 4.55 26.31
CA LEU A 543 24.39 5.29 26.91
C LEU A 543 24.55 5.49 28.41
N SER A 544 25.09 4.49 29.13
CA SER A 544 25.41 4.62 30.55
C SER A 544 26.46 5.70 30.80
N ASP A 545 27.50 5.75 29.96
CA ASP A 545 28.58 6.75 30.05
C ASP A 545 28.06 8.16 29.70
N GLU A 546 27.06 8.27 28.82
CA GLU A 546 26.32 9.52 28.52
C GLU A 546 25.34 9.95 29.63
N GLY A 547 25.19 9.17 30.71
CA GLY A 547 24.35 9.51 31.85
C GLY A 547 22.88 9.07 31.73
N PHE A 548 22.54 8.17 30.80
CA PHE A 548 21.18 7.64 30.68
C PHE A 548 20.81 6.82 31.91
N LYS A 549 19.59 7.00 32.41
CA LYS A 549 19.01 6.15 33.47
C LYS A 549 18.48 4.86 32.85
N LEU A 550 19.36 3.87 32.72
CA LEU A 550 19.05 2.60 32.07
C LEU A 550 18.21 1.64 32.93
N LEU A 551 17.29 0.92 32.28
CA LEU A 551 16.55 -0.21 32.81
C LEU A 551 16.83 -1.43 31.94
N ALA A 552 17.29 -2.52 32.56
CA ALA A 552 17.54 -3.76 31.85
C ALA A 552 16.21 -4.39 31.38
N PHE A 553 16.03 -4.52 30.07
CA PHE A 553 14.86 -5.13 29.48
C PHE A 553 14.68 -6.56 30.02
N GLY A 554 13.44 -6.93 30.36
CA GLY A 554 13.13 -8.26 30.89
C GLY A 554 13.30 -8.44 32.40
N GLU A 555 14.00 -7.53 33.08
CA GLU A 555 14.28 -7.65 34.51
C GLU A 555 13.10 -7.14 35.38
N PRO A 556 12.95 -7.61 36.64
CA PRO A 556 11.84 -7.21 37.51
C PRO A 556 11.73 -5.70 37.73
N GLU A 557 12.83 -4.96 37.66
CA GLU A 557 12.81 -3.51 37.82
C GLU A 557 12.22 -2.81 36.58
N HIS A 558 12.45 -3.35 35.39
CA HIS A 558 11.79 -2.89 34.17
C HIS A 558 10.28 -3.15 34.22
N GLU A 559 9.86 -4.34 34.66
CA GLU A 559 8.43 -4.65 34.82
C GLU A 559 7.74 -3.69 35.82
N LYS A 560 8.36 -3.43 36.98
CA LYS A 560 7.85 -2.44 37.94
C LYS A 560 7.74 -1.04 37.35
N ALA A 561 8.73 -0.63 36.54
CA ALA A 561 8.72 0.66 35.88
C ALA A 561 7.57 0.75 34.87
N LEU A 562 7.38 -0.25 34.01
CA LEU A 562 6.26 -0.32 33.07
C LEU A 562 4.90 -0.32 33.77
N GLU A 563 4.73 -1.09 34.85
CA GLU A 563 3.47 -1.12 35.60
C GLU A 563 3.16 0.21 36.30
N SER A 564 4.16 1.03 36.59
CA SER A 564 4.03 2.29 37.36
C SER A 564 4.11 3.56 36.52
N CYS A 565 4.65 3.49 35.30
CA CYS A 565 4.86 4.66 34.46
C CYS A 565 3.54 5.31 34.02
N SER A 566 3.67 6.58 33.62
CA SER A 566 2.60 7.34 32.97
C SER A 566 2.57 7.10 31.47
N ARG A 567 3.75 6.95 30.86
CA ARG A 567 3.95 6.92 29.42
C ARG A 567 4.98 5.86 29.03
N VAL A 568 4.71 5.22 27.90
CA VAL A 568 5.65 4.36 27.18
C VAL A 568 5.89 5.01 25.83
N ILE A 569 7.13 5.36 25.54
CA ILE A 569 7.54 6.15 24.38
C ILE A 569 8.49 5.28 23.57
N SER A 570 8.12 4.96 22.33
CA SER A 570 8.85 3.98 21.54
C SER A 570 8.92 4.30 20.06
N SER A 571 10.08 4.07 19.45
CA SER A 571 10.30 4.13 18.00
C SER A 571 9.66 2.94 17.27
N HIS A 572 9.36 1.87 17.99
CA HIS A 572 8.73 0.67 17.47
C HIS A 572 7.38 0.38 18.13
N ALA A 573 6.42 -0.04 17.32
CA ALA A 573 5.11 -0.50 17.79
C ALA A 573 4.97 -2.03 17.77
N ALA A 574 6.09 -2.77 17.90
CA ALA A 574 6.07 -4.23 17.99
C ALA A 574 5.52 -4.71 19.35
N GLN A 575 5.21 -6.01 19.47
CA GLN A 575 4.60 -6.56 20.69
C GLN A 575 5.45 -6.32 21.95
N PHE A 576 6.79 -6.33 21.85
CA PHE A 576 7.68 -6.07 22.99
C PHE A 576 7.46 -4.70 23.63
N ALA A 577 6.97 -3.71 22.87
CA ALA A 577 6.69 -2.36 23.35
C ALA A 577 5.20 -2.14 23.64
N THR A 578 4.32 -2.59 22.74
CA THR A 578 2.86 -2.33 22.83
C THR A 578 2.11 -3.28 23.76
N ASP A 579 2.62 -4.51 23.95
CA ASP A 579 2.00 -5.54 24.80
C ASP A 579 3.05 -6.49 25.39
N TYR A 580 4.02 -5.92 26.10
CA TYR A 580 5.14 -6.64 26.74
C TYR A 580 4.69 -7.89 27.52
N PHE A 581 3.62 -7.74 28.33
CA PHE A 581 3.11 -8.80 29.20
C PHE A 581 2.23 -9.84 28.47
N LYS A 582 1.90 -9.62 27.18
CA LYS A 582 1.05 -10.51 26.35
C LYS A 582 -0.34 -10.78 26.92
N ASP A 583 -0.84 -9.87 27.76
CA ASP A 583 -2.15 -9.94 28.41
C ASP A 583 -2.99 -8.68 28.17
N LYS A 584 -2.53 -7.81 27.24
CA LYS A 584 -3.14 -6.54 26.86
C LYS A 584 -3.19 -5.48 27.96
N ARG A 585 -2.63 -5.71 29.15
CA ARG A 585 -2.67 -4.70 30.23
C ARG A 585 -1.98 -3.39 29.83
N MET A 586 -0.99 -3.47 28.94
CA MET A 586 -0.24 -2.30 28.42
C MET A 586 -1.11 -1.36 27.59
N THR A 587 -2.22 -1.82 27.00
CA THR A 587 -3.18 -0.96 26.26
C THR A 587 -3.85 0.11 27.14
N TRP A 588 -3.67 0.04 28.46
CA TRP A 588 -4.14 1.02 29.44
C TRP A 588 -3.09 2.06 29.82
N LYS A 589 -1.87 1.95 29.29
CA LYS A 589 -0.81 2.95 29.42
C LYS A 589 -0.88 3.91 28.24
N LYS A 590 -0.41 5.15 28.44
CA LYS A 590 -0.28 6.09 27.34
C LYS A 590 0.90 5.68 26.47
N PHE A 591 0.65 5.30 25.22
CA PHE A 591 1.67 4.84 24.30
C PHE A 591 1.94 5.90 23.22
N ILE A 592 3.20 6.32 23.12
CA ILE A 592 3.67 7.30 22.15
C ILE A 592 4.50 6.54 21.11
N PHE A 593 4.03 6.53 19.88
CA PHE A 593 4.73 5.92 18.75
C PHE A 593 5.50 6.99 17.98
N LEU A 594 6.83 6.93 18.07
CA LEU A 594 7.76 7.87 17.44
C LEU A 594 8.13 7.50 15.99
N GLN A 595 7.71 6.32 15.53
CA GLN A 595 8.17 5.68 14.28
C GLN A 595 9.68 5.42 14.24
N HIS A 596 10.12 4.68 13.21
CA HIS A 596 11.52 4.36 12.91
C HIS A 596 11.86 4.69 11.43
N GLY A 597 11.05 5.55 10.81
CA GLY A 597 11.19 5.99 9.43
C GLY A 597 9.85 6.39 8.82
N VAL A 598 9.91 7.12 7.71
CA VAL A 598 8.74 7.62 6.98
C VAL A 598 7.90 6.45 6.44
N ILE A 599 6.62 6.43 6.80
CA ILE A 599 5.63 5.52 6.23
C ILE A 599 5.27 6.05 4.83
N HIS A 600 5.57 5.26 3.80
CA HIS A 600 5.35 5.63 2.39
C HIS A 600 4.53 4.55 1.66
N ASN A 601 4.75 3.27 2.00
CA ASN A 601 3.87 2.15 1.63
C ASN A 601 2.73 2.00 2.65
N ASP A 602 1.63 1.37 2.25
CA ASP A 602 0.50 1.12 3.15
C ASP A 602 0.81 -0.01 4.15
N GLN A 603 0.80 0.36 5.42
CA GLN A 603 1.03 -0.49 6.59
C GLN A 603 -0.19 -0.51 7.53
N SER A 604 -1.36 -0.03 7.09
CA SER A 604 -2.59 0.06 7.88
C SER A 604 -2.97 -1.28 8.55
N ALA A 605 -2.72 -2.40 7.87
CA ALA A 605 -2.94 -3.74 8.40
C ALA A 605 -2.09 -4.05 9.64
N LEU A 606 -0.90 -3.46 9.77
CA LEU A 606 0.02 -3.62 10.90
C LEU A 606 -0.34 -2.72 12.09
N PHE A 607 -1.12 -1.66 11.87
CA PHE A 607 -1.47 -0.67 12.87
C PHE A 607 -2.98 -0.63 13.11
N LYS A 608 -3.54 -1.65 13.78
CA LYS A 608 -4.96 -1.63 14.16
C LYS A 608 -5.12 -1.13 15.61
N PRO A 609 -5.88 -0.04 15.85
CA PRO A 609 -6.08 0.54 17.19
C PRO A 609 -6.64 -0.42 18.24
N ASP A 610 -7.36 -1.47 17.82
CA ASP A 610 -7.93 -2.51 18.69
C ASP A 610 -6.87 -3.26 19.53
N TRP A 611 -5.60 -3.24 19.10
CA TRP A 611 -4.48 -3.88 19.81
C TRP A 611 -3.23 -2.99 19.91
N LYS A 612 -3.06 -2.02 18.99
CA LYS A 612 -2.03 -0.97 19.06
C LYS A 612 -2.69 0.39 19.31
N LYS A 613 -3.13 0.62 20.56
CA LYS A 613 -3.67 1.91 20.96
C LYS A 613 -2.52 2.91 21.08
N PHE A 614 -2.51 3.92 20.22
CA PHE A 614 -1.55 5.04 20.28
C PHE A 614 -2.27 6.27 20.83
N ASP A 615 -1.62 6.98 21.75
CA ASP A 615 -2.10 8.27 22.24
C ASP A 615 -1.40 9.42 21.50
N VAL A 616 -0.18 9.18 20.99
CA VAL A 616 0.51 10.02 20.00
C VAL A 616 1.15 9.12 18.94
N PHE A 617 0.97 9.48 17.68
CA PHE A 617 1.57 8.86 16.50
C PHE A 617 2.27 9.95 15.68
N VAL A 618 3.60 10.00 15.78
CA VAL A 618 4.42 10.98 15.08
C VAL A 618 4.46 10.68 13.58
N THR A 619 4.43 11.73 12.75
CA THR A 619 4.73 11.70 11.32
C THR A 619 5.70 12.82 10.95
N SER A 620 6.28 12.70 9.76
CA SER A 620 7.41 13.52 9.29
C SER A 620 7.13 14.30 8.01
N ALA A 621 6.15 13.88 7.22
CA ALA A 621 5.76 14.52 5.97
C ALA A 621 4.26 14.80 5.92
N THR A 622 3.87 15.82 5.13
CA THR A 622 2.46 16.22 5.00
C THR A 622 1.61 15.10 4.38
N ASP A 623 2.11 14.46 3.32
CA ASP A 623 1.37 13.40 2.63
C ASP A 623 1.35 12.10 3.44
N GLU A 624 2.41 11.83 4.22
CA GLU A 624 2.42 10.77 5.24
C GLU A 624 1.30 10.99 6.26
N TYR A 625 1.25 12.19 6.85
CA TYR A 625 0.21 12.56 7.81
C TYR A 625 -1.20 12.36 7.24
N LYS A 626 -1.44 12.90 6.04
CA LYS A 626 -2.72 12.80 5.34
C LYS A 626 -3.12 11.36 5.03
N SER A 627 -2.18 10.54 4.54
CA SER A 627 -2.44 9.12 4.26
C SER A 627 -2.93 8.33 5.48
N ILE A 628 -2.65 8.84 6.69
CA ILE A 628 -3.05 8.23 7.96
C ILE A 628 -4.34 8.84 8.51
N VAL A 629 -4.60 10.15 8.36
CA VAL A 629 -5.74 10.83 9.03
C VAL A 629 -6.92 11.17 8.12
N ASP A 630 -6.70 11.33 6.82
CA ASP A 630 -7.72 11.82 5.89
C ASP A 630 -8.83 10.77 5.68
N GLU A 631 -9.98 11.25 5.24
CA GLU A 631 -11.15 10.42 4.96
C GLU A 631 -10.84 9.32 3.95
N MET A 632 -11.54 8.19 4.06
CA MET A 632 -11.46 7.04 3.15
C MET A 632 -10.10 6.34 3.06
N THR A 633 -9.06 6.83 3.73
CA THR A 633 -7.78 6.13 3.87
C THR A 633 -7.91 4.84 4.68
N PRO A 634 -7.08 3.81 4.45
CA PRO A 634 -7.20 2.50 5.12
C PRO A 634 -6.75 2.54 6.60
N TYR A 635 -6.06 3.60 7.03
CA TYR A 635 -5.62 3.78 8.41
C TYR A 635 -6.78 4.17 9.33
N LYS A 636 -6.80 3.59 10.53
CA LYS A 636 -7.87 3.79 11.51
C LYS A 636 -7.60 4.89 12.54
N PHE A 637 -6.53 5.66 12.36
CA PHE A 637 -6.16 6.75 13.26
C PHE A 637 -6.73 8.07 12.77
N THR A 638 -6.91 9.00 13.69
CA THR A 638 -7.52 10.31 13.45
C THR A 638 -6.55 11.42 13.82
N PRO A 639 -6.86 12.69 13.51
CA PRO A 639 -6.07 13.83 13.99
C PRO A 639 -5.96 13.93 15.52
N LYS A 640 -6.77 13.17 16.28
CA LYS A 640 -6.64 13.08 17.74
C LYS A 640 -5.32 12.41 18.16
N GLU A 641 -4.90 11.37 17.43
CA GLU A 641 -3.73 10.57 17.77
C GLU A 641 -2.50 10.97 16.96
N VAL A 642 -2.67 11.40 15.70
CA VAL A 642 -1.56 11.59 14.77
C VAL A 642 -1.10 13.04 14.78
N VAL A 643 0.22 13.26 14.79
CA VAL A 643 0.83 14.59 14.84
C VAL A 643 1.97 14.71 13.84
N LEU A 644 2.01 15.82 13.11
CA LEU A 644 3.09 16.16 12.20
C LEU A 644 4.17 16.94 12.96
N THR A 645 5.26 16.28 13.33
CA THR A 645 6.35 16.91 14.10
C THR A 645 7.71 16.84 13.44
N GLY A 646 7.89 15.96 12.44
CA GLY A 646 9.21 15.46 12.07
C GLY A 646 9.66 14.35 13.04
N LEU A 647 10.68 13.59 12.65
CA LEU A 647 11.23 12.52 13.51
C LEU A 647 12.29 13.11 14.46
N PRO A 648 12.30 12.78 15.76
CA PRO A 648 13.31 13.27 16.71
C PRO A 648 14.76 13.12 16.24
N ARG A 649 15.11 12.01 15.56
CA ARG A 649 16.46 11.76 15.04
C ARG A 649 16.89 12.74 13.95
N HIS A 650 15.94 13.37 13.25
CA HIS A 650 16.24 14.37 12.22
C HIS A 650 16.94 15.61 12.77
N ASP A 651 16.72 15.96 14.04
CA ASP A 651 17.45 17.05 14.70
C ASP A 651 18.95 16.73 14.80
N ALA A 652 19.30 15.47 15.13
CA ALA A 652 20.68 15.03 15.22
C ALA A 652 21.34 14.93 13.84
N LEU A 653 20.58 14.53 12.80
CA LEU A 653 21.08 14.49 11.43
C LEU A 653 21.43 15.89 10.90
N LEU A 654 20.62 16.92 11.19
CA LEU A 654 20.88 18.28 10.73
C LEU A 654 21.99 18.98 11.50
N ASN A 655 22.09 18.73 12.80
CA ASN A 655 23.06 19.40 13.69
C ASN A 655 24.39 18.66 13.81
N SER A 656 24.64 17.66 12.98
CA SER A 656 25.87 16.86 13.03
C SER A 656 27.06 17.56 12.38
N ASN A 657 28.24 17.39 12.98
CA ASN A 657 29.52 17.83 12.42
C ASN A 657 30.26 16.71 11.67
N ILE A 658 29.63 15.54 11.47
CA ILE A 658 30.24 14.43 10.73
C ILE A 658 30.37 14.80 9.26
N GLU A 659 31.59 14.74 8.74
CA GLU A 659 31.88 15.04 7.34
C GLU A 659 31.46 13.89 6.41
N LYS A 660 31.05 14.27 5.20
CA LYS A 660 30.74 13.34 4.10
C LYS A 660 32.03 12.68 3.63
N GLU A 661 32.04 11.36 3.57
CA GLU A 661 33.12 10.52 3.03
C GLU A 661 32.72 9.97 1.64
N LYS A 662 33.71 9.56 0.85
CA LYS A 662 33.50 8.88 -0.44
C LYS A 662 33.02 7.43 -0.24
N ILE A 663 31.75 7.28 0.13
CA ILE A 663 31.10 5.99 0.38
C ILE A 663 29.90 5.83 -0.55
N ILE A 664 29.85 4.69 -1.24
CA ILE A 664 28.66 4.15 -1.93
C ILE A 664 27.99 3.19 -0.95
N LEU A 665 26.85 3.59 -0.41
CA LEU A 665 26.13 2.81 0.59
C LEU A 665 25.03 1.98 -0.08
N VAL A 666 25.04 0.67 0.12
CA VAL A 666 24.09 -0.27 -0.47
C VAL A 666 23.24 -0.90 0.64
N MET A 667 21.93 -0.66 0.63
CA MET A 667 21.02 -1.05 1.72
C MET A 667 19.71 -1.66 1.22
N PRO A 668 19.68 -2.95 0.88
CA PRO A 668 18.47 -3.59 0.42
C PRO A 668 17.51 -3.93 1.57
N THR A 669 16.21 -3.87 1.28
CA THR A 669 15.13 -4.32 2.16
C THR A 669 15.02 -5.84 2.13
N TRP A 670 14.48 -6.47 3.18
CA TRP A 670 14.26 -7.92 3.23
C TRP A 670 12.99 -8.33 2.45
N ARG A 671 12.88 -9.63 2.11
CA ARG A 671 11.68 -10.22 1.50
C ARG A 671 11.08 -11.28 2.43
N PRO A 672 9.80 -11.18 2.83
CA PRO A 672 9.18 -12.16 3.70
C PRO A 672 9.18 -13.59 3.16
N SER A 673 9.01 -13.74 1.85
CA SER A 673 9.05 -15.02 1.13
C SER A 673 10.40 -15.72 1.20
N LEU A 674 11.47 -14.96 1.50
CA LEU A 674 12.85 -15.45 1.55
C LEU A 674 13.36 -15.67 2.98
N LEU A 675 12.46 -15.73 3.98
CA LEU A 675 12.83 -15.97 5.38
C LEU A 675 12.22 -17.26 5.91
N GLY A 676 13.02 -18.07 6.62
CA GLY A 676 12.52 -19.27 7.29
C GLY A 676 11.63 -18.99 8.52
N LYS A 677 11.13 -20.08 9.12
CA LYS A 677 10.23 -20.04 10.29
C LYS A 677 10.94 -19.36 11.48
N VAL A 678 10.19 -18.59 12.27
CA VAL A 678 10.72 -17.93 13.47
C VAL A 678 10.98 -18.97 14.55
N ILE A 679 12.22 -19.06 15.04
CA ILE A 679 12.63 -19.98 16.10
C ILE A 679 12.38 -19.34 17.47
N SER A 680 12.92 -18.12 17.67
CA SER A 680 12.82 -17.38 18.94
C SER A 680 13.13 -15.90 18.74
N GLY A 681 12.33 -15.00 19.32
CA GLY A 681 12.54 -13.55 19.17
C GLY A 681 12.51 -13.11 17.71
N THR A 682 13.66 -12.64 17.20
CA THR A 682 13.87 -12.29 15.77
C THR A 682 14.68 -13.35 15.00
N GLU A 683 15.11 -14.43 15.65
CA GLU A 683 15.89 -15.53 15.04
C GLU A 683 15.02 -16.43 14.17
N ARG A 684 15.55 -16.86 13.03
CA ARG A 684 14.83 -17.63 12.01
C ARG A 684 15.69 -18.77 11.46
N GLU A 685 15.02 -19.82 10.99
CA GLU A 685 15.64 -20.85 10.15
C GLU A 685 16.16 -20.22 8.84
N LEU A 686 17.28 -20.72 8.34
CA LEU A 686 17.79 -20.34 7.02
C LEU A 686 17.11 -21.20 5.95
N LEU A 687 16.78 -20.57 4.82
CA LEU A 687 16.27 -21.26 3.65
C LEU A 687 17.45 -21.71 2.77
N PRO A 688 17.58 -23.01 2.45
CA PRO A 688 18.69 -23.54 1.66
C PRO A 688 18.84 -22.86 0.29
N ASP A 689 17.72 -22.49 -0.34
CA ASP A 689 17.69 -21.99 -1.71
C ASP A 689 17.74 -20.45 -1.78
N PHE A 690 18.05 -19.77 -0.67
CA PHE A 690 18.12 -18.29 -0.63
C PHE A 690 19.08 -17.72 -1.68
N VAL A 691 20.24 -18.37 -1.86
CA VAL A 691 21.29 -17.96 -2.81
C VAL A 691 20.82 -18.01 -4.26
N GLU A 692 19.86 -18.88 -4.59
CA GLU A 692 19.32 -19.04 -5.94
C GLU A 692 18.21 -18.01 -6.26
N SER A 693 17.70 -17.33 -5.24
CA SER A 693 16.64 -16.32 -5.39
C SER A 693 17.07 -15.19 -6.33
N GLU A 694 16.10 -14.64 -7.08
CA GLU A 694 16.32 -13.46 -7.93
C GLU A 694 16.87 -12.29 -7.11
N TYR A 695 16.34 -12.10 -5.89
CA TYR A 695 16.81 -11.09 -4.94
C TYR A 695 18.31 -11.19 -4.66
N ALA A 696 18.78 -12.37 -4.25
CA ALA A 696 20.16 -12.56 -3.85
C ALA A 696 21.11 -12.44 -5.06
N ARG A 697 20.71 -12.97 -6.22
CA ARG A 697 21.46 -12.85 -7.49
C ARG A 697 21.57 -11.41 -7.97
N ALA A 698 20.50 -10.63 -7.93
CA ALA A 698 20.51 -9.23 -8.40
C ALA A 698 21.47 -8.36 -7.58
N TRP A 699 21.41 -8.45 -6.24
CA TRP A 699 22.33 -7.69 -5.37
C TRP A 699 23.77 -8.16 -5.49
N TYR A 700 24.00 -9.47 -5.62
CA TYR A 700 25.33 -10.00 -5.87
C TYR A 700 25.91 -9.45 -7.18
N ASN A 701 25.17 -9.54 -8.28
CA ASN A 701 25.60 -9.05 -9.59
C ASN A 701 25.94 -7.56 -9.59
N PHE A 702 25.15 -6.74 -8.87
CA PHE A 702 25.45 -5.32 -8.69
C PHE A 702 26.76 -5.11 -7.94
N LEU A 703 26.95 -5.80 -6.81
CA LEU A 703 28.14 -5.68 -5.95
C LEU A 703 29.42 -6.21 -6.63
N SER A 704 29.31 -7.24 -7.47
CA SER A 704 30.41 -7.87 -8.18
C SER A 704 30.70 -7.25 -9.56
N ASN A 705 30.04 -6.16 -9.93
CA ASN A 705 30.22 -5.56 -11.25
C ASN A 705 31.60 -4.88 -11.39
N ASP A 706 32.39 -5.34 -12.37
CA ASP A 706 33.76 -4.86 -12.59
C ASP A 706 33.83 -3.37 -12.95
N ARG A 707 32.84 -2.84 -13.68
CA ARG A 707 32.78 -1.41 -14.06
C ARG A 707 32.57 -0.56 -12.82
N LEU A 708 31.66 -0.99 -11.93
CA LEU A 708 31.42 -0.32 -10.65
C LEU A 708 32.66 -0.35 -9.76
N LYS A 709 33.30 -1.52 -9.64
CA LYS A 709 34.55 -1.68 -8.89
C LYS A 709 35.63 -0.72 -9.38
N TYR A 710 35.95 -0.76 -10.67
CA TYR A 710 36.99 0.09 -11.28
C TYR A 710 36.69 1.58 -11.10
N ALA A 711 35.44 1.99 -11.31
CA ALA A 711 35.04 3.39 -11.12
C ALA A 711 35.14 3.83 -9.65
N ALA A 712 34.73 2.97 -8.70
CA ALA A 712 34.86 3.24 -7.27
C ALA A 712 36.34 3.38 -6.86
N GLU A 713 37.21 2.48 -7.30
CA GLU A 713 38.66 2.55 -7.05
C GLU A 713 39.29 3.81 -7.65
N ARG A 714 38.97 4.12 -8.92
CA ARG A 714 39.47 5.31 -9.63
C ARG A 714 39.08 6.60 -8.94
N GLU A 715 37.83 6.72 -8.51
CA GLU A 715 37.29 7.92 -7.87
C GLU A 715 37.56 7.96 -6.35
N GLY A 716 38.14 6.90 -5.78
CA GLY A 716 38.46 6.77 -4.35
C GLY A 716 37.24 6.54 -3.45
N TYR A 717 36.19 5.91 -3.97
CA TYR A 717 34.99 5.52 -3.21
C TYR A 717 35.10 4.10 -2.65
N LYS A 718 34.57 3.92 -1.43
CA LYS A 718 34.37 2.61 -0.81
C LYS A 718 32.95 2.13 -1.03
N ILE A 719 32.77 0.85 -1.34
CA ILE A 719 31.44 0.23 -1.43
C ILE A 719 31.14 -0.43 -0.08
N ILE A 720 30.10 0.07 0.60
CA ILE A 720 29.63 -0.45 1.87
C ILE A 720 28.29 -1.14 1.65
N PHE A 721 28.24 -2.43 1.96
CA PHE A 721 27.00 -3.21 1.97
C PHE A 721 26.46 -3.34 3.39
N PHE A 722 25.25 -2.85 3.61
CA PHE A 722 24.54 -2.95 4.89
C PHE A 722 23.17 -3.60 4.65
N PRO A 723 23.11 -4.94 4.58
CA PRO A 723 21.85 -5.64 4.39
C PRO A 723 21.01 -5.59 5.67
N HIS A 724 19.69 -5.67 5.51
CA HIS A 724 18.75 -5.73 6.63
C HIS A 724 19.12 -6.86 7.62
N ALA A 725 18.83 -6.67 8.91
CA ALA A 725 19.18 -7.63 9.96
C ALA A 725 18.67 -9.05 9.72
N ASN A 726 17.50 -9.19 9.07
CA ASN A 726 16.94 -10.51 8.70
C ASN A 726 17.71 -11.22 7.57
N ILE A 727 18.50 -10.49 6.77
CA ILE A 727 19.29 -11.02 5.66
C ILE A 727 20.74 -11.32 6.09
N GLN A 728 21.25 -10.63 7.12
CA GLN A 728 22.61 -10.81 7.62
C GLN A 728 22.99 -12.28 7.94
N PRO A 729 22.11 -13.13 8.53
CA PRO A 729 22.43 -14.54 8.75
C PRO A 729 22.79 -15.33 7.49
N TYR A 730 22.25 -14.95 6.33
CA TYR A 730 22.50 -15.61 5.05
C TYR A 730 23.86 -15.25 4.43
N LEU A 731 24.55 -14.23 4.95
CA LEU A 731 25.84 -13.81 4.41
C LEU A 731 26.95 -14.85 4.61
N GLY A 732 26.79 -15.77 5.58
CA GLY A 732 27.73 -16.87 5.78
C GLY A 732 27.78 -17.87 4.61
N GLU A 733 26.73 -17.89 3.79
CA GLU A 733 26.62 -18.74 2.59
C GLU A 733 27.09 -18.01 1.31
N TYR A 734 27.37 -16.70 1.40
CA TYR A 734 27.77 -15.85 0.30
C TYR A 734 29.27 -15.52 0.33
N VAL A 735 29.99 -15.81 -0.75
CA VAL A 735 31.33 -15.25 -0.98
C VAL A 735 31.16 -13.88 -1.63
N LEU A 736 31.10 -12.83 -0.82
CA LEU A 736 31.01 -11.46 -1.34
C LEU A 736 32.36 -11.00 -1.93
N PRO A 737 32.35 -10.08 -2.92
CA PRO A 737 33.59 -9.56 -3.49
C PRO A 737 34.47 -8.84 -2.46
N GLU A 738 35.79 -9.02 -2.55
CA GLU A 738 36.77 -8.49 -1.58
C GLU A 738 36.74 -6.96 -1.46
N HIS A 739 36.37 -6.25 -2.52
CA HIS A 739 36.27 -4.78 -2.53
C HIS A 739 35.04 -4.23 -1.80
N VAL A 740 34.11 -5.10 -1.36
CA VAL A 740 32.88 -4.71 -0.67
C VAL A 740 33.06 -4.86 0.84
N THR A 741 32.88 -3.77 1.59
CA THR A 741 32.88 -3.81 3.05
C THR A 741 31.48 -4.07 3.57
N VAL A 742 31.30 -5.17 4.30
CA VAL A 742 30.01 -5.48 4.96
C VAL A 742 29.97 -4.87 6.35
N LEU A 743 28.93 -4.10 6.63
CA LEU A 743 28.64 -3.58 7.96
C LEU A 743 27.29 -4.10 8.48
N SER A 744 27.14 -4.08 9.80
CA SER A 744 25.90 -4.42 10.48
C SER A 744 25.57 -3.38 11.55
N HIS A 745 24.42 -3.53 12.21
CA HIS A 745 24.06 -2.69 13.35
C HIS A 745 25.09 -2.75 14.50
N SER A 746 25.82 -3.87 14.64
CA SER A 746 26.89 -3.98 15.64
C SER A 746 28.17 -3.21 15.28
N SER A 747 28.29 -2.75 14.02
CA SER A 747 29.46 -2.01 13.54
C SER A 747 29.45 -0.53 13.96
N GLY A 748 28.33 -0.03 14.50
CA GLY A 748 28.17 1.35 14.96
C GLY A 748 26.85 1.98 14.50
N SER A 749 26.73 3.30 14.74
CA SER A 749 25.50 4.04 14.43
C SER A 749 25.18 4.07 12.93
N ILE A 750 23.95 3.68 12.59
CA ILE A 750 23.46 3.73 11.20
C ILE A 750 23.28 5.18 10.73
N GLN A 751 22.93 6.08 11.65
CA GLN A 751 22.77 7.50 11.36
C GLN A 751 24.11 8.15 11.01
N SER A 752 25.19 7.75 11.70
CA SER A 752 26.56 8.14 11.34
C SER A 752 26.95 7.62 9.96
N LEU A 753 26.46 6.45 9.55
CA LEU A 753 26.69 5.93 8.20
C LEU A 753 25.94 6.75 7.14
N PHE A 754 24.69 7.18 7.40
CA PHE A 754 23.97 8.10 6.50
C PHE A 754 24.70 9.44 6.35
N LEU A 755 25.25 9.99 7.43
CA LEU A 755 26.01 11.25 7.42
C LEU A 755 27.34 11.15 6.66
N ARG A 756 28.04 10.00 6.75
CA ARG A 756 29.27 9.76 5.99
C ARG A 756 29.02 9.37 4.54
N ALA A 757 27.93 8.66 4.24
CA ALA A 757 27.65 8.20 2.89
C ALA A 757 27.53 9.34 1.88
N SER A 758 28.05 9.14 0.66
CA SER A 758 27.95 10.11 -0.42
C SER A 758 26.74 9.87 -1.32
N ILE A 759 26.38 8.61 -1.53
CA ILE A 759 25.24 8.14 -2.31
C ILE A 759 24.69 6.87 -1.64
N MET A 760 23.38 6.65 -1.77
CA MET A 760 22.74 5.39 -1.40
C MET A 760 22.11 4.68 -2.60
N VAL A 761 22.30 3.35 -2.63
CA VAL A 761 21.55 2.43 -3.48
C VAL A 761 20.69 1.55 -2.58
N THR A 762 19.39 1.54 -2.81
CA THR A 762 18.39 0.84 -1.99
C THR A 762 17.23 0.37 -2.89
N ASP A 763 16.21 -0.30 -2.36
CA ASP A 763 15.03 -0.74 -3.11
C ASP A 763 13.73 -0.07 -2.62
N TYR A 764 13.07 -0.61 -1.59
CA TYR A 764 11.77 -0.19 -1.06
C TYR A 764 11.87 0.31 0.39
N SER A 765 13.02 0.88 0.74
CA SER A 765 13.38 1.20 2.13
C SER A 765 13.08 2.64 2.52
N SER A 766 12.60 2.83 3.74
CA SER A 766 12.44 4.15 4.33
C SER A 766 13.77 4.87 4.60
N VAL A 767 14.93 4.18 4.55
CA VAL A 767 16.24 4.84 4.72
C VAL A 767 16.56 5.84 3.60
N ALA A 768 15.92 5.70 2.43
CA ALA A 768 16.02 6.67 1.34
C ALA A 768 15.57 8.08 1.76
N PHE A 769 14.60 8.16 2.66
CA PHE A 769 14.06 9.42 3.17
C PHE A 769 15.07 10.14 4.06
N GLU A 770 15.94 9.41 4.77
CA GLU A 770 17.03 10.00 5.55
C GLU A 770 18.10 10.63 4.64
N MET A 771 18.44 9.97 3.54
CA MET A 771 19.35 10.52 2.53
C MET A 771 18.74 11.75 1.84
N ALA A 772 17.45 11.71 1.52
CA ALA A 772 16.73 12.87 0.99
C ALA A 772 16.70 14.03 1.99
N TYR A 773 16.48 13.75 3.27
CA TYR A 773 16.53 14.74 4.35
C TYR A 773 17.92 15.39 4.51
N LEU A 774 18.98 14.68 4.11
CA LEU A 774 20.36 15.18 4.05
C LEU A 774 20.74 15.79 2.68
N ASN A 775 19.80 15.88 1.72
CA ASN A 775 20.04 16.30 0.34
C ASN A 775 21.15 15.49 -0.39
N LYS A 776 21.12 14.16 -0.22
CA LYS A 776 22.07 13.23 -0.84
C LYS A 776 21.42 12.39 -1.94
N PRO A 777 22.16 12.03 -3.00
CA PRO A 777 21.64 11.18 -4.07
C PRO A 777 21.20 9.79 -3.56
N VAL A 778 20.07 9.34 -4.08
CA VAL A 778 19.53 7.98 -3.90
C VAL A 778 19.32 7.35 -5.27
N CYS A 779 19.45 6.03 -5.36
CA CYS A 779 19.00 5.24 -6.50
C CYS A 779 18.20 4.04 -6.00
N TYR A 780 17.07 3.75 -6.66
CA TYR A 780 16.20 2.63 -6.32
C TYR A 780 16.43 1.46 -7.29
N TYR A 781 16.85 0.30 -6.78
CA TYR A 781 16.95 -0.95 -7.52
C TYR A 781 15.73 -1.83 -7.24
N GLN A 782 14.77 -1.84 -8.16
CA GLN A 782 13.43 -2.40 -7.96
C GLN A 782 13.10 -3.45 -9.03
N PHE A 783 13.95 -4.46 -9.16
CA PHE A 783 13.80 -5.54 -10.15
C PHE A 783 12.61 -6.48 -9.84
N ASP A 784 12.20 -6.58 -8.57
CA ASP A 784 11.22 -7.55 -8.07
C ASP A 784 9.93 -6.91 -7.52
N GLU A 785 9.42 -5.85 -8.17
CA GLU A 785 8.25 -5.07 -7.69
C GLU A 785 7.02 -5.95 -7.45
N ASP A 786 6.72 -6.85 -8.38
CA ASP A 786 5.56 -7.74 -8.29
C ASP A 786 5.69 -8.70 -7.10
N ASP A 787 6.87 -9.29 -6.92
CA ASP A 787 7.14 -10.20 -5.80
C ASP A 787 7.09 -9.45 -4.45
N PHE A 788 7.59 -8.21 -4.40
CA PHE A 788 7.57 -7.40 -3.19
C PHE A 788 6.14 -7.07 -2.73
N PHE A 789 5.23 -6.67 -3.62
CA PHE A 789 3.85 -6.31 -3.24
C PHE A 789 2.89 -7.50 -3.19
N ASN A 790 3.07 -8.53 -4.03
CA ASN A 790 2.17 -9.68 -4.05
C ASN A 790 2.47 -10.70 -2.94
N LYS A 791 3.76 -10.93 -2.66
CA LYS A 791 4.22 -11.90 -1.63
C LYS A 791 4.67 -11.23 -0.33
N GLY A 792 4.75 -9.90 -0.29
CA GLY A 792 5.25 -9.15 0.85
C GLY A 792 4.22 -8.85 1.96
N HIS A 793 4.58 -7.89 2.81
CA HIS A 793 3.80 -7.47 3.98
C HIS A 793 3.22 -6.05 3.86
N TYR A 794 3.46 -5.37 2.74
CA TYR A 794 3.03 -4.00 2.50
C TYR A 794 2.20 -3.94 1.23
N ASN A 795 1.17 -3.09 1.22
CA ASN A 795 0.48 -2.71 -0.01
C ASN A 795 1.10 -1.41 -0.55
N LYS A 796 0.85 -1.10 -1.83
CA LYS A 796 1.21 0.20 -2.41
C LYS A 796 0.52 1.32 -1.61
N GLY A 797 1.29 2.32 -1.20
CA GLY A 797 0.82 3.47 -0.42
C GLY A 797 0.62 4.72 -1.28
N TYR A 798 0.65 5.89 -0.64
CA TYR A 798 0.51 7.18 -1.35
C TYR A 798 1.76 7.56 -2.16
N PHE A 799 2.92 6.97 -1.85
CA PHE A 799 4.20 7.35 -2.43
C PHE A 799 4.55 6.50 -3.65
N ASN A 800 4.63 7.11 -4.82
CA ASN A 800 5.08 6.47 -6.04
C ASN A 800 6.59 6.72 -6.23
N TYR A 801 7.39 5.65 -6.25
CA TYR A 801 8.85 5.77 -6.36
C TYR A 801 9.33 6.46 -7.65
N ARG A 802 8.61 6.30 -8.77
CA ARG A 802 8.99 6.90 -10.06
C ARG A 802 8.62 8.38 -10.10
N ASP A 803 7.46 8.73 -9.56
CA ASP A 803 6.89 10.07 -9.64
C ASP A 803 7.22 10.97 -8.45
N ASP A 804 7.38 10.41 -7.26
CA ASP A 804 7.64 11.13 -6.00
C ASP A 804 9.06 10.88 -5.46
N GLY A 805 9.74 9.84 -5.96
CA GLY A 805 11.07 9.44 -5.50
C GLY A 805 12.14 10.53 -5.55
N PHE A 806 13.11 10.41 -4.64
CA PHE A 806 14.29 11.28 -4.52
C PHE A 806 15.47 10.84 -5.40
N GLY A 807 15.22 9.94 -6.34
CA GLY A 807 16.21 9.32 -7.22
C GLY A 807 15.54 8.48 -8.30
N PRO A 808 16.27 8.05 -9.33
CA PRO A 808 15.69 7.21 -10.38
C PRO A 808 15.43 5.79 -9.87
N VAL A 809 14.42 5.15 -10.49
CA VAL A 809 14.10 3.74 -10.31
C VAL A 809 14.63 2.96 -11.50
N HIS A 810 15.43 1.94 -11.22
CA HIS A 810 15.96 1.02 -12.21
C HIS A 810 15.57 -0.42 -11.84
N THR A 811 15.20 -1.20 -12.86
CA THR A 811 14.96 -2.64 -12.74
C THR A 811 16.09 -3.46 -13.35
N ASP A 812 17.00 -2.80 -14.09
CA ASP A 812 18.11 -3.39 -14.83
C ASP A 812 19.45 -3.08 -14.16
N SER A 813 20.33 -4.08 -14.09
CA SER A 813 21.63 -3.99 -13.41
C SER A 813 22.62 -3.05 -14.10
N GLU A 814 22.60 -2.94 -15.43
CA GLU A 814 23.55 -2.07 -16.14
C GLU A 814 23.18 -0.60 -15.96
N ARG A 815 21.88 -0.26 -16.05
CA ARG A 815 21.42 1.12 -15.86
C ARG A 815 21.72 1.67 -14.47
N ILE A 816 21.58 0.84 -13.44
CA ILE A 816 21.90 1.27 -12.08
C ILE A 816 23.42 1.46 -11.88
N VAL A 817 24.24 0.59 -12.47
CA VAL A 817 25.70 0.75 -12.47
C VAL A 817 26.09 2.04 -13.18
N ASP A 818 25.52 2.31 -14.36
CA ASP A 818 25.74 3.55 -15.11
C ASP A 818 25.37 4.79 -14.29
N PHE A 819 24.22 4.77 -13.62
CA PHE A 819 23.78 5.86 -12.76
C PHE A 819 24.76 6.11 -11.61
N VAL A 820 25.21 5.05 -10.92
CA VAL A 820 26.15 5.17 -9.79
C VAL A 820 27.49 5.71 -10.27
N ILE A 821 28.05 5.17 -11.36
CA ILE A 821 29.32 5.63 -11.96
C ILE A 821 29.25 7.11 -12.34
N ASN A 822 28.17 7.51 -13.00
CA ASN A 822 27.95 8.91 -13.39
C ASN A 822 27.80 9.82 -12.16
N THR A 823 27.16 9.33 -11.09
CA THR A 823 26.94 10.12 -9.88
C THR A 823 28.23 10.29 -9.08
N ILE A 824 29.06 9.26 -8.91
CA ILE A 824 30.34 9.37 -8.20
C ILE A 824 31.34 10.23 -8.97
N SER A 825 31.35 10.14 -10.31
CA SER A 825 32.19 10.98 -11.18
C SER A 825 31.81 12.47 -11.09
N ASN A 826 30.55 12.76 -10.74
CA ASN A 826 30.03 14.11 -10.50
C ASN A 826 30.02 14.48 -9.00
N ASN A 827 30.94 13.93 -8.20
CA ASN A 827 31.09 14.20 -6.75
C ASN A 827 29.81 13.97 -5.91
N CYS A 828 28.94 13.09 -6.38
CA CYS A 828 27.63 12.82 -5.80
C CYS A 828 26.80 14.10 -5.56
N ALA A 829 26.83 15.03 -6.52
CA ALA A 829 25.90 16.14 -6.53
C ALA A 829 24.48 15.62 -6.81
N MET A 830 23.54 15.95 -5.93
CA MET A 830 22.13 15.60 -6.14
C MET A 830 21.58 16.39 -7.32
N GLN A 831 20.87 15.71 -8.23
CA GLN A 831 20.24 16.38 -9.36
C GLN A 831 19.20 17.37 -8.84
N SER A 832 19.16 18.57 -9.44
CA SER A 832 18.32 19.68 -8.98
C SER A 832 16.83 19.31 -8.87
N TYR A 833 16.34 18.52 -9.81
CA TYR A 833 14.98 17.97 -9.81
C TYR A 833 14.66 17.20 -8.51
N TYR A 834 15.51 16.25 -8.12
CA TYR A 834 15.31 15.46 -6.90
C TYR A 834 15.55 16.28 -5.62
N ALA A 835 16.48 17.23 -5.65
CA ALA A 835 16.74 18.10 -4.50
C ALA A 835 15.52 19.00 -4.17
N VAL A 836 14.84 19.53 -5.20
CA VAL A 836 13.60 20.31 -4.99
C VAL A 836 12.50 19.44 -4.40
N LYS A 837 12.32 18.21 -4.89
CA LYS A 837 11.35 17.26 -4.32
C LYS A 837 11.64 16.95 -2.85
N ALA A 838 12.88 16.63 -2.52
CA ALA A 838 13.28 16.36 -1.14
C ALA A 838 13.02 17.57 -0.22
N ASN A 839 13.29 18.79 -0.68
CA ASN A 839 13.00 20.01 0.08
C ASN A 839 11.50 20.26 0.30
N LEU A 840 10.64 19.92 -0.67
CA LEU A 840 9.19 20.12 -0.56
C LEU A 840 8.49 19.03 0.25
N PHE A 841 9.05 17.82 0.26
CA PHE A 841 8.47 16.67 0.94
C PHE A 841 8.39 16.85 2.46
N PHE A 842 9.46 17.39 3.06
CA PHE A 842 9.54 17.59 4.51
C PHE A 842 9.12 19.01 4.91
N PRO A 843 7.99 19.21 5.60
CA PRO A 843 7.55 20.53 6.05
C PRO A 843 8.47 21.12 7.12
N TYR A 844 9.19 20.27 7.87
CA TYR A 844 10.10 20.69 8.94
C TYR A 844 11.52 20.18 8.74
N ARG A 845 12.44 21.13 8.52
CA ARG A 845 13.90 20.94 8.45
C ARG A 845 14.62 22.00 9.26
N ASP A 846 14.15 22.20 10.50
CA ASP A 846 14.51 23.33 11.36
C ASP A 846 15.20 22.92 12.66
N GLY A 847 15.48 21.63 12.85
CA GLY A 847 16.17 21.12 14.06
C GLY A 847 15.33 21.20 15.34
N ARG A 848 13.99 21.25 15.23
CA ARG A 848 13.05 21.35 16.36
C ARG A 848 12.02 20.23 16.41
N CYS A 849 12.35 19.05 15.86
CA CYS A 849 11.46 17.89 15.88
C CYS A 849 11.21 17.41 17.32
N CYS A 850 12.24 17.29 18.15
CA CYS A 850 12.13 16.87 19.55
C CYS A 850 11.21 17.80 20.36
N GLU A 851 11.36 19.12 20.20
CA GLU A 851 10.54 20.13 20.88
C GLU A 851 9.05 19.97 20.57
N ARG A 852 8.72 19.82 19.27
CA ARG A 852 7.34 19.58 18.81
C ARG A 852 6.80 18.25 19.34
N THR A 853 7.60 17.20 19.33
CA THR A 853 7.20 15.89 19.85
C THR A 853 6.91 15.94 21.35
N ILE A 854 7.76 16.57 22.17
CA ILE A 854 7.48 16.74 23.62
C ILE A 854 6.18 17.53 23.84
N SER A 855 6.01 18.63 23.11
CA SER A 855 4.80 19.46 23.20
C SER A 855 3.53 18.64 22.89
N ALA A 856 3.58 17.77 21.88
CA ALA A 856 2.48 16.86 21.56
C ALA A 856 2.20 15.87 22.71
N ILE A 857 3.22 15.27 23.31
CA ILE A 857 3.08 14.30 24.41
C ILE A 857 2.47 14.93 25.67
N GLU A 858 2.81 16.18 25.95
CA GLU A 858 2.25 16.93 27.09
C GLU A 858 0.80 17.36 26.84
N SER A 859 0.44 17.63 25.58
CA SER A 859 -0.92 18.04 25.21
C SER A 859 -2.00 16.97 25.48
N ILE A 860 -1.61 15.69 25.59
CA ILE A 860 -2.54 14.58 25.85
C ILE A 860 -3.27 14.76 27.19
N ASP A 861 -2.65 15.44 28.17
CA ASP A 861 -3.21 15.63 29.51
C ASP A 861 -4.20 16.83 29.59
N LYS A 862 -4.34 17.62 28.53
CA LYS A 862 -5.19 18.82 28.51
C LYS A 862 -6.66 18.48 28.21
N LYS A 863 -7.58 19.12 28.94
CA LYS A 863 -9.05 18.93 28.85
C LYS A 863 -9.76 19.83 27.82
N GLU A 864 -9.06 20.37 26.84
CA GLU A 864 -9.52 21.50 26.00
C GLU A 864 -10.58 21.16 24.93
N LEU A 865 -11.31 20.04 25.05
CA LEU A 865 -12.23 19.55 24.02
C LEU A 865 -13.64 19.28 24.58
N ASP A 866 -14.55 20.23 24.37
CA ASP A 866 -15.99 20.08 24.62
C ASP A 866 -16.74 19.87 23.31
N ASN A 867 -17.78 19.03 23.32
CA ASN A 867 -18.66 18.89 22.15
C ASN A 867 -19.38 20.22 21.89
N VAL A 868 -19.72 20.44 20.62
CA VAL A 868 -20.78 21.40 20.31
C VAL A 868 -22.13 20.72 20.57
N ILE A 869 -22.88 21.24 21.55
CA ILE A 869 -24.15 20.68 22.03
C ILE A 869 -25.31 21.52 21.46
N PHE A 870 -26.33 20.85 20.92
CA PHE A 870 -27.55 21.50 20.46
C PHE A 870 -28.79 20.97 21.18
N GLU A 871 -29.55 21.88 21.77
CA GLU A 871 -30.81 21.55 22.42
C GLU A 871 -31.91 21.33 21.37
N ASN A 872 -32.57 20.16 21.40
CA ASN A 872 -33.65 19.82 20.48
C ASN A 872 -35.03 20.37 20.93
N SER A 873 -35.08 21.30 21.90
CA SER A 873 -36.31 21.82 22.50
C SER A 873 -37.04 22.91 21.69
N GLY A 874 -36.44 23.42 20.62
CA GLY A 874 -36.96 24.56 19.84
C GLY A 874 -38.12 24.27 18.87
N VAL A 875 -38.75 25.37 18.40
CA VAL A 875 -39.96 25.44 17.55
C VAL A 875 -39.74 25.00 16.09
N ALA A 876 -38.50 25.03 15.60
CA ALA A 876 -38.17 24.58 14.24
C ALA A 876 -38.29 23.04 14.12
N THR A 877 -39.00 22.57 13.09
CA THR A 877 -39.26 21.14 12.83
C THR A 877 -38.83 20.74 11.42
N GLY A 878 -38.41 19.48 11.22
CA GLY A 878 -38.12 18.94 9.89
C GLY A 878 -36.82 19.46 9.26
N ARG A 879 -36.84 19.74 7.94
CA ARG A 879 -35.67 20.07 7.11
C ARG A 879 -34.91 21.33 7.55
N LEU A 880 -35.62 22.38 7.99
CA LEU A 880 -35.01 23.64 8.45
C LEU A 880 -34.08 23.44 9.65
N LYS A 881 -34.49 22.59 10.60
CA LYS A 881 -33.68 22.27 11.79
C LYS A 881 -32.41 21.52 11.44
N ILE A 882 -32.51 20.58 10.50
CA ILE A 882 -31.36 19.81 9.99
C ILE A 882 -30.37 20.76 9.28
N ALA A 883 -30.87 21.71 8.49
CA ALA A 883 -30.03 22.68 7.77
C ALA A 883 -29.27 23.60 8.73
N GLU A 884 -29.92 24.02 9.82
CA GLU A 884 -29.28 24.81 10.88
C GLU A 884 -28.16 24.02 11.58
N TRP A 885 -28.37 22.73 11.85
CA TRP A 885 -27.36 21.85 12.43
C TRP A 885 -26.19 21.57 11.48
N ALA A 886 -26.45 21.42 10.19
CA ALA A 886 -25.41 21.28 9.18
C ALA A 886 -24.50 22.52 9.15
N LEU A 887 -25.09 23.72 9.12
CA LEU A 887 -24.35 24.98 9.20
C LEU A 887 -23.52 25.08 10.48
N LYS A 888 -24.09 24.69 11.62
CA LYS A 888 -23.39 24.68 12.91
C LYS A 888 -22.20 23.70 12.92
N ALA A 889 -22.35 22.51 12.34
CA ALA A 889 -21.27 21.55 12.16
C ALA A 889 -20.13 22.13 11.32
N TYR A 890 -20.47 22.79 10.20
CA TYR A 890 -19.51 23.47 9.34
C TYR A 890 -18.76 24.58 10.10
N CYS A 891 -19.48 25.43 10.84
CA CYS A 891 -18.87 26.48 11.67
C CYS A 891 -17.96 25.92 12.77
N ALA A 892 -18.26 24.72 13.28
CA ALA A 892 -17.41 23.98 14.22
C ALA A 892 -16.20 23.31 13.55
N LYS A 893 -15.96 23.56 12.26
CA LYS A 893 -14.93 22.92 11.41
C LYS A 893 -15.12 21.40 11.22
N ASN A 894 -16.32 20.87 11.49
CA ASN A 894 -16.67 19.48 11.18
C ASN A 894 -17.47 19.42 9.86
N VAL A 895 -16.74 19.61 8.75
CA VAL A 895 -17.30 19.73 7.40
C VAL A 895 -17.89 18.39 6.91
N SER A 896 -17.26 17.26 7.20
CA SER A 896 -17.76 15.91 6.84
C SER A 896 -19.12 15.64 7.50
N PHE A 897 -19.27 16.01 8.77
CA PHE A 897 -20.55 15.88 9.47
C PHE A 897 -21.62 16.84 8.93
N ALA A 898 -21.24 18.07 8.58
CA ALA A 898 -22.13 19.03 7.93
C ALA A 898 -22.72 18.46 6.63
N TYR A 899 -21.87 17.87 5.78
CA TYR A 899 -22.28 17.25 4.52
C TYR A 899 -23.33 16.16 4.72
N ARG A 900 -23.15 15.27 5.71
CA ARG A 900 -24.12 14.19 6.00
C ARG A 900 -25.48 14.71 6.43
N ARG A 901 -25.52 15.82 7.17
CA ARG A 901 -26.79 16.46 7.52
C ARG A 901 -27.46 17.04 6.28
N TYR A 902 -26.68 17.65 5.39
CA TYR A 902 -27.19 18.08 4.11
C TYR A 902 -27.65 16.94 3.19
N LEU A 903 -27.08 15.73 3.29
CA LEU A 903 -27.59 14.56 2.56
C LEU A 903 -29.05 14.26 2.91
N SER A 904 -29.45 14.33 4.19
CA SER A 904 -30.86 14.10 4.57
C SER A 904 -31.86 15.16 4.04
N ILE A 905 -31.33 16.24 3.46
CA ILE A 905 -32.10 17.33 2.90
C ILE A 905 -32.12 17.26 1.38
N PHE A 906 -30.95 17.01 0.78
CA PHE A 906 -30.71 17.17 -0.65
C PHE A 906 -30.47 15.85 -1.40
N ALA A 907 -30.34 14.70 -0.72
CA ALA A 907 -30.05 13.40 -1.37
C ALA A 907 -31.31 12.60 -1.77
N GLU A 908 -32.53 13.12 -1.59
CA GLU A 908 -33.79 12.40 -1.87
C GLU A 908 -34.28 12.46 -3.32
N SER A 909 -33.54 13.05 -4.28
CA SER A 909 -34.03 13.14 -5.67
C SER A 909 -32.90 13.10 -6.70
N ASN A 910 -33.08 12.25 -7.70
CA ASN A 910 -32.31 12.23 -8.96
C ASN A 910 -32.34 13.61 -9.64
N GLY A 911 -31.45 14.52 -9.25
CA GLY A 911 -31.21 15.80 -9.92
C GLY A 911 -32.27 16.89 -9.74
N ASP A 912 -33.26 16.71 -8.85
CA ASP A 912 -34.33 17.69 -8.59
C ASP A 912 -34.41 18.00 -7.09
N GLY A 913 -33.34 18.58 -6.53
CA GLY A 913 -33.34 19.03 -5.14
C GLY A 913 -34.36 20.16 -4.96
N ARG A 914 -35.50 19.92 -4.31
CA ARG A 914 -36.47 21.00 -4.04
C ARG A 914 -35.91 21.96 -2.98
N PHE A 915 -35.38 23.09 -3.44
CA PHE A 915 -34.91 24.21 -2.60
C PHE A 915 -36.06 25.09 -2.06
N ASP A 916 -37.30 24.76 -2.39
CA ASP A 916 -38.50 25.57 -2.17
C ASP A 916 -38.83 25.87 -0.70
N ASP A 917 -38.26 25.11 0.25
CA ASP A 917 -38.50 25.26 1.69
C ASP A 917 -37.25 25.60 2.52
N ILE A 918 -36.13 25.95 1.86
CA ILE A 918 -34.84 26.19 2.53
C ILE A 918 -34.32 27.59 2.24
N ASP A 919 -33.88 28.28 3.29
CA ASP A 919 -33.28 29.62 3.18
C ASP A 919 -31.97 29.58 2.37
N ALA A 920 -31.74 30.63 1.58
CA ALA A 920 -30.55 30.80 0.74
C ALA A 920 -29.24 30.57 1.51
N LYS A 921 -29.15 31.04 2.77
CA LYS A 921 -27.94 30.87 3.62
C LYS A 921 -27.52 29.40 3.82
N TYR A 922 -28.48 28.47 3.89
CA TYR A 922 -28.18 27.04 4.05
C TYR A 922 -27.78 26.38 2.74
N ILE A 923 -28.30 26.88 1.62
CA ILE A 923 -27.89 26.47 0.27
C ILE A 923 -26.46 26.90 0.01
N VAL A 924 -26.11 28.16 0.34
CA VAL A 924 -24.72 28.67 0.28
C VAL A 924 -23.80 27.79 1.12
N ASN A 925 -24.19 27.50 2.37
CA ASN A 925 -23.35 26.66 3.24
C ASN A 925 -23.22 25.22 2.74
N TYR A 926 -24.26 24.64 2.14
CA TYR A 926 -24.16 23.32 1.51
C TYR A 926 -23.15 23.34 0.35
N ILE A 927 -23.21 24.35 -0.52
CA ILE A 927 -22.25 24.49 -1.62
C ILE A 927 -20.83 24.67 -1.07
N GLU A 928 -20.64 25.51 -0.05
CA GLU A 928 -19.35 25.68 0.62
C GLU A 928 -18.83 24.39 1.28
N THR A 929 -19.74 23.58 1.80
CA THR A 929 -19.42 22.25 2.35
C THR A 929 -18.94 21.31 1.25
N LEU A 930 -19.65 21.27 0.10
CA LEU A 930 -19.26 20.47 -1.07
C LEU A 930 -17.89 20.89 -1.58
N LEU A 931 -17.64 22.20 -1.72
CA LEU A 931 -16.36 22.74 -2.17
C LEU A 931 -15.21 22.37 -1.23
N HIS A 932 -15.43 22.49 0.08
CA HIS A 932 -14.40 22.14 1.07
C HIS A 932 -14.05 20.65 1.04
N LEU A 933 -15.03 19.78 0.74
CA LEU A 933 -14.82 18.34 0.58
C LEU A 933 -14.33 17.93 -0.81
N GLY A 934 -14.16 18.87 -1.76
CA GLY A 934 -13.75 18.54 -3.12
C GLY A 934 -14.85 17.92 -3.99
N TYR A 935 -16.13 18.13 -3.67
CA TYR A 935 -17.24 17.67 -4.52
C TYR A 935 -17.63 18.74 -5.55
N MET A 936 -16.71 19.06 -6.47
CA MET A 936 -16.85 20.20 -7.39
C MET A 936 -18.02 20.07 -8.35
N ASP A 937 -18.24 18.88 -8.92
CA ASP A 937 -19.35 18.66 -9.86
C ASP A 937 -20.72 18.79 -9.19
N LYS A 938 -20.86 18.25 -7.97
CA LYS A 938 -22.08 18.44 -7.16
C LYS A 938 -22.26 19.90 -6.77
N ALA A 939 -21.18 20.60 -6.42
CA ALA A 939 -21.24 22.03 -6.10
C ALA A 939 -21.74 22.85 -7.30
N LYS A 940 -21.26 22.55 -8.51
CA LYS A 940 -21.73 23.17 -9.77
C LYS A 940 -23.20 22.89 -10.03
N GLU A 941 -23.61 21.62 -9.92
CA GLU A 941 -24.99 21.19 -10.14
C GLU A 941 -25.95 21.93 -9.21
N VAL A 942 -25.66 21.92 -7.90
CA VAL A 942 -26.46 22.62 -6.88
C VAL A 942 -26.51 24.12 -7.13
N THR A 943 -25.38 24.73 -7.51
CA THR A 943 -25.31 26.17 -7.84
C THR A 943 -26.19 26.52 -9.02
N ASN A 944 -26.26 25.66 -10.05
CA ASN A 944 -27.07 25.90 -11.24
C ASN A 944 -28.58 25.72 -10.98
N GLN A 945 -28.97 24.91 -9.99
CA GLN A 945 -30.36 24.66 -9.62
C GLN A 945 -30.90 25.61 -8.53
N ALA A 946 -30.04 26.36 -7.85
CA ALA A 946 -30.39 27.17 -6.68
C ALA A 946 -31.04 28.53 -7.01
N CYS A 947 -32.29 28.52 -7.50
CA CYS A 947 -33.06 29.70 -7.94
C CYS A 947 -33.33 30.77 -6.86
N LYS A 948 -33.08 30.48 -5.57
CA LYS A 948 -33.30 31.40 -4.43
C LYS A 948 -32.07 32.21 -4.00
N LEU A 949 -30.89 31.91 -4.56
CA LEU A 949 -29.69 32.68 -4.25
C LEU A 949 -29.83 34.09 -4.83
N SER A 950 -29.34 35.09 -4.09
CA SER A 950 -29.22 36.43 -4.65
C SER A 950 -28.24 36.40 -5.83
N ASN A 951 -28.39 37.31 -6.79
CA ASN A 951 -27.44 37.43 -7.90
C ASN A 951 -26.00 37.56 -7.38
N ASP A 952 -25.79 38.31 -6.28
CA ASP A 952 -24.49 38.48 -5.64
C ASP A 952 -23.93 37.16 -5.09
N ASP A 953 -24.74 36.34 -4.40
CA ASP A 953 -24.29 35.06 -3.84
C ASP A 953 -23.99 34.04 -4.95
N LEU A 954 -24.80 34.03 -6.01
CA LEU A 954 -24.62 33.15 -7.16
C LEU A 954 -23.35 33.51 -7.95
N ILE A 955 -23.07 34.81 -8.10
CA ILE A 955 -21.81 35.32 -8.65
C ILE A 955 -20.62 34.86 -7.79
N LYS A 956 -20.66 35.09 -6.46
CA LYS A 956 -19.58 34.70 -5.54
C LYS A 956 -19.25 33.22 -5.60
N ILE A 957 -20.27 32.37 -5.59
CA ILE A 957 -20.10 30.90 -5.61
C ILE A 957 -19.56 30.44 -6.97
N LYS A 958 -20.11 30.92 -8.09
CA LYS A 958 -19.62 30.57 -9.43
C LYS A 958 -18.17 30.99 -9.62
N LEU A 959 -17.79 32.17 -9.12
CA LEU A 959 -16.42 32.65 -9.13
C LEU A 959 -15.49 31.74 -8.30
N LYS A 960 -15.93 31.32 -7.12
CA LYS A 960 -15.18 30.39 -6.26
C LYS A 960 -14.98 29.03 -6.92
N ILE A 961 -16.04 28.45 -7.50
CA ILE A 961 -15.99 27.19 -8.26
C ILE A 961 -14.99 27.31 -9.42
N ARG A 962 -15.11 28.36 -10.26
CA ARG A 962 -14.21 28.57 -11.39
C ARG A 962 -12.76 28.78 -10.98
N LEU A 963 -12.54 29.46 -9.86
CA LEU A 963 -11.19 29.64 -9.31
C LEU A 963 -10.56 28.29 -8.99
N ILE A 964 -11.30 27.45 -8.27
CA ILE A 964 -10.84 26.12 -7.87
C ILE A 964 -10.62 25.23 -9.11
N ASP A 965 -11.57 25.18 -10.05
CA ASP A 965 -11.45 24.45 -11.32
C ASP A 965 -10.24 24.89 -12.14
N GLY A 966 -10.04 26.21 -12.28
CA GLY A 966 -8.94 26.77 -13.08
C GLY A 966 -7.57 26.41 -12.49
N ILE A 967 -7.46 26.31 -11.16
CA ILE A 967 -6.24 25.87 -10.48
C ILE A 967 -6.02 24.36 -10.69
N LEU A 968 -7.08 23.55 -10.62
CA LEU A 968 -7.00 22.10 -10.81
C LEU A 968 -6.64 21.73 -12.26
N MET A 969 -7.25 22.37 -13.26
CA MET A 969 -6.99 22.12 -14.68
C MET A 969 -5.57 22.50 -15.14
N GLU A 970 -4.89 23.43 -14.46
CA GLU A 970 -3.47 23.72 -14.73
C GLU A 970 -2.53 22.70 -14.06
N SER A 971 -2.96 22.02 -12.99
CA SER A 971 -2.19 20.94 -12.36
C SER A 971 -2.19 19.63 -13.17
N ASP A 972 -3.28 19.34 -13.89
CA ASP A 972 -3.40 18.22 -14.83
C ASP A 972 -2.43 18.31 -16.02
N ARG A 973 -1.96 19.53 -16.37
CA ARG A 973 -0.97 19.71 -17.44
C ARG A 973 0.47 19.53 -17.00
N ALA A 974 0.72 19.35 -15.71
CA ALA A 974 2.06 19.10 -15.17
C ALA A 974 2.26 17.67 -14.67
N ILE A 975 1.20 16.88 -14.44
CA ILE A 975 1.32 15.52 -13.90
C ILE A 975 0.09 14.68 -14.34
N PRO A 976 0.25 13.51 -14.98
CA PRO A 976 -0.89 12.64 -15.29
C PRO A 976 -1.14 11.69 -14.10
N PHE A 977 -2.28 11.83 -13.42
CA PHE A 977 -2.74 10.81 -12.46
C PHE A 977 -4.22 10.47 -12.63
N SER A 978 -4.54 9.22 -12.33
CA SER A 978 -5.83 8.56 -12.49
C SER A 978 -6.87 9.01 -11.47
N ASN A 979 -8.08 9.29 -11.95
CA ASN A 979 -9.37 9.40 -11.26
C ASN A 979 -9.35 9.06 -9.75
N ASN A 980 -9.15 10.06 -8.89
CA ASN A 980 -9.55 10.01 -7.49
C ASN A 980 -9.97 11.42 -7.05
N GLU A 981 -11.17 11.52 -6.48
CA GLU A 981 -11.88 12.76 -6.08
C GLU A 981 -11.18 13.58 -4.97
N ASP A 982 -9.99 13.18 -4.49
CA ASP A 982 -9.34 13.76 -3.30
C ASP A 982 -8.37 14.93 -3.58
N ILE A 983 -7.98 15.17 -4.84
CA ILE A 983 -7.00 16.22 -5.20
C ILE A 983 -7.59 17.64 -4.99
N GLU A 984 -8.90 17.78 -5.09
CA GLU A 984 -9.60 19.07 -5.06
C GLU A 984 -9.63 19.71 -3.65
N SER A 985 -9.66 18.90 -2.58
CA SER A 985 -9.67 19.37 -1.19
C SER A 985 -8.33 20.00 -0.74
N VAL A 986 -7.22 19.53 -1.31
CA VAL A 986 -5.85 19.96 -0.94
C VAL A 986 -5.56 21.37 -1.42
N TYR A 987 -6.09 21.76 -2.59
CA TYR A 987 -5.93 23.10 -3.13
C TYR A 987 -6.86 24.13 -2.48
N TYR A 988 -8.09 23.73 -2.14
CA TYR A 988 -9.01 24.58 -1.37
C TYR A 988 -8.40 24.98 -0.01
N ASN A 989 -7.84 24.01 0.73
CA ASN A 989 -7.19 24.28 2.02
C ASN A 989 -5.91 25.12 1.90
N LYS A 990 -5.18 25.05 0.77
CA LYS A 990 -3.98 25.86 0.51
C LYS A 990 -4.29 27.35 0.32
N LEU A 991 -5.46 27.71 -0.20
CA LEU A 991 -5.81 29.10 -0.55
C LEU A 991 -6.70 29.79 0.48
N PHE A 992 -7.57 29.05 1.17
CA PHE A 992 -8.64 29.63 1.99
C PHE A 992 -8.48 29.36 3.50
N SER A 993 -7.42 28.68 3.95
CA SER A 993 -7.11 28.54 5.37
C SER A 993 -6.15 29.64 5.86
N SER A 994 -6.39 30.15 7.07
CA SER A 994 -5.71 31.32 7.67
C SER A 994 -4.20 31.12 7.99
N GLY A 995 -3.58 30.04 7.52
CA GLY A 995 -2.21 29.64 7.88
C GLY A 995 -1.15 29.83 6.81
N PHE A 996 -1.51 30.26 5.58
CA PHE A 996 -0.52 30.40 4.51
C PHE A 996 0.27 31.71 4.62
N ILE A 997 1.60 31.62 4.70
CA ILE A 997 2.53 32.74 4.54
C ILE A 997 3.04 32.67 3.09
N PHE A 998 2.66 33.64 2.25
CA PHE A 998 3.26 33.80 0.92
C PHE A 998 4.78 33.85 1.04
N ASP A 999 5.48 32.94 0.36
CA ASP A 999 6.93 32.96 0.27
C ASP A 999 7.36 34.23 -0.48
N LYS A 1000 7.82 35.23 0.29
CA LYS A 1000 8.28 36.52 -0.21
C LYS A 1000 9.45 36.39 -1.19
N ASN A 1001 10.08 35.21 -1.28
CA ASN A 1001 11.19 34.91 -2.17
C ASN A 1001 10.76 34.28 -3.51
N LYS A 1002 9.46 34.02 -3.73
CA LYS A 1002 8.90 33.48 -4.99
C LYS A 1002 7.76 34.36 -5.54
N PRO A 1003 8.06 35.62 -5.91
CA PRO A 1003 7.06 36.60 -6.32
C PRO A 1003 6.29 36.21 -7.59
N ASP A 1004 6.85 35.37 -8.46
CA ASP A 1004 6.24 34.96 -9.73
C ASP A 1004 5.05 34.00 -9.55
N ILE A 1005 5.08 33.18 -8.50
CA ILE A 1005 3.99 32.26 -8.14
C ILE A 1005 2.85 33.05 -7.53
N ALA A 1006 3.16 33.96 -6.59
CA ALA A 1006 2.19 34.87 -6.00
C ALA A 1006 1.55 35.80 -7.05
N LEU A 1007 2.32 36.27 -8.04
CA LEU A 1007 1.79 37.06 -9.16
C LEU A 1007 0.86 36.24 -10.05
N ARG A 1008 1.22 34.99 -10.38
CA ARG A 1008 0.41 34.10 -11.22
C ARG A 1008 -0.89 33.73 -10.54
N GLU A 1009 -0.83 33.36 -9.26
CA GLU A 1009 -2.01 32.97 -8.48
C GLU A 1009 -2.94 34.18 -8.29
N CYS A 1010 -2.40 35.37 -7.98
CA CYS A 1010 -3.19 36.61 -7.91
C CYS A 1010 -3.72 37.08 -9.28
N ASP A 1011 -2.92 37.01 -10.36
CA ASP A 1011 -3.34 37.42 -11.70
C ASP A 1011 -4.40 36.47 -12.26
N MET A 1012 -4.30 35.16 -12.02
CA MET A 1012 -5.31 34.17 -12.42
C MET A 1012 -6.60 34.33 -11.61
N THR A 1013 -6.47 34.58 -10.30
CA THR A 1013 -7.61 34.88 -9.42
C THR A 1013 -8.35 36.14 -9.88
N PHE A 1014 -7.61 37.21 -10.18
CA PHE A 1014 -8.19 38.48 -10.59
C PHE A 1014 -8.73 38.45 -12.03
N LEU A 1015 -8.06 37.79 -12.98
CA LEU A 1015 -8.53 37.65 -14.36
C LEU A 1015 -9.83 36.83 -14.47
N HIS A 1016 -10.00 35.79 -13.64
CA HIS A 1016 -11.25 35.02 -13.63
C HIS A 1016 -12.44 35.79 -13.02
N LEU A 1017 -12.18 36.68 -12.06
CA LEU A 1017 -13.18 37.60 -11.49
C LEU A 1017 -13.57 38.72 -12.48
N TYR A 1018 -12.62 39.14 -13.33
CA TYR A 1018 -12.76 40.29 -14.24
C TYR A 1018 -13.66 40.02 -15.47
N ASP A 1019 -13.78 38.76 -15.90
CA ASP A 1019 -14.47 38.40 -17.15
C ASP A 1019 -16.01 38.56 -17.13
N GLU A 1020 -16.67 38.82 -15.99
CA GLU A 1020 -18.14 38.98 -15.93
C GLU A 1020 -18.64 40.39 -15.58
N ASN A 1021 -17.96 41.19 -14.73
CA ASN A 1021 -18.28 42.62 -14.51
C ASN A 1021 -17.16 43.34 -13.72
N GLU A 1022 -16.51 44.35 -14.33
CA GLU A 1022 -15.33 45.04 -13.77
C GLU A 1022 -15.61 45.73 -12.41
N ILE A 1023 -16.85 46.17 -12.18
CA ILE A 1023 -17.23 46.95 -10.99
C ILE A 1023 -17.49 46.03 -9.78
N ASP A 1024 -18.07 44.85 -10.00
CA ASP A 1024 -18.46 43.92 -8.93
C ASP A 1024 -17.27 43.11 -8.40
N ALA A 1025 -16.32 42.74 -9.27
CA ALA A 1025 -15.07 42.09 -8.87
C ALA A 1025 -14.22 42.98 -7.96
N VAL A 1026 -14.14 44.28 -8.30
CA VAL A 1026 -13.41 45.29 -7.51
C VAL A 1026 -14.09 45.54 -6.17
N LYS A 1027 -15.43 45.64 -6.15
CA LYS A 1027 -16.20 45.80 -4.92
C LYS A 1027 -16.08 44.57 -4.01
N TYR A 1028 -16.18 43.36 -4.56
CA TYR A 1028 -16.04 42.11 -3.82
C TYR A 1028 -14.67 41.94 -3.15
N LEU A 1029 -13.58 42.20 -3.89
CA LEU A 1029 -12.22 42.12 -3.36
C LEU A 1029 -11.95 43.20 -2.30
N SER A 1030 -12.55 44.38 -2.45
CA SER A 1030 -12.47 45.46 -1.46
C SER A 1030 -13.24 45.13 -0.18
N ASP A 1031 -14.46 44.60 -0.29
CA ASP A 1031 -15.36 44.28 0.82
C ASP A 1031 -14.89 43.06 1.63
N ASN A 1032 -14.05 42.19 1.04
CA ASN A 1032 -13.56 40.95 1.66
C ASN A 1032 -12.05 40.96 1.94
N LYS A 1033 -11.40 42.14 1.95
CA LYS A 1033 -9.95 42.29 2.14
C LYS A 1033 -9.39 41.54 3.36
N ASP A 1034 -10.20 41.38 4.41
CA ASP A 1034 -9.82 40.75 5.69
C ASP A 1034 -10.07 39.23 5.70
N CYS A 1035 -10.82 38.70 4.73
CA CYS A 1035 -11.11 37.26 4.56
C CYS A 1035 -10.00 36.51 3.81
N PHE A 1036 -9.05 37.25 3.22
CA PHE A 1036 -7.92 36.71 2.49
C PHE A 1036 -6.63 37.15 3.18
N ASN A 1037 -5.65 36.26 3.32
CA ASN A 1037 -4.35 36.61 3.91
C ASN A 1037 -3.48 37.37 2.89
N PHE A 1038 -3.79 38.65 2.65
CA PHE A 1038 -3.13 39.51 1.66
C PHE A 1038 -2.29 40.63 2.30
N ASN A 1039 -1.30 40.28 3.11
CA ASN A 1039 -0.29 41.26 3.56
C ASN A 1039 0.61 41.81 2.42
N THR A 1040 0.38 41.42 1.16
CA THR A 1040 1.18 41.76 -0.03
C THR A 1040 0.47 42.64 -1.07
N LEU A 1041 -0.85 42.85 -0.98
CA LEU A 1041 -1.64 43.67 -1.94
C LEU A 1041 -2.10 44.98 -1.28
N ASN A 1042 -1.28 46.02 -1.37
CA ASN A 1042 -1.63 47.35 -0.86
C ASN A 1042 -2.54 48.12 -1.84
N SER A 1043 -3.13 49.24 -1.37
CA SER A 1043 -4.03 50.09 -2.17
C SER A 1043 -3.38 50.61 -3.46
N THR A 1044 -2.06 50.76 -3.49
CA THR A 1044 -1.29 51.20 -4.66
C THR A 1044 -1.28 50.14 -5.77
N ILE A 1045 -1.09 48.86 -5.42
CA ILE A 1045 -1.08 47.75 -6.39
C ILE A 1045 -2.48 47.59 -7.01
N LEU A 1046 -3.53 47.64 -6.19
CA LEU A 1046 -4.91 47.55 -6.67
C LEU A 1046 -5.25 48.69 -7.63
N LYS A 1047 -4.89 49.94 -7.28
CA LYS A 1047 -5.05 51.11 -8.16
C LYS A 1047 -4.32 50.95 -9.49
N TYR A 1048 -3.08 50.46 -9.46
CA TYR A 1048 -2.25 50.29 -10.67
C TYR A 1048 -2.77 49.18 -11.56
N ARG A 1049 -3.30 48.10 -10.97
CA ARG A 1049 -3.91 47.01 -11.72
C ARG A 1049 -5.23 47.44 -12.38
N ILE A 1050 -6.04 48.26 -11.71
CA ILE A 1050 -7.24 48.89 -12.29
C ILE A 1050 -6.87 49.78 -13.50
N PHE A 1051 -5.84 50.62 -13.37
CA PHE A 1051 -5.37 51.43 -14.51
C PHE A 1051 -4.81 50.59 -15.65
N GLU A 1052 -4.20 49.44 -15.34
CA GLU A 1052 -3.62 48.57 -16.36
C GLU A 1052 -4.71 47.89 -17.19
N LEU A 1053 -5.74 47.39 -16.53
CA LEU A 1053 -6.84 46.68 -17.18
C LEU A 1053 -7.81 47.62 -17.91
N THR A 1054 -8.03 48.84 -17.41
CA THR A 1054 -8.80 49.89 -18.11
C THR A 1054 -8.02 50.59 -19.24
N GLY A 1055 -6.82 50.09 -19.58
CA GLY A 1055 -5.99 50.62 -20.67
C GLY A 1055 -5.38 52.00 -20.39
N ARG A 1056 -5.43 52.49 -19.15
CA ARG A 1056 -4.95 53.80 -18.71
C ARG A 1056 -3.46 53.80 -18.40
N TYR A 1057 -2.66 53.20 -19.28
CA TYR A 1057 -1.22 53.00 -19.10
C TYR A 1057 -0.45 54.32 -18.89
N GLY A 1058 -0.88 55.43 -19.52
CA GLY A 1058 -0.27 56.75 -19.32
C GLY A 1058 -0.39 57.29 -17.89
N TYR A 1059 -1.47 56.95 -17.18
CA TYR A 1059 -1.64 57.29 -15.77
C TYR A 1059 -0.70 56.47 -14.89
N ILE A 1060 -0.51 55.18 -15.18
CA ILE A 1060 0.48 54.34 -14.49
C ILE A 1060 1.87 54.93 -14.66
N VAL A 1061 2.24 55.30 -15.90
CA VAL A 1061 3.58 55.79 -16.20
C VAL A 1061 3.87 57.12 -15.53
N SER A 1062 2.90 58.04 -15.49
CA SER A 1062 3.03 59.36 -14.87
C SER A 1062 2.91 59.34 -13.34
N ASP A 1063 2.09 58.45 -12.78
CA ASP A 1063 1.90 58.29 -11.34
C ASP A 1063 3.08 57.55 -10.70
N PHE A 1064 3.76 56.64 -11.43
CA PHE A 1064 4.86 55.83 -10.88
C PHE A 1064 6.01 56.67 -10.36
N ILE A 1065 6.32 57.80 -10.99
CA ILE A 1065 7.37 58.72 -10.56
C ILE A 1065 7.00 59.39 -9.22
N LYS A 1066 5.71 59.51 -8.91
CA LYS A 1066 5.18 60.17 -7.70
C LYS A 1066 5.04 59.23 -6.50
N LEU A 1067 5.18 57.91 -6.71
CA LEU A 1067 5.11 56.91 -5.65
C LEU A 1067 6.23 57.07 -4.61
N SER A 1068 5.92 56.63 -3.37
CA SER A 1068 6.89 56.54 -2.28
C SER A 1068 8.04 55.58 -2.66
N VAL A 1069 9.21 55.74 -2.02
CA VAL A 1069 10.35 54.84 -2.24
C VAL A 1069 9.98 53.39 -1.89
N LEU A 1070 9.18 53.20 -0.84
CA LEU A 1070 8.71 51.89 -0.38
C LEU A 1070 7.80 51.22 -1.42
N ASP A 1071 6.84 51.95 -1.99
CA ASP A 1071 5.93 51.42 -3.03
C ASP A 1071 6.65 51.16 -4.35
N LYS A 1072 7.61 51.99 -4.73
CA LYS A 1072 8.44 51.76 -5.92
C LYS A 1072 9.32 50.52 -5.80
N GLN A 1073 9.70 50.14 -4.58
CA GLN A 1073 10.47 48.92 -4.33
C GLN A 1073 9.61 47.66 -4.34
N ASN A 1074 8.28 47.80 -4.25
CA ASN A 1074 7.35 46.69 -4.35
C ASN A 1074 7.38 46.07 -5.76
N ILE A 1075 7.66 44.76 -5.81
CA ILE A 1075 7.95 44.06 -7.07
C ILE A 1075 6.73 43.99 -8.00
N LEU A 1076 5.52 43.91 -7.45
CA LEU A 1076 4.26 43.90 -8.20
C LEU A 1076 4.04 45.22 -8.95
N VAL A 1077 4.30 46.34 -8.27
CA VAL A 1077 4.18 47.69 -8.85
C VAL A 1077 5.18 47.88 -9.98
N LYS A 1078 6.42 47.37 -9.84
CA LYS A 1078 7.44 47.40 -10.88
C LYS A 1078 7.03 46.61 -12.14
N PHE A 1079 6.39 45.45 -11.97
CA PHE A 1079 5.92 44.64 -13.09
C PHE A 1079 4.75 45.29 -13.84
N ILE A 1080 3.77 45.85 -13.13
CA ILE A 1080 2.65 46.57 -13.74
C ILE A 1080 3.14 47.80 -14.53
N TYR A 1081 4.11 48.53 -13.96
CA TYR A 1081 4.74 49.66 -14.65
C TYR A 1081 5.49 49.25 -15.93
N LEU A 1082 6.23 48.13 -15.90
CA LEU A 1082 6.90 47.60 -17.09
C LEU A 1082 5.94 47.20 -18.20
N ARG A 1083 4.82 46.56 -17.86
CA ARG A 1083 3.77 46.22 -18.82
C ARG A 1083 3.07 47.45 -19.39
N ALA A 1084 2.87 48.49 -18.58
CA ALA A 1084 2.35 49.78 -19.04
C ALA A 1084 3.31 50.46 -20.05
N LEU A 1085 4.61 50.48 -19.75
CA LEU A 1085 5.63 50.97 -20.69
C LEU A 1085 5.68 50.17 -21.99
N TYR A 1086 5.52 48.84 -21.91
CA TYR A 1086 5.46 47.95 -23.07
C TYR A 1086 4.25 48.25 -23.94
N LYS A 1087 3.05 48.36 -23.35
CA LYS A 1087 1.82 48.71 -24.07
C LYS A 1087 1.86 50.09 -24.72
N MET A 1088 2.68 50.99 -24.18
CA MET A 1088 2.93 52.33 -24.74
C MET A 1088 4.14 52.39 -25.70
N ASN A 1089 4.76 51.25 -26.04
CA ASN A 1089 5.94 51.14 -26.91
C ASN A 1089 7.14 52.00 -26.44
N LYS A 1090 7.34 52.18 -25.12
CA LYS A 1090 8.42 52.99 -24.54
C LYS A 1090 9.69 52.16 -24.28
N TRP A 1091 10.23 51.53 -25.34
CA TRP A 1091 11.34 50.57 -25.28
C TRP A 1091 12.63 51.10 -24.62
N GLY A 1092 13.00 52.35 -24.90
CA GLY A 1092 14.17 52.97 -24.25
C GLY A 1092 14.00 53.13 -22.73
N MET A 1093 12.77 53.34 -22.24
CA MET A 1093 12.49 53.44 -20.80
C MET A 1093 12.47 52.07 -20.14
N ILE A 1094 12.00 51.02 -20.83
CA ILE A 1094 12.03 49.63 -20.37
C ILE A 1094 13.49 49.19 -20.14
N LEU A 1095 14.35 49.41 -21.14
CA LEU A 1095 15.77 49.06 -21.05
C LEU A 1095 16.47 49.79 -19.91
N LYS A 1096 16.19 51.09 -19.74
CA LYS A 1096 16.75 51.90 -18.65
C LYS A 1096 16.23 51.48 -17.25
N PHE A 1097 14.95 51.11 -17.15
CA PHE A 1097 14.33 50.70 -15.88
C PHE A 1097 14.81 49.30 -15.43
N ILE A 1098 14.97 48.36 -16.36
CA ILE A 1098 15.54 47.03 -16.10
C ILE A 1098 17.04 47.13 -15.77
N GLY A 1099 17.77 47.99 -16.48
CA GLY A 1099 19.20 48.24 -16.24
C GLY A 1099 19.53 48.88 -14.88
N SER A 1100 18.54 49.47 -14.20
CA SER A 1100 18.73 50.19 -12.93
C SER A 1100 18.11 49.49 -11.71
N SER A 1101 17.49 48.31 -11.87
CA SER A 1101 16.85 47.58 -10.76
C SER A 1101 17.56 46.24 -10.49
N SER A 1102 18.37 46.18 -9.43
CA SER A 1102 19.15 45.00 -9.02
C SER A 1102 18.31 43.74 -8.78
N ILE A 1103 17.05 43.88 -8.36
CA ILE A 1103 16.09 42.77 -8.17
C ILE A 1103 15.65 42.14 -9.50
N LEU A 1104 15.58 42.92 -10.58
CA LEU A 1104 15.18 42.43 -11.91
C LEU A 1104 16.38 41.87 -12.70
N GLN A 1105 17.60 41.96 -12.14
CA GLN A 1105 18.86 41.46 -12.70
C GLN A 1105 19.31 40.15 -12.02
N GLY A 1106 18.38 39.31 -11.53
CA GLY A 1106 18.68 38.12 -10.71
C GLY A 1106 19.81 37.19 -11.23
N ARG A 1107 20.34 36.35 -10.33
CA ARG A 1107 21.52 35.45 -10.38
C ARG A 1107 21.71 34.51 -11.60
N THR A 1108 21.07 34.71 -12.74
CA THR A 1108 21.08 33.74 -13.86
C THR A 1108 22.04 34.07 -15.00
N MET A 1109 22.78 35.19 -15.00
CA MET A 1109 23.68 35.54 -16.12
C MET A 1109 22.97 35.44 -17.49
N ILE A 1110 21.69 35.85 -17.59
CA ILE A 1110 20.93 35.91 -18.86
C ILE A 1110 20.82 37.38 -19.30
N PRO A 1111 21.52 37.83 -20.35
CA PRO A 1111 21.44 39.24 -20.77
C PRO A 1111 20.21 39.56 -21.64
N LEU A 1112 19.37 40.43 -21.08
CA LEU A 1112 18.52 41.50 -21.65
C LEU A 1112 17.56 41.22 -22.84
N PHE A 1113 17.93 40.47 -23.89
CA PHE A 1113 17.05 40.24 -25.04
C PHE A 1113 16.08 39.08 -24.81
N VAL A 1114 16.59 37.95 -24.32
CA VAL A 1114 15.80 36.75 -23.97
C VAL A 1114 14.76 37.08 -22.89
N SER A 1115 15.12 37.98 -21.96
CA SER A 1115 14.19 38.47 -20.94
C SER A 1115 13.05 39.28 -21.56
N CYS A 1116 13.32 40.20 -22.50
CA CYS A 1116 12.28 40.97 -23.20
C CYS A 1116 11.40 40.09 -24.11
N TYR A 1117 12.00 39.10 -24.78
CA TYR A 1117 11.32 38.13 -25.64
C TYR A 1117 10.34 37.23 -24.85
N PHE A 1118 10.79 36.64 -23.74
CA PHE A 1118 9.94 35.79 -22.89
C PHE A 1118 8.90 36.58 -22.07
N PHE A 1119 9.18 37.83 -21.69
CA PHE A 1119 8.20 38.65 -20.97
C PHE A 1119 7.04 39.09 -21.88
N GLY A 1120 7.32 39.40 -23.15
CA GLY A 1120 6.29 39.70 -24.16
C GLY A 1120 5.36 38.50 -24.43
N MET A 1121 5.92 37.28 -24.45
CA MET A 1121 5.15 36.05 -24.66
C MET A 1121 4.12 35.76 -23.55
N ARG A 1122 4.46 36.02 -22.28
CA ARG A 1122 3.59 35.67 -21.14
C ARG A 1122 2.50 36.69 -20.86
N GLY A 1123 2.68 37.95 -21.23
CA GLY A 1123 1.80 39.05 -20.81
C GLY A 1123 0.60 39.36 -21.69
N ALA A 1124 0.48 38.84 -22.92
CA ALA A 1124 -0.46 39.39 -23.90
C ALA A 1124 -1.40 38.40 -24.63
N ARG A 1125 -1.35 37.08 -24.36
CA ARG A 1125 -2.20 36.06 -25.01
C ARG A 1125 -2.48 36.28 -26.51
N LYS A 1126 -1.48 36.73 -27.28
CA LYS A 1126 -1.50 36.71 -28.76
C LYS A 1126 -0.20 36.10 -29.26
N LYS A 1127 -0.31 35.09 -30.13
CA LYS A 1127 0.81 34.57 -30.93
C LYS A 1127 1.30 35.68 -31.85
N ILE A 1128 2.56 36.08 -31.71
CA ILE A 1128 3.26 36.80 -32.78
C ILE A 1128 3.33 35.82 -33.95
N LYS A 1129 2.85 36.24 -35.13
CA LYS A 1129 2.64 35.31 -36.25
C LYS A 1129 3.88 35.11 -37.13
N LYS A 1130 4.93 35.95 -37.04
CA LYS A 1130 6.20 35.79 -37.78
C LYS A 1130 7.37 36.46 -37.03
N LEU A 1131 8.57 35.88 -37.14
CA LEU A 1131 9.83 36.46 -36.63
C LEU A 1131 10.44 37.54 -37.57
N ASP A 1132 9.79 37.85 -38.69
CA ASP A 1132 10.28 38.80 -39.71
C ASP A 1132 10.42 40.24 -39.20
N ASP A 1133 9.82 40.59 -38.05
CA ASP A 1133 10.01 41.87 -37.37
C ASP A 1133 11.43 42.04 -36.78
N PHE A 1134 12.26 40.98 -36.80
CA PHE A 1134 13.65 40.96 -36.33
C PHE A 1134 14.65 40.59 -37.46
N SER A 1135 14.35 40.94 -38.71
CA SER A 1135 15.14 40.61 -39.91
C SER A 1135 16.66 40.85 -39.78
N ASN A 1136 17.08 41.88 -39.05
CA ASN A 1136 18.50 42.23 -38.87
C ASN A 1136 19.33 41.19 -38.10
N LEU A 1137 18.72 40.27 -37.35
CA LEU A 1137 19.45 39.23 -36.60
C LEU A 1137 20.00 38.12 -37.51
N TYR A 1138 19.40 37.95 -38.69
CA TYR A 1138 19.79 36.92 -39.66
C TYR A 1138 20.82 37.42 -40.68
N GLU A 1139 20.87 38.73 -40.91
CA GLU A 1139 21.79 39.35 -41.86
C GLU A 1139 23.22 39.50 -41.30
N PHE A 1140 23.41 39.41 -39.97
CA PHE A 1140 24.72 39.56 -39.33
C PHE A 1140 25.00 38.54 -38.22
N PRO A 1141 25.07 37.23 -38.52
CA PRO A 1141 25.30 36.17 -37.52
C PRO A 1141 26.61 36.39 -36.71
N ASN A 1142 27.64 36.93 -37.36
CA ASN A 1142 28.96 37.22 -36.79
C ASN A 1142 28.96 38.25 -35.64
N LEU A 1143 27.91 39.06 -35.50
CA LEU A 1143 27.81 40.08 -34.44
C LEU A 1143 27.20 39.53 -33.14
N LEU A 1144 26.66 38.31 -33.16
CA LEU A 1144 26.11 37.64 -31.98
C LEU A 1144 27.24 36.98 -31.17
N LYS A 1145 27.09 36.91 -29.84
CA LYS A 1145 27.97 36.05 -29.02
C LYS A 1145 27.60 34.59 -29.22
N ASP A 1146 28.59 33.69 -29.08
CA ASP A 1146 28.46 32.27 -29.44
C ASP A 1146 27.33 31.54 -28.69
N ASP A 1147 27.12 31.86 -27.40
CA ASP A 1147 26.02 31.31 -26.60
C ASP A 1147 24.62 31.64 -27.20
N TYR A 1148 24.47 32.79 -27.86
CA TYR A 1148 23.20 33.19 -28.48
C TYR A 1148 22.98 32.53 -29.84
N LYS A 1149 24.06 32.28 -30.59
CA LYS A 1149 23.99 31.61 -31.89
C LYS A 1149 23.45 30.19 -31.74
N LEU A 1150 23.93 29.46 -30.72
CA LEU A 1150 23.50 28.09 -30.46
C LEU A 1150 22.01 28.00 -30.07
N GLU A 1151 21.51 28.89 -29.22
CA GLU A 1151 20.10 28.88 -28.81
C GLU A 1151 19.16 29.31 -29.94
N LEU A 1152 19.59 30.25 -30.79
CA LEU A 1152 18.83 30.62 -31.99
C LEU A 1152 18.78 29.48 -33.01
N LEU A 1153 19.90 28.79 -33.22
CA LEU A 1153 19.98 27.60 -34.08
C LEU A 1153 19.05 26.49 -33.59
N LYS A 1154 19.07 26.17 -32.28
CA LYS A 1154 18.15 25.15 -31.70
C LYS A 1154 16.69 25.52 -31.92
N TYR A 1155 16.33 26.80 -31.81
CA TYR A 1155 14.97 27.25 -32.08
C TYR A 1155 14.60 27.07 -33.56
N LEU A 1156 15.45 27.51 -34.48
CA LEU A 1156 15.21 27.38 -35.93
C LEU A 1156 15.11 25.90 -36.35
N LEU A 1157 15.95 25.04 -35.76
CA LEU A 1157 16.02 23.62 -36.09
C LEU A 1157 14.88 22.80 -35.49
N TYR A 1158 14.65 22.93 -34.17
CA TYR A 1158 13.71 22.05 -33.46
C TYR A 1158 12.28 22.61 -33.38
N ILE A 1159 12.10 23.93 -33.45
CA ILE A 1159 10.78 24.57 -33.33
C ILE A 1159 10.25 24.99 -34.69
N GLU A 1160 10.98 25.82 -35.44
CA GLU A 1160 10.52 26.29 -36.76
C GLU A 1160 10.75 25.26 -37.88
N LYS A 1161 11.70 24.34 -37.68
CA LYS A 1161 12.14 23.36 -38.69
C LYS A 1161 12.55 24.00 -40.03
N ASP A 1162 13.11 25.22 -39.98
CA ASP A 1162 13.56 25.96 -41.16
C ASP A 1162 15.01 25.59 -41.49
N LEU A 1163 15.18 24.62 -42.38
CA LEU A 1163 16.48 24.06 -42.74
C LEU A 1163 17.38 25.04 -43.51
N ILE A 1164 16.79 26.02 -44.23
CA ILE A 1164 17.54 27.01 -45.01
C ILE A 1164 18.16 28.04 -44.07
N LYS A 1165 17.42 28.52 -43.08
CA LYS A 1165 17.97 29.46 -42.08
C LYS A 1165 18.92 28.76 -41.12
N SER A 1166 18.63 27.52 -40.75
CA SER A 1166 19.54 26.71 -39.92
C SER A 1166 20.88 26.49 -40.61
N LYS A 1167 20.88 26.30 -41.94
CA LYS A 1167 22.08 26.16 -42.77
C LYS A 1167 23.05 27.34 -42.61
N LEU A 1168 22.55 28.58 -42.62
CA LEU A 1168 23.39 29.78 -42.50
C LEU A 1168 24.25 29.77 -41.23
N PHE A 1169 23.71 29.26 -40.12
CA PHE A 1169 24.44 29.16 -38.85
C PHE A 1169 25.35 27.93 -38.80
N ILE A 1170 24.96 26.82 -39.43
CA ILE A 1170 25.75 25.58 -39.46
C ILE A 1170 26.96 25.70 -40.38
N ASP A 1171 26.80 26.29 -41.58
CA ASP A 1171 27.90 26.51 -42.54
C ASP A 1171 28.96 27.48 -42.00
N GLU A 1172 28.54 28.51 -41.27
CA GLU A 1172 29.45 29.58 -40.80
C GLU A 1172 30.19 29.21 -39.50
N PHE A 1173 29.62 28.32 -38.67
CA PHE A 1173 30.17 28.00 -37.34
C PHE A 1173 30.23 26.49 -37.02
N PHE A 1174 30.38 25.66 -38.05
CA PHE A 1174 30.36 24.19 -37.97
C PHE A 1174 31.20 23.61 -36.81
N ASP A 1175 32.41 24.13 -36.61
CA ASP A 1175 33.39 23.61 -35.64
C ASP A 1175 33.06 23.93 -34.16
N VAL A 1176 32.14 24.87 -33.92
CA VAL A 1176 31.80 25.36 -32.57
C VAL A 1176 30.42 24.88 -32.09
N ILE A 1177 29.67 24.22 -32.98
CA ILE A 1177 28.34 23.69 -32.69
C ILE A 1177 28.50 22.28 -32.10
N PRO A 1178 27.77 21.94 -31.02
CA PRO A 1178 27.79 20.57 -30.50
C PRO A 1178 27.41 19.57 -31.59
N ILE A 1179 28.25 18.54 -31.76
CA ILE A 1179 28.14 17.54 -32.84
C ILE A 1179 26.74 16.94 -32.98
N LYS A 1180 26.05 16.75 -31.86
CA LYS A 1180 24.69 16.22 -31.79
C LYS A 1180 23.65 17.11 -32.48
N VAL A 1181 23.79 18.43 -32.41
CA VAL A 1181 22.88 19.38 -33.09
C VAL A 1181 23.10 19.33 -34.60
N VAL A 1182 24.35 19.12 -35.03
CA VAL A 1182 24.69 18.90 -36.44
C VAL A 1182 24.14 17.57 -36.93
N GLU A 1183 24.26 16.48 -36.16
CA GLU A 1183 23.66 15.18 -36.48
C GLU A 1183 22.14 15.29 -36.68
N ASP A 1184 21.44 15.97 -35.77
CA ASP A 1184 19.99 16.18 -35.86
C ASP A 1184 19.59 16.96 -37.12
N TYR A 1185 20.39 17.97 -37.51
CA TYR A 1185 20.19 18.71 -38.76
C TYR A 1185 20.38 17.82 -40.00
N ILE A 1186 21.44 16.99 -40.01
CA ILE A 1186 21.71 16.06 -41.12
C ILE A 1186 20.58 15.03 -41.25
N TYR A 1187 20.03 14.53 -40.14
CA TYR A 1187 18.86 13.65 -40.17
C TYR A 1187 17.64 14.32 -40.80
N MET A 1188 17.39 15.59 -40.49
CA MET A 1188 16.29 16.34 -41.09
C MET A 1188 16.52 16.62 -42.58
N LEU A 1189 17.76 16.93 -43.00
CA LEU A 1189 18.11 17.05 -44.42
C LEU A 1189 17.86 15.74 -45.17
N CYS A 1190 18.24 14.60 -44.59
CA CYS A 1190 18.01 13.28 -45.18
C CYS A 1190 16.51 12.95 -45.28
N SER A 1191 15.72 13.33 -44.27
CA SER A 1191 14.24 13.19 -44.28
C SER A 1191 13.59 14.01 -45.40
N ASP A 1192 14.18 15.15 -45.76
CA ASP A 1192 13.68 16.05 -46.83
C ASP A 1192 14.33 15.76 -48.20
N ASN A 1193 14.91 14.56 -48.39
CA ASN A 1193 15.57 14.09 -49.63
C ASN A 1193 16.84 14.87 -50.05
N PHE A 1194 17.48 15.62 -49.16
CA PHE A 1194 18.78 16.27 -49.41
C PHE A 1194 19.96 15.34 -49.09
N THR A 1195 20.01 14.17 -49.73
CA THR A 1195 20.98 13.10 -49.44
C THR A 1195 22.42 13.45 -49.79
N ASN A 1196 22.66 14.19 -50.89
CA ASN A 1196 24.00 14.65 -51.29
C ASN A 1196 24.62 15.60 -50.25
N GLU A 1197 23.80 16.50 -49.71
CA GLU A 1197 24.21 17.51 -48.74
C GLU A 1197 24.46 16.87 -47.37
N SER A 1198 23.56 15.95 -46.97
CA SER A 1198 23.72 15.09 -45.80
C SER A 1198 25.03 14.29 -45.86
N TYR A 1199 25.34 13.69 -47.01
CA TYR A 1199 26.59 12.95 -47.21
C TYR A 1199 27.83 13.84 -47.11
N SER A 1200 27.75 15.07 -47.63
CA SER A 1200 28.87 16.03 -47.61
C SER A 1200 29.20 16.47 -46.17
N TYR A 1201 28.19 16.73 -45.34
CA TYR A 1201 28.39 17.04 -43.92
C TYR A 1201 28.95 15.86 -43.13
N PHE A 1202 28.48 14.63 -43.37
CA PHE A 1202 29.08 13.47 -42.70
C PHE A 1202 30.55 13.27 -43.10
N LYS A 1203 30.93 13.59 -44.35
CA LYS A 1203 32.32 13.52 -44.82
C LYS A 1203 33.25 14.54 -44.14
N SER A 1204 32.73 15.68 -43.70
CA SER A 1204 33.50 16.69 -42.97
C SER A 1204 33.60 16.41 -41.47
N MET A 1205 32.94 15.35 -40.97
CA MET A 1205 32.92 14.97 -39.56
C MET A 1205 33.87 13.81 -39.26
N ASN A 1206 34.37 13.77 -38.02
CA ASN A 1206 35.20 12.67 -37.56
C ASN A 1206 34.33 11.44 -37.22
N ILE A 1207 34.56 10.32 -37.93
CA ILE A 1207 33.81 9.07 -37.76
C ILE A 1207 33.84 8.55 -36.32
N SER A 1208 34.93 8.77 -35.56
CA SER A 1208 35.00 8.29 -34.16
C SER A 1208 34.08 9.01 -33.19
N GLU A 1209 33.58 10.19 -33.56
CA GLU A 1209 32.75 11.05 -32.70
C GLU A 1209 31.25 10.96 -33.05
N LEU A 1210 30.90 10.28 -34.13
CA LEU A 1210 29.52 10.09 -34.57
C LEU A 1210 28.77 9.07 -33.70
N SER A 1211 27.47 9.31 -33.50
CA SER A 1211 26.60 8.37 -32.80
C SER A 1211 26.39 7.09 -33.61
N GLY A 1212 26.04 5.98 -32.93
CA GLY A 1212 25.80 4.69 -33.59
C GLY A 1212 24.70 4.72 -34.66
N LYS A 1213 23.71 5.61 -34.52
CA LYS A 1213 22.68 5.83 -35.56
C LYS A 1213 23.28 6.58 -36.76
N SER A 1214 24.08 7.62 -36.53
CA SER A 1214 24.69 8.43 -37.60
C SER A 1214 25.72 7.63 -38.38
N LEU A 1215 26.49 6.78 -37.70
CA LEU A 1215 27.39 5.82 -38.32
C LEU A 1215 26.66 4.85 -39.25
N ASN A 1216 25.48 4.35 -38.84
CA ASN A 1216 24.69 3.49 -39.70
C ASN A 1216 24.15 4.26 -40.93
N LEU A 1217 23.59 5.46 -40.75
CA LEU A 1217 23.09 6.28 -41.86
C LEU A 1217 24.21 6.70 -42.83
N PHE A 1218 25.36 7.12 -42.31
CA PHE A 1218 26.51 7.50 -43.12
C PHE A 1218 27.06 6.31 -43.91
N GLY A 1219 27.12 5.12 -43.30
CA GLY A 1219 27.50 3.89 -43.99
C GLY A 1219 26.52 3.49 -45.11
N GLU A 1220 25.22 3.67 -44.90
CA GLU A 1220 24.19 3.41 -45.91
C GLU A 1220 24.27 4.42 -47.08
N LEU A 1221 24.49 5.70 -46.78
CA LEU A 1221 24.73 6.72 -47.81
C LEU A 1221 26.01 6.43 -48.60
N ALA A 1222 27.11 6.09 -47.92
CA ALA A 1222 28.38 5.74 -48.57
C ALA A 1222 28.24 4.54 -49.53
N MET A 1223 27.47 3.51 -49.15
CA MET A 1223 27.11 2.41 -50.05
C MET A 1223 26.37 2.89 -51.30
N SER A 1224 25.42 3.83 -51.15
CA SER A 1224 24.64 4.37 -52.28
C SER A 1224 25.46 5.23 -53.25
N TYR A 1225 26.55 5.85 -52.76
CA TYR A 1225 27.50 6.62 -53.56
C TYR A 1225 28.69 5.78 -54.06
N GLY A 1226 28.72 4.47 -53.78
CA GLY A 1226 29.79 3.56 -54.22
C GLY A 1226 31.11 3.68 -53.45
N GLU A 1227 31.12 4.36 -52.30
CA GLU A 1227 32.31 4.51 -51.43
C GLU A 1227 32.33 3.42 -50.36
N TYR A 1228 32.51 2.17 -50.81
CA TYR A 1228 32.37 0.99 -49.94
C TYR A 1228 33.39 0.92 -48.80
N ASP A 1229 34.60 1.47 -48.98
CA ASP A 1229 35.62 1.55 -47.92
C ASP A 1229 35.16 2.43 -46.74
N VAL A 1230 34.46 3.54 -47.05
CA VAL A 1230 33.89 4.44 -46.04
C VAL A 1230 32.73 3.75 -45.32
N ALA A 1231 31.90 3.02 -46.06
CA ALA A 1231 30.82 2.22 -45.46
C ALA A 1231 31.34 1.14 -44.50
N VAL A 1232 32.43 0.46 -44.86
CA VAL A 1232 33.08 -0.52 -43.97
C VAL A 1232 33.57 0.14 -42.69
N ALA A 1233 34.24 1.30 -42.78
CA ALA A 1233 34.72 2.03 -41.60
C ALA A 1233 33.57 2.43 -40.66
N CYS A 1234 32.48 2.96 -41.22
CA CYS A 1234 31.30 3.38 -40.46
C CYS A 1234 30.60 2.20 -39.76
N PHE A 1235 30.30 1.11 -40.48
CA PHE A 1235 29.64 -0.06 -39.88
C PHE A 1235 30.54 -0.78 -38.87
N GLN A 1236 31.85 -0.79 -39.09
CA GLN A 1236 32.81 -1.36 -38.14
C GLN A 1236 32.85 -0.54 -36.84
N GLN A 1237 32.88 0.78 -36.93
CA GLN A 1237 32.82 1.66 -35.76
C GLN A 1237 31.46 1.57 -35.04
N ALA A 1238 30.36 1.41 -35.79
CA ALA A 1238 29.04 1.18 -35.22
C ALA A 1238 28.96 -0.17 -34.47
N CYS A 1239 29.61 -1.22 -34.96
CA CYS A 1239 29.70 -2.51 -34.25
C CYS A 1239 30.50 -2.37 -32.93
N LEU A 1240 31.60 -1.61 -32.95
CA LEU A 1240 32.45 -1.40 -31.78
C LEU A 1240 31.73 -0.59 -30.69
N SER A 1241 30.92 0.40 -31.07
CA SER A 1241 30.14 1.21 -30.12
C SER A 1241 28.96 0.46 -29.46
N LYS A 1242 28.58 -0.73 -29.96
CA LYS A 1242 27.46 -1.54 -29.44
C LYS A 1242 27.88 -2.82 -28.69
N LEU A 1243 29.17 -3.05 -28.45
CA LEU A 1243 29.62 -4.20 -27.66
C LEU A 1243 29.11 -4.12 -26.21
N PRO A 1244 28.63 -5.24 -25.61
CA PRO A 1244 28.83 -6.63 -26.04
C PRO A 1244 27.67 -7.26 -26.85
N VAL A 1245 26.58 -6.54 -27.11
CA VAL A 1245 25.41 -7.11 -27.79
C VAL A 1245 25.61 -7.06 -29.30
N VAL A 1246 25.72 -8.24 -29.91
CA VAL A 1246 25.88 -8.39 -31.35
C VAL A 1246 24.56 -8.06 -32.07
N ASP A 1247 24.55 -6.93 -32.78
CA ASP A 1247 23.49 -6.58 -33.72
C ASP A 1247 23.71 -7.33 -35.05
N ASP A 1248 22.94 -8.41 -35.27
CA ASP A 1248 23.08 -9.29 -36.44
C ASP A 1248 22.78 -8.57 -37.77
N GLU A 1249 21.95 -7.53 -37.75
CA GLU A 1249 21.66 -6.74 -38.94
C GLU A 1249 22.86 -5.86 -39.32
N LEU A 1250 23.49 -5.24 -38.33
CA LEU A 1250 24.69 -4.43 -38.53
C LEU A 1250 25.88 -5.28 -38.99
N LYS A 1251 26.02 -6.52 -38.49
CA LYS A 1251 27.00 -7.49 -38.98
C LYS A 1251 26.77 -7.87 -40.44
N LYS A 1252 25.51 -8.05 -40.86
CA LYS A 1252 25.16 -8.30 -42.26
C LYS A 1252 25.53 -7.10 -43.13
N LYS A 1253 25.22 -5.87 -42.71
CA LYS A 1253 25.59 -4.64 -43.45
C LYS A 1253 27.11 -4.48 -43.58
N LEU A 1254 27.87 -4.73 -42.51
CA LEU A 1254 29.34 -4.73 -42.53
C LEU A 1254 29.90 -5.83 -43.45
N ALA A 1255 29.34 -7.03 -43.42
CA ALA A 1255 29.75 -8.12 -44.31
C ALA A 1255 29.48 -7.78 -45.78
N THR A 1256 28.31 -7.22 -46.09
CA THR A 1256 27.97 -6.74 -47.43
C THR A 1256 28.95 -5.65 -47.88
N ALA A 1257 29.16 -4.58 -47.10
CA ALA A 1257 30.10 -3.51 -47.48
C ALA A 1257 31.52 -4.05 -47.76
N ARG A 1258 32.01 -5.04 -46.98
CA ARG A 1258 33.32 -5.69 -47.20
C ARG A 1258 33.39 -6.49 -48.50
N VAL A 1259 32.31 -7.12 -48.93
CA VAL A 1259 32.25 -7.86 -50.21
C VAL A 1259 32.35 -6.90 -51.39
N TRP A 1260 31.68 -5.76 -51.31
CA TRP A 1260 31.67 -4.75 -52.37
C TRP A 1260 32.95 -3.89 -52.40
N ALA A 1261 33.66 -3.77 -51.27
CA ALA A 1261 34.98 -3.11 -51.21
C ALA A 1261 36.15 -3.99 -51.76
N ASN A 1262 35.94 -5.29 -51.98
CA ASN A 1262 36.98 -6.18 -52.46
C ASN A 1262 37.23 -6.02 -53.98
N LYS A 1263 38.49 -5.76 -54.37
CA LYS A 1263 38.93 -5.54 -55.76
C LYS A 1263 38.61 -6.70 -56.72
N GLU A 1264 38.53 -7.94 -56.24
CA GLU A 1264 38.15 -9.09 -57.08
C GLU A 1264 36.66 -9.09 -57.47
N THR A 1265 35.79 -8.54 -56.60
CA THR A 1265 34.35 -8.42 -56.85
C THR A 1265 34.06 -7.34 -57.90
N ASP A 1266 34.80 -6.22 -57.89
CA ASP A 1266 34.69 -5.16 -58.91
C ASP A 1266 35.13 -5.65 -60.30
N LEU A 1267 36.10 -6.57 -60.36
CA LEU A 1267 36.53 -7.25 -61.59
C LEU A 1267 35.45 -8.20 -62.13
N LEU A 1268 34.81 -8.98 -61.27
CA LEU A 1268 33.73 -9.91 -61.61
C LEU A 1268 32.47 -9.21 -62.11
N ILE A 1269 32.11 -8.06 -61.52
CA ILE A 1269 30.97 -7.24 -61.96
C ILE A 1269 31.25 -6.63 -63.34
N ARG A 1270 32.44 -6.08 -63.58
CA ARG A 1270 32.84 -5.59 -64.92
C ARG A 1270 32.82 -6.68 -65.99
N MET A 1271 33.31 -7.88 -65.66
CA MET A 1271 33.26 -9.04 -66.56
C MET A 1271 31.83 -9.55 -66.84
N SER A 1272 30.89 -9.31 -65.93
CA SER A 1272 29.48 -9.69 -66.10
C SER A 1272 28.67 -8.65 -66.90
N LEU A 1273 29.02 -7.36 -66.79
CA LEU A 1273 28.40 -6.28 -67.58
C LEU A 1273 28.87 -6.31 -69.04
N ASP A 1274 30.14 -6.67 -69.31
CA ASP A 1274 30.65 -6.91 -70.67
C ASP A 1274 30.06 -8.16 -71.35
N LYS A 1275 29.37 -9.04 -70.62
CA LYS A 1275 28.60 -10.17 -71.16
C LYS A 1275 27.12 -9.86 -71.39
N ILE A 1276 26.65 -8.71 -70.91
CA ILE A 1276 25.25 -8.26 -71.00
C ILE A 1276 25.08 -7.09 -72.00
N ALA A 1277 26.17 -6.39 -72.36
CA ALA A 1277 26.26 -5.56 -73.57
C ALA A 1277 26.63 -6.41 -74.79
#